data_AF-A4HVM6-F1
#
_entry.id   AF-A4HVM6-F1
#
_cell.length_a   1.000
_cell.length_b   1.000
_cell.length_c   1.000
_cell.angle_alpha   90.00
_cell.angle_beta   90.00
_cell.angle_gamma   90.00
#
_symmetry.space_group_name_H-M   'P 1'
#
loop_
_entity.id
_entity.type
_entity.pdbx_description
1 polymer ?
#
loop_
_entity_poly.entity_id
_entity_poly.type
_entity_poly.pdbx_seq_one_letter_code
_entity_poly.pdbx_strand_id
1 'polypeptide(L)'
;MQQQWHDILLHNDVGDAAFHKGAPLLLEALQIIGDVQSVSAAARLGLHLRDAEHSSAVGQLVSTFTDKHMYREHVAHATAAAPLLKALVDFFQGCTPASEAAAAVTPSLVAVAELDGLLVPSAVWSALSRAVAAPPQLQPLSSPPAEAATSPSPGDAAIPLARELRSHPLFSYKAFLGRLDRLSGLISSGEVFSACEPRIKVLQSRFSLYRAYNGGREDEYHPTFGGGDIKRAPKCDLRRVETCVSAASVVKFIEELRRDRPSYPLYTEDTIGEAHAKGTTPGDSDSSSASDTVSRISVEEAVRRFFGSGVAVSERVLTEEGLCLRPSYAADSEDRWLSLQQLADSGDNPRAAHASRLLRPLLSTSGGADGEGELLALLLRPILTRVLTSGTCYDRLELELTVSGKDVEELPRLARWCAMSGLLESCPGLFFRFHVVQDAYSAGTEGALQQRRHHQQHSTVAEGHSPSSASSSRASRSLFFGDVLHNIFSPIWEAYLAAAGAAAGTVGSGADAPPPSTERRVAEMQSLLRRTTGFSVSLTNAAAVQEMPPTSRPSCQFPLPGSNSSGSEHAAAATSLAPPDAFFVYHVWRNVQLVNAFLFASGEQEKPTTAAAAAPREAAARPAWNTRPGFTFTLHGGASSRTLFGESVLGLLLADAVVNPSTAFEWSPLTYLFMLSQRHIILTPSRNRCSSAAVRHTLNTTAVPLAVQAGLHVSVATLDPLFYDTTNDALGEELKELAKQRGLANADVTEMCLRSLEASSGCFTRVEQRHLFGYAWPHAQARYSQFSATQVSPLRLHHRACALEHELDVLFAAVREGGSNSGGGATTTARLRAVCSRSDEAHLRAVLFLPSAADDGSDPSVTVYRRAASASTRALELEHDPALLVRLPGYQAHEAFMQYPRILISGPDRVGPSAAAKRLMMAMATREAYQQFVIRPEYVQRVQAASSYGPDKKKDSQSNSPEALVLKWRDGVLNVEERQPKQHNSHVGSVSASSPSALPTWAQFQKDTRMLRRLASADPTVAKYASKRLDMLESKYRLHAALTNDDEEDYTITTAAATAAENAEGDSAEARARAAATSRRCVVQPACGDAHNCVKVDVHCHMASGMTAKSLLQFMQRKIRDHPDDVVGVDSKTGAPITLVEFFDEVLGEQLKPKPSAVVQGDNNTAVCRVAQGFAAEGDEVVAAASAKAARVAHLLAEMPVAALQVHAGKATFHRFDRFNHRFSPMGMTSLRSLFLKTENFMQGRYFAELIRGAFKQNELEGGTFTENRLSIYGRHKGEWDLLSRWFVLHGMSHRTNSWMIQVPRLFHLYQRSGQLRSFQEMLTNIFEPLWHASLHPDKYPYLHFFLTHVSGFDSVDNESDREPDQTIDIPPEQWTSAENPPFAYYMFYMWINITTLNLYRAARGFNTFQFRPHAGESGDPDHMADVFLLADGIGHGINLDKRPVMQYLYYLTQIPLAITPMSNNTLFCRYKDHPLPNFLYRGLNVAIGTDCPLIFHRTEQPLLEEYGTAEALWNLSAADICELAANSVRTSGFPASRKREWLGPLYYLRSVAGNDVARSHVPQTRCAFRYEAYMEEVTYLQNRAAREMSCRAMRTPLEEEVDIMDAVGISRGELLERRCNGAKIEEKQRCRPLLPASVDERPARVAKTHDASHL
;
A
#
# COMPACT_ATOMS: atom_id res chain seq x y z
N MET A 1 -24.19 21.19 -13.10
CA MET A 1 -24.09 21.04 -11.63
C MET A 1 -22.83 20.28 -11.15
N GLN A 2 -21.94 19.80 -12.03
CA GLN A 2 -20.84 18.89 -11.66
C GLN A 2 -19.42 19.50 -11.66
N GLN A 3 -19.26 20.81 -11.83
CA GLN A 3 -17.95 21.43 -12.17
C GLN A 3 -16.92 21.60 -11.04
N GLN A 4 -17.15 21.02 -9.85
CA GLN A 4 -16.19 21.01 -8.74
C GLN A 4 -15.52 19.64 -8.66
N TRP A 5 -14.44 19.48 -9.43
CA TRP A 5 -13.56 18.32 -9.45
C TRP A 5 -12.30 18.59 -8.62
N HIS A 6 -11.62 17.53 -8.19
CA HIS A 6 -10.27 17.65 -7.66
C HIS A 6 -9.29 17.45 -8.81
N ASP A 7 -8.73 18.56 -9.28
CA ASP A 7 -7.63 18.52 -10.22
C ASP A 7 -6.34 18.38 -9.41
N ILE A 8 -5.83 17.15 -9.29
CA ILE A 8 -4.48 16.88 -8.81
C ILE A 8 -3.56 17.10 -10.02
N LEU A 9 -2.94 18.28 -10.06
CA LEU A 9 -2.03 18.68 -11.13
C LEU A 9 -0.62 18.19 -10.80
N LEU A 10 -0.10 17.31 -11.64
CA LEU A 10 1.24 16.74 -11.55
C LEU A 10 2.07 17.35 -12.67
N HIS A 11 3.19 17.97 -12.31
CA HIS A 11 4.12 18.55 -13.27
C HIS A 11 5.54 18.58 -12.69
N ASN A 12 6.49 18.01 -13.44
CA ASN A 12 7.93 18.17 -13.30
C ASN A 12 8.58 17.52 -12.06
N ASP A 13 8.24 16.25 -11.82
CA ASP A 13 8.94 15.28 -10.97
C ASP A 13 9.90 14.41 -11.82
N VAL A 14 10.96 13.82 -11.24
CA VAL A 14 11.73 12.71 -11.82
C VAL A 14 10.82 11.58 -12.33
N GLY A 15 9.73 11.28 -11.62
CA GLY A 15 8.68 10.36 -12.07
C GLY A 15 8.02 10.76 -13.39
N ASP A 16 7.75 12.05 -13.61
CA ASP A 16 7.26 12.56 -14.90
C ASP A 16 8.35 12.48 -15.97
N ALA A 17 9.63 12.75 -15.65
CA ALA A 17 10.73 12.64 -16.61
C ALA A 17 10.95 11.17 -17.07
N ALA A 18 10.87 10.22 -16.15
CA ALA A 18 10.86 8.79 -16.45
C ALA A 18 9.64 8.40 -17.29
N PHE A 19 8.45 8.95 -16.97
CA PHE A 19 7.24 8.75 -17.75
C PHE A 19 7.35 9.30 -19.17
N HIS A 20 7.83 10.54 -19.37
CA HIS A 20 8.07 11.12 -20.70
C HIS A 20 9.04 10.27 -21.55
N LYS A 21 10.02 9.62 -20.92
CA LYS A 21 10.96 8.71 -21.58
C LYS A 21 10.30 7.37 -21.97
N GLY A 22 9.49 6.79 -21.09
CA GLY A 22 8.78 5.52 -21.32
C GLY A 22 7.49 5.63 -22.14
N ALA A 23 6.87 6.81 -22.20
CA ALA A 23 5.59 7.06 -22.87
C ALA A 23 5.54 6.63 -24.35
N PRO A 24 6.58 6.87 -25.20
CA PRO A 24 6.59 6.36 -26.57
C PRO A 24 6.55 4.83 -26.65
N LEU A 25 7.20 4.13 -25.70
CA LEU A 25 7.24 2.66 -25.63
C LEU A 25 5.90 2.10 -25.13
N LEU A 26 5.25 2.78 -24.18
CA LEU A 26 3.90 2.46 -23.73
C LEU A 26 2.85 2.65 -24.82
N LEU A 27 2.97 3.71 -25.63
CA LEU A 27 2.08 3.95 -26.75
C LEU A 27 2.27 2.89 -27.85
N GLU A 28 3.53 2.50 -28.15
CA GLU A 28 3.82 1.38 -29.06
C GLU A 28 3.21 0.07 -28.54
N ALA A 29 3.30 -0.21 -27.24
CA ALA A 29 2.68 -1.39 -26.62
C ALA A 29 1.15 -1.38 -26.76
N LEU A 30 0.49 -0.26 -26.49
CA LEU A 30 -0.97 -0.13 -26.68
C LEU A 30 -1.38 -0.31 -28.14
N GLN A 31 -0.60 0.20 -29.09
CA GLN A 31 -0.88 0.00 -30.52
C GLN A 31 -0.72 -1.45 -30.95
N ILE A 32 0.28 -2.18 -30.44
CA ILE A 32 0.42 -3.62 -30.69
C ILE A 32 -0.81 -4.39 -30.17
N ILE A 33 -1.34 -4.01 -28.99
CA ILE A 33 -2.56 -4.59 -28.42
C ILE A 33 -3.78 -4.24 -29.28
N GLY A 34 -3.90 -2.98 -29.72
CA GLY A 34 -4.98 -2.51 -30.60
C GLY A 34 -4.97 -3.21 -31.96
N ASP A 35 -3.81 -3.31 -32.61
CA ASP A 35 -3.60 -3.99 -33.89
C ASP A 35 -4.15 -5.42 -33.90
N VAL A 36 -3.75 -6.22 -32.90
CA VAL A 36 -4.18 -7.63 -32.77
C VAL A 36 -5.68 -7.73 -32.53
N GLN A 37 -6.24 -6.80 -31.76
CA GLN A 37 -7.65 -6.79 -31.36
C GLN A 37 -8.56 -6.03 -32.33
N SER A 38 -8.03 -5.42 -33.39
CA SER A 38 -8.83 -4.58 -34.31
C SER A 38 -9.96 -5.36 -34.98
N VAL A 39 -9.71 -6.61 -35.42
CA VAL A 39 -10.74 -7.47 -36.03
C VAL A 39 -11.76 -8.00 -35.01
N SER A 40 -11.34 -8.40 -33.81
CA SER A 40 -12.25 -8.89 -32.76
C SER A 40 -13.14 -7.77 -32.21
N ALA A 41 -12.57 -6.58 -31.98
CA ALA A 41 -13.29 -5.37 -31.60
C ALA A 41 -14.27 -4.93 -32.69
N ALA A 42 -13.82 -4.87 -33.95
CA ALA A 42 -14.67 -4.52 -35.09
C ALA A 42 -15.85 -5.50 -35.23
N ALA A 43 -15.60 -6.81 -35.35
CA ALA A 43 -16.65 -7.80 -35.58
C ALA A 43 -17.72 -7.79 -34.48
N ARG A 44 -17.32 -7.62 -33.20
CA ARG A 44 -18.27 -7.48 -32.08
C ARG A 44 -19.05 -6.18 -32.11
N LEU A 45 -18.41 -5.05 -32.44
CA LEU A 45 -19.10 -3.78 -32.63
C LEU A 45 -20.14 -3.87 -33.76
N GLY A 46 -19.77 -4.45 -34.90
CA GLY A 46 -20.68 -4.66 -36.03
C GLY A 46 -21.88 -5.52 -35.67
N LEU A 47 -21.66 -6.64 -34.94
CA LEU A 47 -22.75 -7.48 -34.42
C LEU A 47 -23.68 -6.71 -33.47
N HIS A 48 -23.14 -5.87 -32.60
CA HIS A 48 -23.94 -5.10 -31.64
C HIS A 48 -24.73 -3.96 -32.32
N LEU A 49 -24.11 -3.22 -33.25
CA LEU A 49 -24.79 -2.20 -34.05
C LEU A 49 -25.96 -2.82 -34.84
N ARG A 50 -25.77 -4.03 -35.40
CA ARG A 50 -26.85 -4.78 -36.07
C ARG A 50 -28.02 -5.09 -35.13
N ASP A 51 -27.78 -5.63 -33.93
CA ASP A 51 -28.84 -5.91 -32.92
C ASP A 51 -29.54 -4.61 -32.48
N ALA A 52 -28.78 -3.53 -32.36
CA ALA A 52 -29.29 -2.22 -31.98
C ALA A 52 -30.16 -1.56 -33.05
N GLU A 53 -29.84 -1.73 -34.35
CA GLU A 53 -30.67 -1.32 -35.48
C GLU A 53 -31.96 -2.14 -35.54
N HIS A 54 -31.86 -3.46 -35.40
CA HIS A 54 -33.02 -4.36 -35.39
C HIS A 54 -34.00 -4.06 -34.25
N SER A 55 -33.49 -3.74 -33.05
CA SER A 55 -34.31 -3.24 -31.94
C SER A 55 -35.02 -1.91 -32.27
N SER A 56 -34.43 -1.04 -33.10
CA SER A 56 -35.05 0.25 -33.46
C SER A 56 -36.23 0.09 -34.42
N ALA A 57 -36.19 -0.91 -35.32
CA ALA A 57 -37.26 -1.20 -36.27
C ALA A 57 -38.57 -1.66 -35.60
N VAL A 58 -38.49 -2.24 -34.39
CA VAL A 58 -39.65 -2.69 -33.60
C VAL A 58 -40.34 -1.54 -32.85
N GLY A 59 -39.75 -0.33 -32.85
CA GLY A 59 -40.18 0.80 -32.02
C GLY A 59 -40.53 2.09 -32.78
N GLN A 60 -41.45 2.06 -33.75
CA GLN A 60 -41.89 3.24 -34.52
C GLN A 60 -42.55 4.39 -33.72
N LEU A 61 -42.55 4.36 -32.37
CA LEU A 61 -43.21 5.38 -31.53
C LEU A 61 -42.29 6.17 -30.59
N VAL A 62 -41.13 5.65 -30.12
CA VAL A 62 -40.18 6.44 -29.31
C VAL A 62 -38.72 5.95 -29.48
N SER A 63 -37.95 6.57 -30.38
CA SER A 63 -36.48 6.56 -30.21
C SER A 63 -36.15 7.54 -29.09
N THR A 64 -35.64 7.08 -27.94
CA THR A 64 -35.33 8.01 -26.85
C THR A 64 -34.16 8.93 -27.25
N PHE A 65 -34.10 10.14 -26.67
CA PHE A 65 -32.97 11.07 -26.90
C PHE A 65 -31.62 10.40 -26.61
N THR A 66 -31.60 9.52 -25.59
CA THR A 66 -30.46 8.71 -25.17
C THR A 66 -29.95 7.77 -26.26
N ASP A 67 -30.84 7.06 -26.98
CA ASP A 67 -30.45 6.12 -28.05
C ASP A 67 -29.68 6.85 -29.17
N LYS A 68 -30.14 8.04 -29.58
CA LYS A 68 -29.46 8.84 -30.60
C LYS A 68 -28.11 9.39 -30.13
N HIS A 69 -27.95 9.65 -28.83
CA HIS A 69 -26.67 10.09 -28.27
C HIS A 69 -25.66 8.94 -28.11
N MET A 70 -26.10 7.77 -27.64
CA MET A 70 -25.31 6.54 -27.60
C MET A 70 -24.71 6.19 -28.97
N TYR A 71 -25.54 6.18 -30.02
CA TYR A 71 -25.04 5.95 -31.38
C TYR A 71 -24.00 7.00 -31.80
N ARG A 72 -24.21 8.28 -31.48
CA ARG A 72 -23.27 9.37 -31.79
C ARG A 72 -21.91 9.20 -31.10
N GLU A 73 -21.89 8.84 -29.82
CA GLU A 73 -20.63 8.58 -29.11
C GLU A 73 -19.90 7.35 -29.70
N HIS A 74 -20.63 6.34 -30.17
CA HIS A 74 -20.04 5.19 -30.88
C HIS A 74 -19.71 5.42 -32.36
N VAL A 75 -20.03 6.58 -32.97
CA VAL A 75 -19.69 6.86 -34.38
C VAL A 75 -18.18 6.78 -34.62
N ALA A 76 -17.34 7.26 -33.69
CA ALA A 76 -15.89 7.19 -33.82
C ALA A 76 -15.40 5.73 -33.89
N HIS A 77 -15.92 4.88 -32.99
CA HIS A 77 -15.64 3.44 -32.95
C HIS A 77 -16.10 2.73 -34.24
N ALA A 78 -17.32 3.03 -34.71
CA ALA A 78 -17.87 2.45 -35.93
C ALA A 78 -17.10 2.89 -37.18
N THR A 79 -16.69 4.16 -37.25
CA THR A 79 -15.94 4.74 -38.38
C THR A 79 -14.54 4.13 -38.47
N ALA A 80 -13.86 3.93 -37.34
CA ALA A 80 -12.56 3.26 -37.28
C ALA A 80 -12.65 1.77 -37.68
N ALA A 81 -13.75 1.09 -37.32
CA ALA A 81 -13.97 -0.31 -37.67
C ALA A 81 -14.45 -0.53 -39.12
N ALA A 82 -15.09 0.45 -39.75
CA ALA A 82 -15.77 0.30 -41.04
C ALA A 82 -14.92 -0.28 -42.19
N PRO A 83 -13.63 0.09 -42.39
CA PRO A 83 -12.80 -0.52 -43.43
C PRO A 83 -12.57 -2.02 -43.21
N LEU A 84 -12.26 -2.41 -41.96
CA LEU A 84 -12.06 -3.80 -41.56
C LEU A 84 -13.37 -4.61 -41.69
N LEU A 85 -14.49 -4.04 -41.23
CA LEU A 85 -15.81 -4.67 -41.37
C LEU A 85 -16.14 -4.93 -42.84
N LYS A 86 -15.92 -3.94 -43.72
CA LYS A 86 -16.11 -4.11 -45.16
C LYS A 86 -15.18 -5.20 -45.73
N ALA A 87 -13.90 -5.20 -45.38
CA ALA A 87 -12.96 -6.22 -45.86
C ALA A 87 -13.36 -7.66 -45.44
N LEU A 88 -13.89 -7.82 -44.22
CA LEU A 88 -14.43 -9.10 -43.73
C LEU A 88 -15.73 -9.48 -44.46
N VAL A 89 -16.61 -8.51 -44.72
CA VAL A 89 -17.82 -8.71 -45.52
C VAL A 89 -17.45 -9.16 -46.93
N ASP A 90 -16.57 -8.44 -47.63
CA ASP A 90 -16.10 -8.77 -48.98
C ASP A 90 -15.46 -10.18 -49.03
N PHE A 91 -14.69 -10.55 -48.00
CA PHE A 91 -14.08 -11.89 -47.86
C PHE A 91 -15.10 -13.03 -47.82
N PHE A 92 -16.25 -12.85 -47.15
CA PHE A 92 -17.31 -13.87 -47.10
C PHE A 92 -18.35 -13.73 -48.24
N GLN A 93 -18.65 -12.51 -48.71
CA GLN A 93 -19.68 -12.24 -49.73
C GLN A 93 -19.21 -12.47 -51.17
N GLY A 94 -17.92 -12.36 -51.45
CA GLY A 94 -17.32 -12.68 -52.78
C GLY A 94 -17.46 -14.15 -53.21
N CYS A 95 -18.21 -14.94 -52.44
CA CYS A 95 -18.31 -16.39 -52.52
C CYS A 95 -19.75 -16.91 -52.72
N THR A 96 -20.70 -16.04 -53.11
CA THR A 96 -22.02 -16.50 -53.56
C THR A 96 -21.88 -17.19 -54.93
N PRO A 97 -22.19 -18.49 -55.06
CA PRO A 97 -22.13 -19.15 -56.36
C PRO A 97 -23.24 -18.59 -57.25
N ALA A 98 -22.84 -17.94 -58.34
CA ALA A 98 -23.71 -17.90 -59.51
C ALA A 98 -24.07 -19.35 -59.87
N SER A 99 -25.33 -19.56 -60.26
CA SER A 99 -25.93 -20.86 -60.56
C SER A 99 -25.02 -21.72 -61.46
N GLU A 100 -25.11 -23.05 -61.29
CA GLU A 100 -24.41 -24.13 -62.02
C GLU A 100 -23.03 -24.59 -61.50
N ALA A 101 -23.04 -25.50 -60.50
CA ALA A 101 -22.19 -26.70 -60.45
C ALA A 101 -22.62 -27.60 -59.27
N ALA A 102 -23.26 -28.74 -59.55
CA ALA A 102 -23.72 -29.68 -58.52
C ALA A 102 -22.81 -30.92 -58.40
N ALA A 103 -22.87 -31.57 -57.22
CA ALA A 103 -22.42 -32.94 -56.94
C ALA A 103 -20.90 -33.25 -57.00
N ALA A 104 -20.17 -32.85 -55.96
CA ALA A 104 -19.00 -33.59 -55.47
C ALA A 104 -18.87 -33.46 -53.94
N VAL A 105 -18.56 -34.55 -53.25
CA VAL A 105 -18.40 -34.59 -51.77
C VAL A 105 -17.04 -34.01 -51.38
N THR A 106 -16.94 -32.68 -51.33
CA THR A 106 -15.82 -31.99 -50.68
C THR A 106 -16.10 -31.77 -49.19
N PRO A 107 -15.09 -31.83 -48.31
CA PRO A 107 -15.28 -31.53 -46.89
C PRO A 107 -15.83 -30.11 -46.69
N SER A 108 -16.65 -29.92 -45.66
CA SER A 108 -17.30 -28.64 -45.30
C SER A 108 -16.27 -27.54 -44.98
N LEU A 109 -15.12 -27.94 -44.43
CA LEU A 109 -13.99 -27.10 -44.06
C LEU A 109 -12.70 -27.59 -44.70
N VAL A 110 -11.77 -26.65 -44.94
CA VAL A 110 -10.40 -26.92 -45.36
C VAL A 110 -9.44 -26.12 -44.48
N ALA A 111 -8.36 -26.76 -44.02
CA ALA A 111 -7.24 -26.07 -43.40
C ALA A 111 -6.38 -25.41 -44.49
N VAL A 112 -6.42 -24.09 -44.58
CA VAL A 112 -5.76 -23.33 -45.65
C VAL A 112 -4.28 -23.17 -45.34
N ALA A 113 -3.41 -23.82 -46.12
CA ALA A 113 -1.96 -23.78 -45.93
C ALA A 113 -1.37 -22.37 -46.07
N GLU A 114 -1.92 -21.58 -46.99
CA GLU A 114 -1.56 -20.19 -47.27
C GLU A 114 -1.93 -19.21 -46.15
N LEU A 115 -2.83 -19.62 -45.23
CA LEU A 115 -3.26 -18.83 -44.06
C LEU A 115 -2.75 -19.47 -42.75
N ASP A 116 -1.60 -20.12 -42.82
CA ASP A 116 -0.94 -20.82 -41.72
C ASP A 116 -1.89 -21.83 -41.02
N GLY A 117 -2.68 -22.59 -41.80
CA GLY A 117 -3.56 -23.65 -41.28
C GLY A 117 -4.89 -23.17 -40.67
N LEU A 118 -5.39 -21.98 -41.01
CA LEU A 118 -6.70 -21.50 -40.61
C LEU A 118 -7.82 -22.38 -41.20
N LEU A 119 -8.85 -22.73 -40.41
CA LEU A 119 -9.99 -23.52 -40.90
C LEU A 119 -11.01 -22.57 -41.56
N VAL A 120 -11.20 -22.73 -42.88
CA VAL A 120 -12.09 -21.89 -43.69
C VAL A 120 -13.13 -22.77 -44.40
N PRO A 121 -14.40 -22.34 -44.53
CA PRO A 121 -15.39 -23.05 -45.35
C PRO A 121 -14.89 -23.27 -46.78
N SER A 122 -14.98 -24.51 -47.27
CA SER A 122 -14.38 -24.91 -48.56
C SER A 122 -14.95 -24.12 -49.75
N ALA A 123 -16.24 -23.78 -49.71
CA ALA A 123 -16.90 -22.93 -50.71
C ALA A 123 -16.30 -21.52 -50.79
N VAL A 124 -15.97 -20.92 -49.63
CA VAL A 124 -15.37 -19.57 -49.53
C VAL A 124 -13.98 -19.57 -50.13
N TRP A 125 -13.13 -20.50 -49.70
CA TRP A 125 -11.76 -20.61 -50.22
C TRP A 125 -11.72 -20.93 -51.72
N SER A 126 -12.63 -21.77 -52.21
CA SER A 126 -12.71 -22.17 -53.63
C SER A 126 -13.22 -21.05 -54.54
N ALA A 127 -14.03 -20.11 -54.05
CA ALA A 127 -14.44 -18.93 -54.80
C ALA A 127 -13.30 -17.90 -54.87
N LEU A 128 -12.67 -17.59 -53.73
CA LEU A 128 -11.50 -16.72 -53.63
C LEU A 128 -10.34 -17.19 -54.54
N SER A 129 -10.03 -18.49 -54.53
CA SER A 129 -8.97 -19.07 -55.38
C SER A 129 -9.26 -18.94 -56.88
N ARG A 130 -10.54 -19.03 -57.29
CA ARG A 130 -10.96 -18.85 -58.69
C ARG A 130 -10.89 -17.40 -59.15
N ALA A 131 -11.18 -16.43 -58.28
CA ALA A 131 -11.14 -15.01 -58.63
C ALA A 131 -9.73 -14.51 -59.02
N VAL A 132 -8.66 -15.16 -58.54
CA VAL A 132 -7.26 -14.84 -58.85
C VAL A 132 -6.75 -15.53 -60.12
N ALA A 133 -7.38 -16.64 -60.53
CA ALA A 133 -6.94 -17.42 -61.70
C ALA A 133 -7.35 -16.82 -63.06
N ALA A 134 -8.16 -15.76 -63.06
CA ALA A 134 -8.57 -15.06 -64.29
C ALA A 134 -7.54 -13.99 -64.69
N PRO A 135 -6.89 -14.07 -65.88
CA PRO A 135 -5.97 -13.03 -66.33
C PRO A 135 -6.75 -11.74 -66.65
N PRO A 136 -6.24 -10.55 -66.27
CA PRO A 136 -6.93 -9.29 -66.53
C PRO A 136 -6.91 -8.96 -68.02
N GLN A 137 -8.08 -8.85 -68.65
CA GLN A 137 -8.17 -8.30 -70.01
C GLN A 137 -7.86 -6.79 -69.99
N LEU A 138 -6.85 -6.40 -70.75
CA LEU A 138 -6.44 -5.02 -70.95
C LEU A 138 -7.56 -4.19 -71.62
N GLN A 139 -7.95 -3.09 -70.96
CA GLN A 139 -8.44 -1.89 -71.65
C GLN A 139 -7.45 -0.74 -71.42
N PRO A 140 -7.03 -0.01 -72.46
CA PRO A 140 -6.09 1.10 -72.32
C PRO A 140 -6.83 2.42 -72.09
N LEU A 141 -6.45 3.17 -71.05
CA LEU A 141 -6.68 4.62 -70.97
C LEU A 141 -5.60 5.28 -70.08
N SER A 142 -5.26 6.51 -70.44
CA SER A 142 -4.03 7.26 -70.13
C SER A 142 -3.82 7.70 -68.66
N SER A 143 -2.73 7.22 -68.04
CA SER A 143 -1.51 7.95 -67.60
C SER A 143 -1.62 9.21 -66.67
N PRO A 144 -0.53 9.62 -65.97
CA PRO A 144 -0.37 9.54 -64.50
C PRO A 144 -0.12 10.98 -63.92
N PRO A 145 0.64 11.30 -62.83
CA PRO A 145 1.43 10.52 -61.83
C PRO A 145 1.23 11.04 -60.37
N ALA A 146 2.03 10.80 -59.30
CA ALA A 146 3.06 9.81 -58.91
C ALA A 146 3.27 9.88 -57.37
N GLU A 147 3.69 8.78 -56.71
CA GLU A 147 4.74 8.78 -55.68
C GLU A 147 5.24 7.35 -55.37
N ALA A 148 6.41 7.21 -54.74
CA ALA A 148 7.25 6.01 -54.85
C ALA A 148 6.98 4.91 -53.80
N ALA A 149 6.95 3.65 -54.24
CA ALA A 149 7.05 2.47 -53.37
C ALA A 149 7.99 1.42 -53.99
N THR A 150 8.80 0.80 -53.14
CA THR A 150 9.84 -0.19 -53.48
C THR A 150 9.29 -1.48 -54.11
N SER A 151 10.08 -2.05 -55.03
CA SER A 151 9.79 -3.33 -55.71
C SER A 151 9.57 -4.50 -54.74
N PRO A 152 8.49 -5.30 -54.88
CA PRO A 152 8.30 -6.53 -54.11
C PRO A 152 9.17 -7.67 -54.65
N SER A 153 9.65 -8.53 -53.74
CA SER A 153 10.41 -9.73 -54.07
C SER A 153 9.55 -10.82 -54.74
N PRO A 154 10.10 -11.62 -55.68
CA PRO A 154 9.34 -12.65 -56.38
C PRO A 154 9.10 -13.88 -55.49
N GLY A 155 8.03 -13.83 -54.69
CA GLY A 155 7.60 -14.95 -53.81
C GLY A 155 6.13 -14.93 -53.35
N ASP A 156 5.47 -13.77 -53.33
CA ASP A 156 4.17 -13.59 -52.64
C ASP A 156 2.90 -13.70 -53.51
N ALA A 157 3.00 -14.33 -54.69
CA ALA A 157 2.00 -14.22 -55.77
C ALA A 157 0.73 -15.11 -55.65
N ALA A 158 0.44 -15.71 -54.48
CA ALA A 158 -0.49 -16.85 -54.40
C ALA A 158 -1.76 -16.69 -53.49
N ILE A 159 -1.95 -15.58 -52.78
CA ILE A 159 -3.04 -15.46 -51.78
C ILE A 159 -4.16 -14.49 -52.24
N PRO A 160 -5.43 -14.91 -52.37
CA PRO A 160 -6.56 -14.06 -52.78
C PRO A 160 -7.08 -13.01 -51.78
N LEU A 161 -6.31 -12.70 -50.73
CA LEU A 161 -6.81 -11.92 -49.59
C LEU A 161 -6.47 -10.42 -49.72
N ALA A 162 -7.41 -9.54 -49.35
CA ALA A 162 -7.22 -8.10 -49.28
C ALA A 162 -5.96 -7.74 -48.46
N ARG A 163 -5.22 -6.71 -48.89
CA ARG A 163 -3.89 -6.37 -48.32
C ARG A 163 -3.94 -6.21 -46.80
N GLU A 164 -4.96 -5.51 -46.31
CA GLU A 164 -5.19 -5.23 -44.89
C GLU A 164 -5.34 -6.51 -44.05
N LEU A 165 -6.20 -7.43 -44.49
CA LEU A 165 -6.42 -8.70 -43.80
C LEU A 165 -5.18 -9.63 -43.90
N ARG A 166 -4.45 -9.64 -45.01
CA ARG A 166 -3.28 -10.51 -45.21
C ARG A 166 -2.15 -10.24 -44.22
N SER A 167 -1.95 -8.98 -43.82
CA SER A 167 -0.97 -8.57 -42.81
C SER A 167 -1.48 -8.65 -41.36
N HIS A 168 -2.76 -8.96 -41.15
CA HIS A 168 -3.38 -8.95 -39.83
C HIS A 168 -2.98 -10.20 -39.01
N PRO A 169 -2.67 -10.07 -37.70
CA PRO A 169 -2.34 -11.18 -36.81
C PRO A 169 -3.30 -12.37 -36.80
N LEU A 170 -4.58 -12.20 -37.15
CA LEU A 170 -5.54 -13.29 -37.26
C LEU A 170 -5.24 -14.21 -38.45
N PHE A 171 -4.78 -13.65 -39.57
CA PHE A 171 -4.53 -14.38 -40.82
C PHE A 171 -3.07 -14.79 -41.00
N SER A 172 -2.12 -14.11 -40.34
CA SER A 172 -0.69 -14.44 -40.39
C SER A 172 -0.08 -14.66 -38.99
N TYR A 173 0.32 -15.91 -38.73
CA TYR A 173 1.04 -16.31 -37.53
C TYR A 173 2.39 -15.59 -37.39
N LYS A 174 3.09 -15.36 -38.51
CA LYS A 174 4.32 -14.56 -38.52
C LYS A 174 4.08 -13.11 -38.05
N ALA A 175 2.95 -12.51 -38.44
CA ALA A 175 2.56 -11.16 -38.02
C ALA A 175 2.07 -11.09 -36.56
N PHE A 176 1.58 -12.21 -36.01
CA PHE A 176 1.29 -12.38 -34.58
C PHE A 176 2.58 -12.53 -33.76
N LEU A 177 3.48 -13.45 -34.12
CA LEU A 177 4.75 -13.67 -33.41
C LEU A 177 5.57 -12.39 -33.27
N GLY A 178 5.79 -11.67 -34.37
CA GLY A 178 6.56 -10.42 -34.34
C GLY A 178 5.93 -9.33 -33.45
N ARG A 179 4.61 -9.38 -33.20
CA ARG A 179 3.92 -8.51 -32.25
C ARG A 179 4.03 -9.01 -30.80
N LEU A 180 3.91 -10.32 -30.56
CA LEU A 180 4.09 -10.94 -29.26
C LEU A 180 5.51 -10.72 -28.71
N ASP A 181 6.53 -10.99 -29.52
CA ASP A 181 7.94 -10.81 -29.16
C ASP A 181 8.24 -9.33 -28.85
N ARG A 182 7.73 -8.42 -29.69
CA ARG A 182 7.92 -6.98 -29.51
C ARG A 182 7.23 -6.48 -28.23
N LEU A 183 6.00 -6.89 -27.97
CA LEU A 183 5.27 -6.52 -26.75
C LEU A 183 5.98 -7.05 -25.50
N SER A 184 6.44 -8.30 -25.54
CA SER A 184 7.20 -8.90 -24.43
C SER A 184 8.49 -8.11 -24.15
N GLY A 185 9.24 -7.74 -25.20
CA GLY A 185 10.44 -6.90 -25.07
C GLY A 185 10.17 -5.49 -24.54
N LEU A 186 9.03 -4.87 -24.89
CA LEU A 186 8.62 -3.57 -24.36
C LEU A 186 8.25 -3.67 -22.87
N ILE A 187 7.46 -4.67 -22.47
CA ILE A 187 7.01 -4.89 -21.08
C ILE A 187 8.18 -5.24 -20.16
N SER A 188 9.22 -5.91 -20.67
CA SER A 188 10.45 -6.21 -19.93
C SER A 188 11.47 -5.05 -19.90
N SER A 189 11.18 -3.90 -20.51
CA SER A 189 12.08 -2.73 -20.48
C SER A 189 12.07 -2.04 -19.12
N GLY A 190 13.25 -1.80 -18.56
CA GLY A 190 13.40 -1.01 -17.34
C GLY A 190 12.86 0.41 -17.47
N GLU A 191 12.91 1.01 -18.68
CA GLU A 191 12.36 2.35 -18.93
C GLU A 191 10.83 2.38 -18.81
N VAL A 192 10.16 1.30 -19.23
CA VAL A 192 8.70 1.15 -19.09
C VAL A 192 8.34 0.85 -17.64
N PHE A 193 9.16 0.08 -16.93
CA PHE A 193 8.97 -0.17 -15.49
C PHE A 193 9.02 1.13 -14.68
N SER A 194 10.08 1.92 -14.84
CA SER A 194 10.24 3.24 -14.17
C SER A 194 9.14 4.22 -14.55
N ALA A 195 8.59 4.17 -15.77
CA ALA A 195 7.46 5.00 -16.16
C ALA A 195 6.14 4.59 -15.49
N CYS A 196 5.88 3.30 -15.29
CA CYS A 196 4.58 2.82 -14.81
C CYS A 196 4.41 2.87 -13.28
N GLU A 197 5.46 2.60 -12.51
CA GLU A 197 5.37 2.49 -11.06
C GLU A 197 4.89 3.78 -10.36
N PRO A 198 5.38 4.99 -10.69
CA PRO A 198 4.85 6.23 -10.13
C PRO A 198 3.37 6.46 -10.50
N ARG A 199 2.99 6.17 -11.76
CA ARG A 199 1.59 6.36 -12.22
C ARG A 199 0.60 5.46 -11.48
N ILE A 200 0.99 4.24 -11.12
CA ILE A 200 0.17 3.34 -10.30
C ILE A 200 -0.02 3.93 -8.89
N LYS A 201 1.06 4.38 -8.24
CA LYS A 201 0.98 5.04 -6.92
C LYS A 201 0.11 6.31 -6.95
N VAL A 202 0.19 7.07 -8.05
CA VAL A 202 -0.70 8.22 -8.32
C VAL A 202 -2.16 7.79 -8.38
N LEU A 203 -2.50 6.74 -9.15
CA LEU A 203 -3.87 6.23 -9.24
C LEU A 203 -4.40 5.78 -7.88
N GLN A 204 -3.60 5.04 -7.11
CA GLN A 204 -3.96 4.60 -5.75
C GLN A 204 -4.18 5.79 -4.81
N SER A 205 -3.37 6.83 -4.91
CA SER A 205 -3.47 8.05 -4.11
C SER A 205 -4.68 8.90 -4.50
N ARG A 206 -4.96 9.04 -5.81
CA ARG A 206 -6.18 9.69 -6.34
C ARG A 206 -7.44 8.98 -5.86
N PHE A 207 -7.47 7.64 -5.90
CA PHE A 207 -8.60 6.87 -5.38
C PHE A 207 -8.75 7.01 -3.86
N SER A 208 -7.64 7.03 -3.11
CA SER A 208 -7.64 7.26 -1.66
C SER A 208 -8.25 8.62 -1.30
N LEU A 209 -7.85 9.69 -2.01
CA LEU A 209 -8.39 11.04 -1.86
C LEU A 209 -9.87 11.12 -2.28
N TYR A 210 -10.23 10.49 -3.41
CA TYR A 210 -11.61 10.34 -3.84
C TYR A 210 -12.47 9.69 -2.75
N ARG A 211 -12.00 8.59 -2.13
CA ARG A 211 -12.71 7.86 -1.06
C ARG A 211 -12.81 8.67 0.23
N ALA A 212 -11.75 9.35 0.66
CA ALA A 212 -11.76 10.21 1.85
C ALA A 212 -12.85 11.31 1.77
N TYR A 213 -13.06 11.85 0.57
CA TYR A 213 -14.00 12.93 0.32
C TYR A 213 -15.41 12.44 -0.04
N ASN A 214 -15.53 11.53 -1.02
CA ASN A 214 -16.80 11.08 -1.57
C ASN A 214 -17.33 9.80 -0.92
N GLY A 215 -16.54 8.97 -0.22
CA GLY A 215 -17.00 7.68 0.30
C GLY A 215 -18.32 7.76 1.07
N GLY A 216 -18.45 8.70 2.00
CA GLY A 216 -19.72 8.93 2.71
C GLY A 216 -20.87 9.48 1.84
N ARG A 217 -20.61 10.07 0.67
CA ARG A 217 -21.64 10.41 -0.34
C ARG A 217 -21.99 9.21 -1.23
N GLU A 218 -21.13 8.21 -1.31
CA GLU A 218 -21.42 6.94 -1.96
C GLU A 218 -22.28 6.10 -1.04
N ASP A 219 -21.88 5.91 0.22
CA ASP A 219 -22.64 5.16 1.24
C ASP A 219 -24.05 5.71 1.46
N GLU A 220 -24.24 7.02 1.28
CA GLU A 220 -25.51 7.74 1.40
C GLU A 220 -26.11 8.16 0.03
N TYR A 221 -25.65 7.58 -1.09
CA TYR A 221 -25.97 8.07 -2.46
C TYR A 221 -27.47 8.12 -2.78
N HIS A 222 -28.23 7.10 -2.37
CA HIS A 222 -29.66 7.01 -2.66
C HIS A 222 -30.49 6.78 -1.37
N PRO A 223 -31.60 7.54 -1.15
CA PRO A 223 -32.34 7.49 0.11
C PRO A 223 -32.92 6.11 0.47
N THR A 224 -33.27 5.28 -0.52
CA THR A 224 -33.85 3.93 -0.31
C THR A 224 -32.83 2.78 -0.38
N PHE A 225 -31.66 3.02 -0.98
CA PHE A 225 -30.70 1.96 -1.33
C PHE A 225 -29.31 2.19 -0.70
N GLY A 226 -29.09 3.33 -0.02
CA GLY A 226 -27.77 3.75 0.44
C GLY A 226 -26.78 3.84 -0.72
N GLY A 227 -25.59 3.29 -0.51
CA GLY A 227 -24.55 3.10 -1.53
C GLY A 227 -24.60 1.78 -2.29
N GLY A 228 -25.70 1.03 -2.18
CA GLY A 228 -25.88 -0.25 -2.85
C GLY A 228 -25.71 -1.45 -1.91
N ASP A 229 -26.31 -2.57 -2.32
CA ASP A 229 -26.31 -3.85 -1.60
C ASP A 229 -25.94 -4.98 -2.58
N ILE A 230 -24.95 -5.79 -2.21
CA ILE A 230 -24.52 -6.99 -2.94
C ILE A 230 -25.69 -7.94 -3.28
N LYS A 231 -26.72 -8.01 -2.43
CA LYS A 231 -27.90 -8.85 -2.66
C LYS A 231 -28.82 -8.33 -3.77
N ARG A 232 -28.69 -7.04 -4.12
CA ARG A 232 -29.48 -6.37 -5.16
C ARG A 232 -28.65 -6.09 -6.41
N ALA A 233 -27.33 -6.06 -6.28
CA ALA A 233 -26.41 -5.89 -7.39
C ALA A 233 -26.48 -7.13 -8.30
N PRO A 234 -26.80 -6.95 -9.59
CA PRO A 234 -26.80 -8.05 -10.53
C PRO A 234 -25.34 -8.47 -10.79
N LYS A 235 -25.10 -9.76 -10.97
CA LYS A 235 -23.75 -10.35 -11.11
C LYS A 235 -23.79 -11.61 -11.97
N CYS A 236 -22.66 -11.91 -12.62
CA CYS A 236 -22.44 -13.15 -13.35
C CYS A 236 -21.38 -13.99 -12.64
N ASP A 237 -21.69 -15.25 -12.38
CA ASP A 237 -20.71 -16.25 -11.91
C ASP A 237 -20.24 -17.12 -13.08
N LEU A 238 -19.02 -17.63 -13.02
CA LEU A 238 -18.44 -18.54 -14.00
C LEU A 238 -18.06 -19.83 -13.27
N ARG A 239 -18.64 -20.97 -13.68
CA ARG A 239 -18.42 -22.29 -13.07
C ARG A 239 -18.18 -23.36 -14.14
N ARG A 240 -17.55 -24.48 -13.78
CA ARG A 240 -17.48 -25.67 -14.64
C ARG A 240 -18.65 -26.61 -14.38
N VAL A 241 -19.23 -27.18 -15.44
CA VAL A 241 -20.45 -28.00 -15.35
C VAL A 241 -20.30 -29.15 -14.35
N GLU A 242 -19.15 -29.80 -14.35
CA GLU A 242 -18.83 -30.99 -13.56
C GLU A 242 -18.63 -30.68 -12.06
N THR A 243 -18.39 -29.42 -11.70
CA THR A 243 -18.02 -28.97 -10.34
C THR A 243 -18.86 -27.78 -9.83
N CYS A 244 -19.93 -27.39 -10.53
CA CYS A 244 -20.69 -26.15 -10.28
C CYS A 244 -21.60 -26.12 -9.02
N VAL A 245 -21.65 -27.19 -8.23
CA VAL A 245 -22.50 -27.33 -7.03
C VAL A 245 -21.66 -27.78 -5.82
N SER A 246 -22.06 -27.39 -4.61
CA SER A 246 -21.28 -27.68 -3.41
C SER A 246 -21.24 -29.17 -3.05
N ALA A 247 -20.16 -29.62 -2.39
CA ALA A 247 -20.00 -31.00 -1.93
C ALA A 247 -21.19 -31.53 -1.12
N ALA A 248 -21.76 -30.71 -0.21
CA ALA A 248 -22.98 -31.02 0.53
C ALA A 248 -24.14 -31.47 -0.37
N SER A 249 -24.27 -30.84 -1.54
CA SER A 249 -25.35 -31.08 -2.49
C SER A 249 -25.15 -32.39 -3.26
N VAL A 250 -23.90 -32.69 -3.62
CA VAL A 250 -23.52 -33.97 -4.26
C VAL A 250 -23.72 -35.13 -3.27
N VAL A 251 -23.20 -35.03 -2.05
CA VAL A 251 -23.37 -36.04 -1.00
C VAL A 251 -24.86 -36.31 -0.75
N LYS A 252 -25.64 -35.24 -0.58
CA LYS A 252 -27.09 -35.35 -0.39
C LYS A 252 -27.77 -36.06 -1.56
N PHE A 253 -27.45 -35.69 -2.80
CA PHE A 253 -28.04 -36.30 -3.99
C PHE A 253 -27.72 -37.80 -4.10
N ILE A 254 -26.49 -38.23 -3.77
CA ILE A 254 -26.12 -39.65 -3.78
C ILE A 254 -26.91 -40.43 -2.72
N GLU A 255 -27.03 -39.92 -1.49
CA GLU A 255 -27.80 -40.59 -0.44
C GLU A 255 -29.32 -40.59 -0.74
N GLU A 256 -29.87 -39.54 -1.36
CA GLU A 256 -31.26 -39.52 -1.83
C GLU A 256 -31.49 -40.54 -2.96
N LEU A 257 -30.61 -40.57 -3.97
CA LEU A 257 -30.66 -41.55 -5.07
C LEU A 257 -30.54 -42.99 -4.55
N ARG A 258 -29.64 -43.23 -3.59
CA ARG A 258 -29.43 -44.53 -2.94
C ARG A 258 -30.65 -44.97 -2.14
N ARG A 259 -31.26 -44.07 -1.37
CA ARG A 259 -32.47 -44.34 -0.57
C ARG A 259 -33.69 -44.60 -1.45
N ASP A 260 -33.89 -43.79 -2.48
CA ASP A 260 -35.13 -43.77 -3.26
C ASP A 260 -35.07 -44.70 -4.48
N ARG A 261 -33.87 -45.02 -5.00
CA ARG A 261 -33.63 -45.91 -6.16
C ARG A 261 -32.33 -46.75 -6.02
N PRO A 262 -32.18 -47.61 -4.99
CA PRO A 262 -30.94 -48.35 -4.73
C PRO A 262 -30.46 -49.27 -5.88
N SER A 263 -31.40 -49.73 -6.71
CA SER A 263 -31.15 -50.59 -7.87
C SER A 263 -30.90 -49.83 -9.19
N TYR A 264 -30.89 -48.48 -9.18
CA TYR A 264 -30.59 -47.69 -10.38
C TYR A 264 -29.17 -48.00 -10.88
N PRO A 265 -28.96 -48.26 -12.19
CA PRO A 265 -27.64 -48.61 -12.72
C PRO A 265 -26.76 -47.35 -12.83
N LEU A 266 -25.69 -47.30 -12.03
CA LEU A 266 -24.80 -46.15 -11.95
C LEU A 266 -23.80 -46.10 -13.11
N TYR A 267 -23.20 -47.25 -13.44
CA TYR A 267 -22.26 -47.39 -14.55
C TYR A 267 -22.19 -48.84 -15.04
N THR A 268 -21.52 -49.06 -16.17
CA THR A 268 -21.24 -50.39 -16.74
C THR A 268 -19.76 -50.74 -16.56
N GLU A 269 -19.48 -51.96 -16.15
CA GLU A 269 -18.12 -52.49 -15.98
C GLU A 269 -17.95 -53.72 -16.89
N ASP A 270 -16.97 -53.64 -17.81
CA ASP A 270 -16.45 -54.80 -18.52
C ASP A 270 -15.61 -55.64 -17.55
N THR A 271 -15.85 -56.95 -17.48
CA THR A 271 -15.20 -57.84 -16.50
C THR A 271 -13.72 -58.08 -16.81
N ILE A 272 -12.86 -57.17 -16.37
CA ILE A 272 -11.42 -57.37 -16.27
C ILE A 272 -11.14 -58.21 -15.01
N GLY A 273 -10.58 -59.41 -15.19
CA GLY A 273 -10.42 -60.40 -14.12
C GLY A 273 -9.56 -59.91 -12.95
N GLU A 274 -10.13 -59.90 -11.75
CA GLU A 274 -9.39 -59.63 -10.51
C GLU A 274 -8.43 -60.78 -10.17
N ALA A 275 -7.13 -60.50 -10.24
CA ALA A 275 -6.11 -61.43 -9.82
C ALA A 275 -5.83 -61.30 -8.31
N HIS A 276 -6.43 -62.16 -7.48
CA HIS A 276 -5.88 -62.46 -6.16
C HIS A 276 -6.05 -63.91 -5.71
N ALA A 277 -4.95 -64.45 -5.15
CA ALA A 277 -4.75 -65.85 -4.83
C ALA A 277 -5.55 -66.37 -3.62
N LYS A 278 -6.12 -67.57 -3.74
CA LYS A 278 -5.73 -68.78 -2.96
C LYS A 278 -6.68 -69.97 -3.19
N GLY A 279 -6.11 -71.15 -3.50
CA GLY A 279 -6.53 -72.41 -2.89
C GLY A 279 -7.37 -73.43 -3.69
N THR A 280 -6.73 -74.57 -3.96
CA THR A 280 -7.29 -75.95 -3.99
C THR A 280 -8.20 -76.47 -5.13
N THR A 281 -7.52 -77.18 -6.04
CA THR A 281 -7.84 -78.49 -6.68
C THR A 281 -8.93 -78.62 -7.78
N PRO A 282 -8.70 -79.45 -8.82
CA PRO A 282 -9.50 -79.46 -10.05
C PRO A 282 -10.50 -80.63 -10.17
N GLY A 283 -11.50 -80.49 -11.04
CA GLY A 283 -12.42 -81.57 -11.43
C GLY A 283 -13.34 -81.20 -12.59
N ASP A 284 -12.98 -81.72 -13.77
CA ASP A 284 -13.77 -81.93 -15.00
C ASP A 284 -14.43 -80.76 -15.76
N SER A 285 -14.59 -81.02 -17.05
CA SER A 285 -14.83 -80.09 -18.15
C SER A 285 -16.28 -80.11 -18.62
N ASP A 286 -16.79 -78.95 -19.05
CA ASP A 286 -17.59 -78.91 -20.29
C ASP A 286 -17.58 -77.52 -20.95
N SER A 287 -17.65 -77.51 -22.28
CA SER A 287 -17.54 -76.31 -23.11
C SER A 287 -18.89 -75.61 -23.31
N SER A 288 -18.97 -74.30 -23.01
CA SER A 288 -20.05 -73.45 -23.52
C SER A 288 -19.56 -72.03 -23.81
N SER A 289 -20.32 -71.33 -24.68
CA SER A 289 -19.94 -70.06 -25.30
C SER A 289 -19.78 -68.90 -24.32
N ALA A 290 -18.67 -68.17 -24.42
CA ALA A 290 -18.52 -66.86 -23.78
C ALA A 290 -19.50 -65.86 -24.43
N SER A 291 -20.49 -65.39 -23.67
CA SER A 291 -21.20 -64.16 -23.97
C SER A 291 -20.63 -63.04 -23.11
N ASP A 292 -20.26 -61.92 -23.73
CA ASP A 292 -19.79 -60.72 -23.03
C ASP A 292 -20.96 -60.06 -22.28
N THR A 293 -21.21 -60.50 -21.04
CA THR A 293 -22.24 -59.95 -20.16
C THR A 293 -21.71 -58.73 -19.41
N VAL A 294 -21.73 -57.57 -20.09
CA VAL A 294 -21.48 -56.25 -19.49
C VAL A 294 -22.29 -56.08 -18.21
N SER A 295 -21.60 -55.96 -17.07
CA SER A 295 -22.25 -55.92 -15.76
C SER A 295 -22.68 -54.48 -15.43
N ARG A 296 -23.99 -54.29 -15.20
CA ARG A 296 -24.54 -53.00 -14.74
C ARG A 296 -24.43 -52.91 -13.21
N ILE A 297 -23.56 -52.04 -12.72
CA ILE A 297 -23.36 -51.81 -11.30
C ILE A 297 -24.43 -50.86 -10.78
N SER A 298 -25.19 -51.25 -9.74
CA SER A 298 -26.21 -50.40 -9.13
C SER A 298 -25.61 -49.37 -8.16
N VAL A 299 -26.38 -48.35 -7.80
CA VAL A 299 -25.98 -47.33 -6.80
C VAL A 299 -25.60 -47.98 -5.46
N GLU A 300 -26.41 -48.90 -4.91
CA GLU A 300 -26.05 -49.57 -3.64
C GLU A 300 -24.80 -50.46 -3.80
N GLU A 301 -24.61 -51.12 -4.95
CA GLU A 301 -23.41 -51.94 -5.19
C GLU A 301 -22.15 -51.08 -5.32
N ALA A 302 -22.22 -49.92 -5.99
CA ALA A 302 -21.11 -48.98 -6.07
C ALA A 302 -20.75 -48.41 -4.68
N VAL A 303 -21.73 -48.06 -3.86
CA VAL A 303 -21.52 -47.59 -2.48
C VAL A 303 -20.98 -48.72 -1.59
N ARG A 304 -21.47 -49.96 -1.74
CA ARG A 304 -20.92 -51.15 -1.07
C ARG A 304 -19.45 -51.39 -1.44
N ARG A 305 -19.08 -51.22 -2.71
CA ARG A 305 -17.69 -51.33 -3.17
C ARG A 305 -16.81 -50.20 -2.63
N PHE A 306 -17.33 -48.98 -2.52
CA PHE A 306 -16.60 -47.84 -1.96
C PHE A 306 -16.24 -48.03 -0.47
N PHE A 307 -17.17 -48.52 0.35
CA PHE A 307 -16.89 -48.81 1.78
C PHE A 307 -16.24 -50.17 2.03
N GLY A 308 -16.28 -51.08 1.06
CA GLY A 308 -15.86 -52.47 1.22
C GLY A 308 -17.00 -53.39 1.68
N SER A 309 -16.91 -54.66 1.29
CA SER A 309 -17.98 -55.66 1.45
C SER A 309 -18.37 -55.96 2.90
N GLY A 310 -17.47 -55.75 3.86
CA GLY A 310 -17.66 -56.06 5.28
C GLY A 310 -18.33 -54.97 6.13
N VAL A 311 -18.51 -53.74 5.62
CA VAL A 311 -19.08 -52.63 6.39
C VAL A 311 -20.61 -52.73 6.43
N ALA A 312 -21.21 -52.57 7.61
CA ALA A 312 -22.66 -52.67 7.80
C ALA A 312 -23.40 -51.54 7.08
N VAL A 313 -24.62 -51.81 6.56
CA VAL A 313 -25.39 -50.83 5.76
C VAL A 313 -25.62 -49.51 6.52
N SER A 314 -25.81 -49.59 7.85
CA SER A 314 -25.98 -48.44 8.76
C SER A 314 -24.73 -47.58 8.97
N GLU A 315 -23.54 -48.11 8.66
CA GLU A 315 -22.25 -47.41 8.82
C GLU A 315 -21.75 -46.77 7.51
N ARG A 316 -22.34 -47.15 6.37
CA ARG A 316 -22.05 -46.60 5.04
C ARG A 316 -22.68 -45.22 4.88
N VAL A 317 -22.18 -44.21 5.58
CA VAL A 317 -22.65 -42.82 5.47
C VAL A 317 -21.64 -42.00 4.68
N LEU A 318 -22.05 -41.46 3.54
CA LEU A 318 -21.22 -40.58 2.72
C LEU A 318 -21.09 -39.19 3.35
N THR A 319 -19.88 -38.64 3.34
CA THR A 319 -19.58 -37.27 3.79
C THR A 319 -18.62 -36.60 2.81
N GLU A 320 -18.57 -35.26 2.83
CA GLU A 320 -17.70 -34.48 1.94
C GLU A 320 -16.21 -34.83 2.14
N GLU A 321 -15.78 -34.90 3.40
CA GLU A 321 -14.45 -35.37 3.81
C GLU A 321 -14.24 -36.82 3.38
N GLY A 322 -15.27 -37.66 3.53
CA GLY A 322 -15.21 -39.07 3.22
C GLY A 322 -15.01 -39.36 1.73
N LEU A 323 -15.47 -38.47 0.86
CA LEU A 323 -15.27 -38.48 -0.59
C LEU A 323 -14.03 -37.68 -1.04
N CYS A 324 -13.21 -37.19 -0.11
CA CYS A 324 -12.03 -36.38 -0.39
C CYS A 324 -12.33 -35.08 -1.19
N LEU A 325 -13.53 -34.50 -1.03
CA LEU A 325 -13.98 -33.31 -1.76
C LEU A 325 -13.45 -31.98 -1.19
N ARG A 326 -12.64 -32.00 -0.13
CA ARG A 326 -12.06 -30.78 0.48
C ARG A 326 -10.56 -30.68 0.21
N PRO A 327 -9.98 -29.47 0.00
CA PRO A 327 -8.60 -29.34 -0.45
C PRO A 327 -7.55 -29.88 0.53
N SER A 328 -7.89 -29.98 1.81
CA SER A 328 -7.07 -30.60 2.87
C SER A 328 -6.72 -32.06 2.61
N TYR A 329 -7.43 -32.76 1.73
CA TYR A 329 -7.19 -34.17 1.39
C TYR A 329 -6.35 -34.38 0.11
N ALA A 330 -5.92 -33.29 -0.54
CA ALA A 330 -4.99 -33.28 -1.67
C ALA A 330 -3.66 -32.58 -1.31
N ALA A 331 -3.28 -32.62 -0.03
CA ALA A 331 -2.22 -31.79 0.56
C ALA A 331 -0.80 -32.03 -0.02
N ASP A 332 -0.59 -33.11 -0.77
CA ASP A 332 0.71 -33.48 -1.33
C ASP A 332 1.08 -32.74 -2.64
N SER A 333 0.21 -31.86 -3.17
CA SER A 333 0.56 -30.99 -4.31
C SER A 333 0.20 -29.51 -4.09
N GLU A 334 1.13 -28.71 -3.53
CA GLU A 334 0.95 -27.25 -3.33
C GLU A 334 0.90 -26.40 -4.63
N ASP A 335 1.07 -27.01 -5.80
CA ASP A 335 1.21 -26.33 -7.11
C ASP A 335 0.03 -26.57 -8.08
N ARG A 336 -1.08 -27.22 -7.66
CA ARG A 336 -2.19 -27.59 -8.55
C ARG A 336 -3.58 -27.42 -7.89
N TRP A 337 -4.55 -26.93 -8.68
CA TRP A 337 -5.96 -26.88 -8.29
C TRP A 337 -6.64 -28.24 -8.47
N LEU A 338 -7.50 -28.63 -7.52
CA LEU A 338 -8.26 -29.89 -7.57
C LEU A 338 -9.11 -29.97 -8.84
N SER A 339 -9.21 -31.20 -9.36
CA SER A 339 -10.15 -31.58 -10.41
C SER A 339 -10.58 -33.03 -10.23
N LEU A 340 -11.71 -33.43 -10.83
CA LEU A 340 -12.16 -34.83 -10.82
C LEU A 340 -11.14 -35.79 -11.47
N GLN A 341 -10.35 -35.28 -12.42
CA GLN A 341 -9.26 -36.03 -13.05
C GLN A 341 -8.11 -36.29 -12.06
N GLN A 342 -7.64 -35.26 -11.33
CA GLN A 342 -6.63 -35.45 -10.29
C GLN A 342 -7.11 -36.35 -9.14
N LEU A 343 -8.41 -36.33 -8.81
CA LEU A 343 -9.00 -37.26 -7.84
C LEU A 343 -8.96 -38.73 -8.34
N ALA A 344 -8.89 -38.96 -9.65
CA ALA A 344 -8.68 -40.29 -10.24
C ALA A 344 -7.20 -40.67 -10.27
N ASP A 345 -6.34 -39.71 -10.61
CA ASP A 345 -4.90 -39.91 -10.86
C ASP A 345 -4.04 -39.84 -9.58
N SER A 346 -4.66 -39.64 -8.41
CA SER A 346 -4.02 -39.63 -7.10
C SER A 346 -3.58 -41.04 -6.66
N GLY A 347 -2.52 -41.56 -7.29
CA GLY A 347 -1.99 -42.91 -7.04
C GLY A 347 -1.62 -43.18 -5.56
N ASP A 348 -1.24 -42.14 -4.82
CA ASP A 348 -0.86 -42.24 -3.41
C ASP A 348 -2.06 -42.25 -2.44
N ASN A 349 -3.27 -41.87 -2.89
CA ASN A 349 -4.49 -41.85 -2.07
C ASN A 349 -5.57 -42.78 -2.66
N PRO A 350 -5.61 -44.07 -2.24
CA PRO A 350 -6.59 -45.02 -2.78
C PRO A 350 -8.04 -44.61 -2.49
N ARG A 351 -8.30 -43.88 -1.40
CA ARG A 351 -9.65 -43.39 -1.06
C ARG A 351 -10.15 -42.37 -2.06
N ALA A 352 -9.28 -41.46 -2.51
CA ALA A 352 -9.61 -40.49 -3.55
C ALA A 352 -9.88 -41.20 -4.90
N ALA A 353 -9.05 -42.19 -5.27
CA ALA A 353 -9.29 -43.00 -6.47
C ALA A 353 -10.63 -43.77 -6.41
N HIS A 354 -11.00 -44.35 -5.26
CA HIS A 354 -12.31 -44.97 -5.05
C HIS A 354 -13.47 -43.95 -5.10
N ALA A 355 -13.29 -42.76 -4.51
CA ALA A 355 -14.28 -41.69 -4.60
C ALA A 355 -14.47 -41.21 -6.04
N SER A 356 -13.39 -41.11 -6.83
CA SER A 356 -13.45 -40.74 -8.25
C SER A 356 -14.21 -41.78 -9.08
N ARG A 357 -14.03 -43.09 -8.81
CA ARG A 357 -14.84 -44.15 -9.45
C ARG A 357 -16.34 -44.01 -9.15
N LEU A 358 -16.71 -43.61 -7.94
CA LEU A 358 -18.11 -43.33 -7.57
C LEU A 358 -18.63 -42.05 -8.24
N LEU A 359 -17.83 -40.99 -8.28
CA LEU A 359 -18.24 -39.64 -8.68
C LEU A 359 -18.21 -39.40 -10.20
N ARG A 360 -17.24 -39.96 -10.94
CA ARG A 360 -17.07 -39.72 -12.39
C ARG A 360 -18.32 -40.09 -13.22
N PRO A 361 -19.07 -41.18 -12.95
CA PRO A 361 -20.33 -41.46 -13.63
C PRO A 361 -21.48 -40.52 -13.26
N LEU A 362 -21.45 -39.90 -12.07
CA LEU A 362 -22.47 -38.97 -11.57
C LEU A 362 -22.26 -37.54 -12.07
N LEU A 363 -21.00 -37.11 -12.19
CA LEU A 363 -20.62 -35.72 -12.46
C LEU A 363 -20.14 -35.47 -13.91
N SER A 364 -20.48 -36.37 -14.85
CA SER A 364 -20.13 -36.26 -16.27
C SER A 364 -21.36 -36.07 -17.15
N THR A 365 -21.23 -35.22 -18.18
CA THR A 365 -22.24 -35.00 -19.23
C THR A 365 -22.45 -36.22 -20.14
N SER A 366 -21.51 -37.16 -20.15
CA SER A 366 -21.64 -38.49 -20.76
C SER A 366 -21.52 -39.62 -19.72
N GLY A 367 -21.85 -39.33 -18.47
CA GLY A 367 -21.89 -40.29 -17.36
C GLY A 367 -23.16 -41.14 -17.35
N GLY A 368 -23.26 -42.03 -16.37
CA GLY A 368 -24.38 -42.97 -16.19
C GLY A 368 -24.24 -44.28 -16.98
N ALA A 369 -25.14 -45.23 -16.71
CA ALA A 369 -25.24 -46.52 -17.42
C ALA A 369 -26.09 -46.45 -18.72
N ASP A 370 -26.58 -45.25 -19.03
CA ASP A 370 -27.21 -44.78 -20.26
C ASP A 370 -26.20 -44.07 -21.19
N GLY A 371 -25.21 -43.39 -20.61
CA GLY A 371 -24.18 -42.63 -21.35
C GLY A 371 -24.63 -41.24 -21.81
N GLU A 372 -25.86 -40.83 -21.44
CA GLU A 372 -26.51 -39.57 -21.83
C GLU A 372 -26.57 -38.56 -20.65
N GLY A 373 -25.87 -38.82 -19.54
CA GLY A 373 -25.67 -37.86 -18.46
C GLY A 373 -26.93 -37.47 -17.67
N GLU A 374 -27.95 -38.35 -17.60
CA GLU A 374 -29.23 -38.10 -16.92
C GLU A 374 -29.02 -37.68 -15.45
N LEU A 375 -28.15 -38.39 -14.72
CA LEU A 375 -27.89 -38.15 -13.30
C LEU A 375 -27.38 -36.74 -13.02
N LEU A 376 -26.47 -36.21 -13.84
CA LEU A 376 -25.97 -34.85 -13.72
C LEU A 376 -27.08 -33.83 -13.98
N ALA A 377 -27.92 -34.06 -14.99
CA ALA A 377 -29.05 -33.17 -15.27
C ALA A 377 -30.08 -33.16 -14.10
N LEU A 378 -30.34 -34.30 -13.49
CA LEU A 378 -31.22 -34.43 -12.31
C LEU A 378 -30.67 -33.73 -11.06
N LEU A 379 -29.35 -33.77 -10.85
CA LEU A 379 -28.66 -33.02 -9.79
C LEU A 379 -28.75 -31.50 -10.03
N LEU A 380 -28.40 -31.04 -11.23
CA LEU A 380 -28.22 -29.62 -11.53
C LEU A 380 -29.55 -28.87 -11.63
N ARG A 381 -30.58 -29.42 -12.31
CA ARG A 381 -31.83 -28.71 -12.61
C ARG A 381 -32.49 -28.05 -11.37
N PRO A 382 -32.75 -28.74 -10.24
CA PRO A 382 -33.37 -28.11 -9.08
C PRO A 382 -32.45 -27.11 -8.36
N ILE A 383 -31.13 -27.36 -8.34
CA ILE A 383 -30.17 -26.49 -7.67
C ILE A 383 -30.00 -25.17 -8.42
N LEU A 384 -29.73 -25.24 -9.73
CA LEU A 384 -29.50 -24.05 -10.57
C LEU A 384 -30.77 -23.22 -10.73
N THR A 385 -31.94 -23.85 -10.87
CA THR A 385 -33.22 -23.14 -10.86
C THR A 385 -33.38 -22.33 -9.57
N ARG A 386 -33.07 -22.92 -8.41
CA ARG A 386 -33.14 -22.22 -7.12
C ARG A 386 -32.11 -21.08 -7.01
N VAL A 387 -30.87 -21.28 -7.47
CA VAL A 387 -29.83 -20.22 -7.45
C VAL A 387 -30.29 -19.02 -8.28
N LEU A 388 -30.68 -19.24 -9.54
CA LEU A 388 -31.08 -18.18 -10.48
C LEU A 388 -32.45 -17.55 -10.20
N THR A 389 -33.27 -18.14 -9.34
CA THR A 389 -34.56 -17.55 -8.90
C THR A 389 -34.50 -16.93 -7.50
N SER A 390 -33.39 -17.11 -6.76
CA SER A 390 -33.27 -16.59 -5.39
C SER A 390 -32.90 -15.11 -5.34
N GLY A 391 -33.57 -14.35 -4.48
CA GLY A 391 -33.20 -12.97 -4.14
C GLY A 391 -33.60 -11.91 -5.18
N THR A 392 -33.10 -12.01 -6.41
CA THR A 392 -33.47 -11.12 -7.54
C THR A 392 -33.36 -11.86 -8.87
N CYS A 393 -34.21 -11.54 -9.86
CA CYS A 393 -34.22 -12.19 -11.18
C CYS A 393 -33.06 -11.78 -12.13
N TYR A 394 -32.05 -11.08 -11.59
CA TYR A 394 -31.00 -10.43 -12.36
C TYR A 394 -29.66 -11.17 -12.38
N ASP A 395 -29.47 -12.14 -11.48
CA ASP A 395 -28.23 -12.93 -11.43
C ASP A 395 -28.09 -13.82 -12.68
N ARG A 396 -26.85 -14.07 -13.09
CA ARG A 396 -26.48 -14.82 -14.30
C ARG A 396 -25.44 -15.87 -13.96
N LEU A 397 -25.45 -16.97 -14.70
CA LEU A 397 -24.49 -18.05 -14.53
C LEU A 397 -23.98 -18.51 -15.90
N GLU A 398 -22.67 -18.47 -16.08
CA GLU A 398 -21.99 -19.12 -17.20
C GLU A 398 -21.41 -20.46 -16.76
N LEU A 399 -21.74 -21.51 -17.50
CA LEU A 399 -21.21 -22.86 -17.30
C LEU A 399 -20.21 -23.25 -18.39
N GLU A 400 -18.96 -23.47 -17.98
CA GLU A 400 -17.91 -24.07 -18.80
C GLU A 400 -18.20 -25.56 -19.07
N LEU A 401 -18.44 -25.88 -20.34
CA LEU A 401 -18.51 -27.23 -20.89
C LEU A 401 -17.11 -27.63 -21.34
N THR A 402 -16.51 -28.66 -20.73
CA THR A 402 -15.18 -29.15 -21.13
C THR A 402 -15.23 -29.78 -22.52
N VAL A 403 -14.30 -29.39 -23.40
CA VAL A 403 -14.15 -29.92 -24.77
C VAL A 403 -12.68 -30.31 -25.00
N SER A 404 -12.43 -31.59 -25.23
CA SER A 404 -11.08 -32.14 -25.42
C SER A 404 -10.62 -32.19 -26.89
N GLY A 405 -11.57 -32.11 -27.84
CA GLY A 405 -11.31 -32.25 -29.27
C GLY A 405 -10.87 -33.66 -29.69
N LYS A 406 -11.06 -34.67 -28.82
CA LYS A 406 -10.70 -36.07 -29.10
C LYS A 406 -11.62 -36.75 -30.12
N ASP A 407 -12.85 -36.27 -30.22
CA ASP A 407 -13.93 -36.89 -31.00
C ASP A 407 -14.82 -35.81 -31.62
N VAL A 408 -15.11 -35.91 -32.91
CA VAL A 408 -16.00 -34.98 -33.63
C VAL A 408 -17.44 -35.01 -33.11
N GLU A 409 -17.85 -36.10 -32.44
CA GLU A 409 -19.16 -36.23 -31.79
C GLU A 409 -19.19 -35.70 -30.35
N GLU A 410 -18.10 -35.15 -29.81
CA GLU A 410 -18.05 -34.54 -28.48
C GLU A 410 -19.02 -33.35 -28.36
N LEU A 411 -18.88 -32.33 -29.22
CA LEU A 411 -19.79 -31.16 -29.22
C LEU A 411 -21.25 -31.50 -29.54
N PRO A 412 -21.57 -32.34 -30.55
CA PRO A 412 -22.93 -32.84 -30.77
C PRO A 412 -23.55 -33.54 -29.55
N ARG A 413 -22.78 -34.35 -28.79
CA ARG A 413 -23.27 -34.97 -27.54
C ARG A 413 -23.52 -33.94 -26.45
N LEU A 414 -22.63 -32.96 -26.27
CA LEU A 414 -22.84 -31.86 -25.32
C LEU A 414 -24.09 -31.04 -25.68
N ALA A 415 -24.32 -30.77 -26.98
CA ALA A 415 -25.52 -30.09 -27.46
C ALA A 415 -26.80 -30.88 -27.17
N ARG A 416 -26.77 -32.20 -27.39
CA ARG A 416 -27.87 -33.09 -27.02
C ARG A 416 -28.10 -33.12 -25.51
N TRP A 417 -27.06 -33.25 -24.70
CA TRP A 417 -27.15 -33.22 -23.25
C TRP A 417 -27.80 -31.92 -22.77
N CYS A 418 -27.33 -30.76 -23.27
CA CYS A 418 -27.94 -29.46 -22.95
C CYS A 418 -29.44 -29.41 -23.33
N ALA A 419 -29.83 -29.95 -24.48
CA ALA A 419 -31.23 -30.03 -24.91
C ALA A 419 -32.08 -30.95 -24.01
N MET A 420 -31.60 -32.17 -23.72
CA MET A 420 -32.35 -33.15 -22.91
C MET A 420 -32.33 -32.84 -21.40
N SER A 421 -31.35 -32.07 -20.92
CA SER A 421 -31.21 -31.70 -19.51
C SER A 421 -32.35 -30.84 -18.97
N GLY A 422 -33.16 -30.20 -19.83
CA GLY A 422 -34.20 -29.24 -19.46
C GLY A 422 -33.67 -27.92 -18.87
N LEU A 423 -32.34 -27.74 -18.80
CA LEU A 423 -31.70 -26.55 -18.22
C LEU A 423 -31.96 -25.31 -19.07
N LEU A 424 -31.95 -25.43 -20.41
CA LEU A 424 -32.20 -24.33 -21.35
C LEU A 424 -33.59 -23.68 -21.19
N GLU A 425 -34.56 -24.46 -20.70
CA GLU A 425 -35.96 -24.08 -20.55
C GLU A 425 -36.27 -23.63 -19.12
N SER A 426 -35.73 -24.36 -18.12
CA SER A 426 -35.98 -24.11 -16.70
C SER A 426 -35.17 -22.94 -16.13
N CYS A 427 -34.02 -22.60 -16.75
CA CYS A 427 -33.07 -21.61 -16.24
C CYS A 427 -32.77 -20.53 -17.31
N PRO A 428 -33.61 -19.49 -17.46
CA PRO A 428 -33.41 -18.46 -18.49
C PRO A 428 -32.16 -17.59 -18.28
N GLY A 429 -31.64 -17.51 -17.05
CA GLY A 429 -30.38 -16.82 -16.72
C GLY A 429 -29.11 -17.66 -16.87
N LEU A 430 -29.22 -18.87 -17.45
CA LEU A 430 -28.12 -19.81 -17.66
C LEU A 430 -27.55 -19.70 -19.07
N PHE A 431 -26.23 -19.62 -19.15
CA PHE A 431 -25.46 -19.55 -20.38
C PHE A 431 -24.28 -20.53 -20.34
N PHE A 432 -23.66 -20.79 -21.49
CA PHE A 432 -22.60 -21.80 -21.62
C PHE A 432 -21.32 -21.22 -22.23
N ARG A 433 -20.17 -21.83 -21.93
CA ARG A 433 -18.87 -21.47 -22.50
C ARG A 433 -18.12 -22.75 -22.87
N PHE A 434 -17.45 -22.80 -24.02
CA PHE A 434 -16.66 -23.97 -24.39
C PHE A 434 -15.26 -23.88 -23.79
N HIS A 435 -14.97 -24.73 -22.80
CA HIS A 435 -13.67 -24.79 -22.13
C HIS A 435 -12.79 -25.83 -22.83
N VAL A 436 -11.94 -25.35 -23.73
CA VAL A 436 -11.04 -26.16 -24.55
C VAL A 436 -9.82 -26.56 -23.72
N VAL A 437 -9.60 -27.87 -23.58
CA VAL A 437 -8.50 -28.46 -22.81
C VAL A 437 -7.52 -29.22 -23.70
N GLN A 438 -6.25 -29.27 -23.31
CA GLN A 438 -5.18 -29.94 -24.06
C GLN A 438 -5.07 -31.46 -23.77
N ASP A 439 -6.13 -32.07 -23.22
CA ASP A 439 -6.15 -33.49 -22.81
C ASP A 439 -6.04 -34.48 -23.97
N ALA A 440 -6.13 -34.03 -25.23
CA ALA A 440 -5.88 -34.85 -26.42
C ALA A 440 -4.48 -35.51 -26.43
N TYR A 441 -3.50 -34.94 -25.73
CA TYR A 441 -2.09 -35.34 -25.78
C TYR A 441 -1.58 -36.09 -24.53
N SER A 442 -2.37 -36.20 -23.46
CA SER A 442 -1.89 -36.68 -22.15
C SER A 442 -1.73 -38.21 -22.03
N ALA A 443 -1.97 -38.98 -23.09
CA ALA A 443 -2.00 -40.44 -23.06
C ALA A 443 -0.65 -41.17 -23.21
N GLY A 444 0.50 -40.48 -23.17
CA GLY A 444 1.78 -41.06 -23.61
C GLY A 444 3.01 -40.91 -22.69
N THR A 445 3.01 -40.05 -21.67
CA THR A 445 4.28 -39.47 -21.17
C THR A 445 4.78 -39.95 -19.80
N GLU A 446 4.00 -40.73 -19.04
CA GLU A 446 4.45 -41.18 -17.69
C GLU A 446 5.42 -42.37 -17.72
N GLY A 447 5.42 -43.17 -18.80
CA GLY A 447 6.32 -44.33 -18.93
C GLY A 447 7.81 -43.99 -19.12
N ALA A 448 8.15 -42.74 -19.47
CA ALA A 448 9.50 -42.36 -19.90
C ALA A 448 10.32 -41.56 -18.86
N LEU A 449 9.69 -40.98 -17.84
CA LEU A 449 10.37 -40.08 -16.88
C LEU A 449 10.85 -40.76 -15.59
N GLN A 450 10.34 -41.94 -15.23
CA GLN A 450 10.83 -42.70 -14.07
C GLN A 450 12.18 -43.43 -14.31
N GLN A 451 12.62 -43.62 -15.57
CA GLN A 451 13.87 -44.34 -15.86
C GLN A 451 15.17 -43.50 -15.79
N ARG A 452 15.11 -42.20 -15.48
CA ARG A 452 16.32 -41.32 -15.40
C ARG A 452 16.69 -40.81 -14.00
N ARG A 453 16.11 -41.36 -12.92
CA ARG A 453 16.46 -40.96 -11.53
C ARG A 453 17.03 -42.05 -10.62
N HIS A 454 17.25 -43.28 -11.12
CA HIS A 454 18.04 -44.29 -10.40
C HIS A 454 19.25 -44.77 -11.22
N HIS A 455 20.37 -44.08 -11.01
CA HIS A 455 21.71 -44.57 -11.35
C HIS A 455 22.65 -44.30 -10.17
N GLN A 456 22.49 -45.07 -9.09
CA GLN A 456 23.54 -45.34 -8.11
C GLN A 456 23.27 -46.68 -7.39
N GLN A 457 24.28 -47.57 -7.45
CA GLN A 457 24.51 -48.77 -6.62
C GLN A 457 23.65 -50.04 -6.85
N HIS A 458 24.28 -51.01 -7.58
CA HIS A 458 24.50 -52.44 -7.26
C HIS A 458 23.63 -53.16 -6.18
N SER A 459 23.33 -54.47 -6.21
CA SER A 459 23.43 -55.64 -7.13
C SER A 459 22.89 -56.87 -6.33
N THR A 460 22.22 -57.93 -6.81
CA THR A 460 22.66 -59.05 -7.69
C THR A 460 21.55 -60.14 -7.78
N VAL A 461 21.47 -60.89 -8.91
CA VAL A 461 21.08 -62.33 -9.04
C VAL A 461 19.62 -62.75 -8.70
N ALA A 462 18.88 -63.57 -9.48
CA ALA A 462 19.05 -64.12 -10.85
C ALA A 462 17.75 -64.76 -11.42
N GLU A 463 17.77 -65.00 -12.75
CA GLU A 463 17.05 -66.02 -13.54
C GLU A 463 15.51 -66.11 -13.63
N GLY A 464 15.00 -66.05 -14.87
CA GLY A 464 13.99 -67.01 -15.35
C GLY A 464 12.82 -66.49 -16.21
N HIS A 465 12.77 -66.95 -17.47
CA HIS A 465 11.60 -67.06 -18.36
C HIS A 465 11.03 -65.82 -19.07
N SER A 466 11.26 -65.78 -20.39
CA SER A 466 10.35 -65.17 -21.38
C SER A 466 9.06 -65.99 -21.49
N PRO A 467 7.92 -65.37 -21.83
CA PRO A 467 7.22 -65.88 -23.01
C PRO A 467 6.54 -64.84 -23.91
N SER A 468 6.18 -65.35 -25.09
CA SER A 468 5.50 -64.78 -26.25
C SER A 468 4.26 -63.90 -26.06
N SER A 469 4.12 -62.96 -26.99
CA SER A 469 2.90 -62.40 -27.57
C SER A 469 1.58 -63.16 -27.38
N ALA A 470 0.53 -62.48 -26.91
CA ALA A 470 -0.71 -62.20 -27.67
C ALA A 470 -1.86 -61.66 -26.79
N SER A 471 -2.20 -60.37 -26.93
CA SER A 471 -3.59 -59.89 -26.81
C SER A 471 -3.71 -58.51 -27.49
N SER A 472 -4.81 -58.29 -28.23
CA SER A 472 -5.03 -57.07 -29.00
C SER A 472 -5.78 -56.03 -28.18
N SER A 473 -5.09 -55.00 -27.69
CA SER A 473 -5.75 -53.76 -27.27
C SER A 473 -6.01 -52.86 -28.48
N ARG A 474 -7.17 -52.18 -28.50
CA ARG A 474 -7.52 -51.23 -29.57
C ARG A 474 -6.50 -50.11 -29.64
N ALA A 475 -5.76 -50.00 -30.73
CA ALA A 475 -4.83 -48.91 -30.97
C ALA A 475 -5.58 -47.56 -31.01
N SER A 476 -5.30 -46.67 -30.04
CA SER A 476 -5.70 -45.27 -30.15
C SER A 476 -4.89 -44.62 -31.28
N ARG A 477 -5.58 -44.13 -32.31
CA ARG A 477 -4.94 -43.32 -33.35
C ARG A 477 -4.34 -42.08 -32.69
N SER A 478 -3.06 -41.80 -32.93
CA SER A 478 -2.44 -40.54 -32.54
C SER A 478 -3.12 -39.40 -33.29
N LEU A 479 -3.92 -38.60 -32.59
CA LEU A 479 -4.56 -37.40 -33.14
C LEU A 479 -3.51 -36.32 -33.40
N PHE A 480 -3.55 -35.70 -34.57
CA PHE A 480 -2.74 -34.52 -34.87
C PHE A 480 -3.45 -33.25 -34.39
N PHE A 481 -2.69 -32.16 -34.21
CA PHE A 481 -3.26 -30.88 -33.77
C PHE A 481 -4.33 -30.32 -34.71
N GLY A 482 -4.19 -30.57 -36.01
CA GLY A 482 -5.23 -30.25 -36.98
C GLY A 482 -6.53 -31.02 -36.77
N ASP A 483 -6.47 -32.28 -36.32
CA ASP A 483 -7.65 -33.08 -36.01
C ASP A 483 -8.39 -32.53 -34.79
N VAL A 484 -7.66 -32.09 -33.76
CA VAL A 484 -8.24 -31.47 -32.55
C VAL A 484 -9.00 -30.19 -32.90
N LEU A 485 -8.39 -29.30 -33.70
CA LEU A 485 -9.08 -28.09 -34.17
C LEU A 485 -10.29 -28.43 -35.07
N HIS A 486 -10.17 -29.42 -35.95
CA HIS A 486 -11.26 -29.86 -36.82
C HIS A 486 -12.46 -30.41 -36.01
N ASN A 487 -12.19 -31.25 -35.00
CA ASN A 487 -13.22 -31.83 -34.13
C ASN A 487 -13.98 -30.77 -33.32
N ILE A 488 -13.31 -29.68 -32.93
CA ILE A 488 -13.93 -28.55 -32.22
C ILE A 488 -14.72 -27.66 -33.18
N PHE A 489 -14.15 -27.25 -34.31
CA PHE A 489 -14.77 -26.22 -35.15
C PHE A 489 -15.72 -26.76 -36.24
N SER A 490 -15.59 -28.01 -36.71
CA SER A 490 -16.48 -28.56 -37.75
C SER A 490 -17.96 -28.60 -37.35
N PRO A 491 -18.35 -29.11 -36.16
CA PRO A 491 -19.76 -29.13 -35.75
C PRO A 491 -20.37 -27.73 -35.63
N ILE A 492 -19.55 -26.72 -35.31
CA ILE A 492 -19.96 -25.31 -35.19
C ILE A 492 -20.22 -24.71 -36.57
N TRP A 493 -19.28 -24.89 -37.51
CA TRP A 493 -19.42 -24.43 -38.88
C TRP A 493 -20.57 -25.13 -39.62
N GLU A 494 -20.75 -26.44 -39.45
CA GLU A 494 -21.88 -27.20 -40.00
C GLU A 494 -23.22 -26.58 -39.55
N ALA A 495 -23.37 -26.31 -38.26
CA ALA A 495 -24.60 -25.75 -37.70
C ALA A 495 -24.92 -24.33 -38.23
N TYR A 496 -23.90 -23.50 -38.45
CA TYR A 496 -24.07 -22.14 -38.99
C TYR A 496 -24.25 -22.11 -40.51
N LEU A 497 -23.50 -22.92 -41.28
CA LEU A 497 -23.62 -22.99 -42.73
C LEU A 497 -24.98 -23.58 -43.15
N ALA A 498 -25.48 -24.61 -42.44
CA ALA A 498 -26.83 -25.12 -42.66
C ALA A 498 -27.91 -24.06 -42.41
N ALA A 499 -27.73 -23.24 -41.36
CA ALA A 499 -28.65 -22.14 -41.05
C ALA A 499 -28.62 -21.00 -42.08
N ALA A 500 -27.45 -20.70 -42.65
CA ALA A 500 -27.29 -19.69 -43.70
C ALA A 500 -27.89 -20.18 -45.04
N GLY A 501 -27.67 -21.45 -45.41
CA GLY A 501 -28.24 -22.05 -46.62
C GLY A 501 -29.77 -22.07 -46.63
N ALA A 502 -30.40 -22.36 -45.49
CA ALA A 502 -31.86 -22.34 -45.34
C ALA A 502 -32.48 -20.94 -45.59
N ALA A 503 -31.73 -19.86 -45.35
CA ALA A 503 -32.21 -18.49 -45.56
C ALA A 503 -32.17 -18.05 -47.04
N ALA A 504 -31.37 -18.70 -47.89
CA ALA A 504 -31.15 -18.31 -49.29
C ALA A 504 -32.29 -18.70 -50.26
N GLY A 505 -33.38 -19.29 -49.77
CA GLY A 505 -34.62 -19.50 -50.53
C GLY A 505 -34.60 -20.62 -51.57
N THR A 506 -33.50 -21.35 -51.75
CA THR A 506 -33.40 -22.49 -52.68
C THR A 506 -34.06 -23.76 -52.13
N VAL A 507 -35.38 -23.73 -51.96
CA VAL A 507 -36.19 -24.95 -51.77
C VAL A 507 -36.44 -25.57 -53.15
N GLY A 508 -35.44 -26.28 -53.67
CA GLY A 508 -35.60 -27.17 -54.81
C GLY A 508 -36.31 -28.45 -54.35
N SER A 509 -37.53 -28.70 -54.83
CA SER A 509 -38.24 -29.95 -54.57
C SER A 509 -37.61 -31.10 -55.35
N GLY A 510 -36.56 -31.73 -54.80
CA GLY A 510 -35.81 -32.78 -55.50
C GLY A 510 -34.94 -33.66 -54.59
N ALA A 511 -35.43 -34.88 -54.34
CA ALA A 511 -34.73 -36.12 -53.97
C ALA A 511 -33.76 -36.22 -52.77
N ASP A 512 -32.96 -35.20 -52.42
CA ASP A 512 -31.92 -35.29 -51.38
C ASP A 512 -32.25 -34.45 -50.14
N ALA A 513 -33.17 -34.96 -49.30
CA ALA A 513 -33.32 -34.46 -47.93
C ALA A 513 -32.27 -35.14 -47.02
N PRO A 514 -31.56 -34.39 -46.15
CA PRO A 514 -30.62 -35.00 -45.20
C PRO A 514 -31.37 -35.97 -44.26
N PRO A 515 -30.73 -37.06 -43.79
CA PRO A 515 -31.39 -38.02 -42.91
C PRO A 515 -31.85 -37.31 -41.62
N PRO A 516 -33.00 -37.69 -41.02
CA PRO A 516 -33.62 -36.95 -39.92
C PRO A 516 -32.75 -36.85 -38.65
N SER A 517 -31.73 -37.69 -38.51
CA SER A 517 -30.69 -37.58 -37.49
C SER A 517 -29.80 -36.34 -37.65
N THR A 518 -29.54 -35.89 -38.88
CA THR A 518 -28.69 -34.74 -39.19
C THR A 518 -29.42 -33.42 -38.93
N GLU A 519 -30.69 -33.31 -39.34
CA GLU A 519 -31.51 -32.13 -39.00
C GLU A 519 -31.64 -31.96 -37.49
N ARG A 520 -31.89 -33.07 -36.77
CA ARG A 520 -31.94 -33.08 -35.31
C ARG A 520 -30.60 -32.64 -34.67
N ARG A 521 -29.47 -33.19 -35.13
CA ARG A 521 -28.11 -32.79 -34.68
C ARG A 521 -27.87 -31.29 -34.88
N VAL A 522 -28.21 -30.76 -36.04
CA VAL A 522 -28.07 -29.32 -36.35
C VAL A 522 -28.97 -28.48 -35.45
N ALA A 523 -30.22 -28.90 -35.20
CA ALA A 523 -31.13 -28.20 -34.30
C ALA A 523 -30.67 -28.22 -32.83
N GLU A 524 -30.18 -29.36 -32.34
CA GLU A 524 -29.57 -29.51 -31.00
C GLU A 524 -28.36 -28.56 -30.86
N MET A 525 -27.45 -28.56 -31.84
CA MET A 525 -26.27 -27.68 -31.86
C MET A 525 -26.65 -26.19 -31.93
N GLN A 526 -27.63 -25.81 -32.76
CA GLN A 526 -28.16 -24.45 -32.84
C GLN A 526 -28.89 -24.00 -31.57
N SER A 527 -29.34 -24.91 -30.71
CA SER A 527 -29.92 -24.59 -29.41
C SER A 527 -28.82 -24.25 -28.39
N LEU A 528 -27.78 -25.07 -28.31
CA LEU A 528 -26.61 -24.79 -27.48
C LEU A 528 -25.89 -23.51 -27.94
N LEU A 529 -25.59 -23.37 -29.23
CA LEU A 529 -25.02 -22.15 -29.84
C LEU A 529 -25.93 -20.92 -29.71
N ARG A 530 -27.19 -21.07 -29.26
CA ARG A 530 -28.07 -19.95 -28.86
C ARG A 530 -27.96 -19.53 -27.40
N ARG A 531 -27.26 -20.29 -26.55
CA ARG A 531 -26.90 -19.94 -25.17
C ARG A 531 -25.39 -19.87 -24.89
N THR A 532 -24.53 -20.20 -25.86
CA THR A 532 -23.07 -20.07 -25.71
C THR A 532 -22.61 -18.61 -25.72
N THR A 533 -21.69 -18.22 -24.83
CA THR A 533 -21.12 -16.86 -24.65
C THR A 533 -19.74 -16.70 -25.27
N GLY A 534 -18.96 -17.77 -25.33
CA GLY A 534 -17.57 -17.72 -25.74
C GLY A 534 -16.82 -19.03 -25.58
N PHE A 535 -15.50 -18.91 -25.63
CA PHE A 535 -14.54 -19.98 -25.44
C PHE A 535 -13.59 -19.62 -24.31
N SER A 536 -13.21 -20.61 -23.51
CA SER A 536 -12.10 -20.50 -22.58
C SER A 536 -11.05 -21.56 -22.90
N VAL A 537 -9.79 -21.25 -22.59
CA VAL A 537 -8.66 -22.18 -22.76
C VAL A 537 -7.92 -22.26 -21.44
N SER A 538 -7.58 -23.48 -21.02
CA SER A 538 -6.67 -23.73 -19.89
C SER A 538 -5.42 -24.45 -20.33
N LEU A 539 -4.32 -24.14 -19.64
CA LEU A 539 -2.99 -24.65 -19.92
C LEU A 539 -2.68 -25.83 -18.97
N THR A 540 -2.35 -26.99 -19.52
CA THR A 540 -2.14 -28.21 -18.73
C THR A 540 -0.65 -28.48 -18.42
N ASN A 541 0.28 -27.89 -19.18
CA ASN A 541 1.72 -28.18 -19.12
C ASN A 541 2.56 -27.07 -18.42
N ALA A 542 2.02 -26.46 -17.36
CA ALA A 542 2.59 -25.32 -16.61
C ALA A 542 3.97 -25.52 -15.93
N ALA A 543 4.72 -26.58 -16.25
CA ALA A 543 5.99 -26.95 -15.60
C ALA A 543 7.25 -26.47 -16.34
N ALA A 544 7.15 -26.13 -17.63
CA ALA A 544 8.27 -25.79 -18.49
C ALA A 544 7.95 -24.59 -19.40
N VAL A 545 8.94 -23.72 -19.61
CA VAL A 545 8.89 -22.67 -20.64
C VAL A 545 9.03 -23.35 -22.01
N GLN A 546 8.09 -23.09 -22.91
CA GLN A 546 8.01 -23.73 -24.23
C GLN A 546 8.26 -22.69 -25.31
N GLU A 547 9.23 -22.93 -26.19
CA GLU A 547 9.63 -21.99 -27.24
C GLU A 547 8.64 -22.03 -28.42
N MET A 548 8.29 -20.86 -28.97
CA MET A 548 7.31 -20.76 -30.05
C MET A 548 7.91 -21.17 -31.41
N PRO A 549 7.20 -21.95 -32.24
CA PRO A 549 7.69 -22.38 -33.55
C PRO A 549 8.05 -21.18 -34.48
N PRO A 550 9.30 -21.06 -34.97
CA PRO A 550 9.75 -19.85 -35.66
C PRO A 550 9.30 -19.70 -37.12
N THR A 551 8.57 -20.67 -37.69
CA THR A 551 8.12 -20.63 -39.10
C THR A 551 6.66 -21.02 -39.26
N SER A 552 5.97 -20.36 -40.19
CA SER A 552 4.50 -20.42 -40.31
C SER A 552 3.97 -21.59 -41.15
N ARG A 553 4.69 -22.71 -41.21
CA ARG A 553 4.23 -23.95 -41.84
C ARG A 553 3.86 -25.00 -40.80
N PRO A 554 2.71 -24.88 -40.09
CA PRO A 554 2.24 -25.92 -39.18
C PRO A 554 2.15 -27.28 -39.87
N SER A 555 1.85 -27.32 -41.18
CA SER A 555 1.90 -28.51 -42.03
C SER A 555 3.19 -29.35 -41.95
N CYS A 556 4.31 -28.79 -41.49
CA CYS A 556 5.61 -29.48 -41.40
C CYS A 556 5.97 -29.98 -39.99
N GLN A 557 5.32 -29.49 -38.92
CA GLN A 557 5.56 -29.94 -37.53
C GLN A 557 4.31 -30.59 -36.89
N PHE A 558 3.12 -30.13 -37.27
CA PHE A 558 1.83 -30.59 -36.77
C PHE A 558 0.84 -30.69 -37.96
N PRO A 559 0.85 -31.80 -38.74
CA PRO A 559 0.12 -31.87 -39.99
C PRO A 559 -1.39 -31.66 -39.83
N LEU A 560 -1.99 -31.05 -40.84
CA LEU A 560 -3.38 -30.62 -40.88
C LEU A 560 -4.19 -31.51 -41.84
N PRO A 561 -5.49 -31.73 -41.61
CA PRO A 561 -6.33 -32.55 -42.48
C PRO A 561 -6.25 -32.11 -43.95
N GLY A 562 -5.83 -33.02 -44.83
CA GLY A 562 -5.79 -32.81 -46.28
C GLY A 562 -4.44 -32.41 -46.88
N SER A 563 -3.38 -32.18 -46.08
CA SER A 563 -2.06 -31.81 -46.61
C SER A 563 -1.27 -32.98 -47.21
N ASN A 564 -1.73 -33.51 -48.35
CA ASN A 564 -1.03 -34.54 -49.14
C ASN A 564 0.16 -33.96 -49.92
N SER A 565 1.25 -33.61 -49.23
CA SER A 565 2.56 -33.42 -49.87
C SER A 565 3.31 -34.76 -49.92
N SER A 566 3.38 -35.37 -51.10
CA SER A 566 4.18 -36.57 -51.35
C SER A 566 5.69 -36.26 -51.25
N GLY A 567 6.29 -36.47 -50.07
CA GLY A 567 7.72 -36.28 -49.82
C GLY A 567 8.23 -37.22 -48.71
N SER A 568 9.16 -38.11 -49.04
CA SER A 568 9.37 -39.37 -48.31
C SER A 568 10.37 -39.33 -47.13
N GLU A 569 10.87 -38.17 -46.68
CA GLU A 569 12.12 -38.13 -45.87
C GLU A 569 12.05 -37.47 -44.48
N HIS A 570 10.90 -36.99 -44.00
CA HIS A 570 10.80 -36.35 -42.66
C HIS A 570 9.72 -36.90 -41.71
N ALA A 571 9.09 -38.03 -42.03
CA ALA A 571 8.00 -38.61 -41.22
C ALA A 571 8.43 -39.20 -39.85
N ALA A 572 9.72 -39.29 -39.55
CA ALA A 572 10.25 -40.02 -38.38
C ALA A 572 10.39 -39.20 -37.09
N ALA A 573 10.06 -37.89 -37.08
CA ALA A 573 10.26 -37.01 -35.92
C ALA A 573 8.96 -36.39 -35.34
N ALA A 574 7.79 -36.63 -35.95
CA ALA A 574 6.54 -35.94 -35.62
C ALA A 574 5.61 -36.72 -34.66
N THR A 575 6.08 -37.80 -34.04
CA THR A 575 5.27 -38.64 -33.13
C THR A 575 5.42 -38.19 -31.67
N SER A 576 4.30 -37.73 -31.09
CA SER A 576 3.99 -37.61 -29.64
C SER A 576 4.52 -36.43 -28.81
N LEU A 577 4.84 -35.26 -29.37
CA LEU A 577 4.93 -34.02 -28.56
C LEU A 577 3.64 -33.19 -28.65
N ALA A 578 3.17 -32.73 -27.48
CA ALA A 578 2.10 -31.74 -27.38
C ALA A 578 2.55 -30.38 -27.98
N PRO A 579 1.66 -29.64 -28.64
CA PRO A 579 1.98 -28.31 -29.18
C PRO A 579 2.21 -27.28 -28.07
N PRO A 580 3.03 -26.24 -28.29
CA PRO A 580 3.30 -25.24 -27.26
C PRO A 580 2.04 -24.51 -26.75
N ASP A 581 1.95 -24.29 -25.44
CA ASP A 581 0.79 -23.68 -24.77
C ASP A 581 0.30 -22.38 -25.47
N ALA A 582 1.20 -21.44 -25.75
CA ALA A 582 0.87 -20.18 -26.43
C ALA A 582 0.49 -20.36 -27.92
N PHE A 583 1.02 -21.40 -28.57
CA PHE A 583 0.66 -21.76 -29.96
C PHE A 583 -0.75 -22.35 -30.02
N PHE A 584 -1.09 -23.21 -29.06
CA PHE A 584 -2.44 -23.76 -28.88
C PHE A 584 -3.47 -22.64 -28.68
N VAL A 585 -3.22 -21.74 -27.72
CA VAL A 585 -4.09 -20.58 -27.42
C VAL A 585 -4.31 -19.70 -28.66
N TYR A 586 -3.26 -19.32 -29.39
CA TYR A 586 -3.37 -18.51 -30.61
C TYR A 586 -4.23 -19.17 -31.69
N HIS A 587 -4.04 -20.47 -31.93
CA HIS A 587 -4.79 -21.19 -32.95
C HIS A 587 -6.26 -21.44 -32.58
N VAL A 588 -6.60 -21.60 -31.30
CA VAL A 588 -8.01 -21.59 -30.86
C VAL A 588 -8.59 -20.18 -31.06
N TRP A 589 -7.92 -19.14 -30.55
CA TRP A 589 -8.35 -17.73 -30.65
C TRP A 589 -8.67 -17.31 -32.10
N ARG A 590 -7.77 -17.52 -33.06
CA ARG A 590 -7.97 -17.07 -34.45
C ARG A 590 -9.17 -17.72 -35.13
N ASN A 591 -9.47 -18.98 -34.81
CA ASN A 591 -10.65 -19.67 -35.32
C ASN A 591 -11.94 -19.13 -34.69
N VAL A 592 -11.95 -18.85 -33.37
CA VAL A 592 -13.08 -18.18 -32.70
C VAL A 592 -13.37 -16.80 -33.31
N GLN A 593 -12.32 -16.01 -33.55
CA GLN A 593 -12.49 -14.67 -34.16
C GLN A 593 -12.93 -14.75 -35.64
N LEU A 594 -12.54 -15.79 -36.38
CA LEU A 594 -13.05 -16.01 -37.74
C LEU A 594 -14.55 -16.35 -37.74
N VAL A 595 -15.02 -17.16 -36.78
CA VAL A 595 -16.46 -17.43 -36.59
C VAL A 595 -17.21 -16.13 -36.25
N ASN A 596 -16.66 -15.27 -35.38
CA ASN A 596 -17.23 -13.95 -35.11
C ASN A 596 -17.35 -13.08 -36.37
N ALA A 597 -16.31 -13.04 -37.20
CA ALA A 597 -16.33 -12.30 -38.47
C ALA A 597 -17.38 -12.85 -39.45
N PHE A 598 -17.55 -14.18 -39.52
CA PHE A 598 -18.61 -14.80 -40.33
C PHE A 598 -20.01 -14.42 -39.84
N LEU A 599 -20.26 -14.51 -38.53
CA LEU A 599 -21.55 -14.15 -37.91
C LEU A 599 -21.95 -12.70 -38.18
N PHE A 600 -20.98 -11.80 -38.29
CA PHE A 600 -21.19 -10.43 -38.73
C PHE A 600 -21.58 -10.38 -40.21
N ALA A 601 -20.69 -10.85 -41.10
CA ALA A 601 -20.79 -10.67 -42.55
C ALA A 601 -22.03 -11.34 -43.19
N SER A 602 -22.49 -12.45 -42.61
CA SER A 602 -23.61 -13.23 -43.14
C SER A 602 -25.00 -12.68 -42.82
N GLY A 603 -25.09 -11.54 -42.09
CA GLY A 603 -26.36 -10.86 -41.80
C GLY A 603 -26.78 -9.77 -42.81
N GLU A 604 -25.90 -9.31 -43.71
CA GLU A 604 -26.18 -8.21 -44.65
C GLU A 604 -26.86 -8.71 -45.95
N GLN A 605 -28.14 -9.09 -45.89
CA GLN A 605 -28.97 -9.35 -47.07
C GLN A 605 -30.19 -8.42 -47.19
N GLU A 606 -29.96 -7.11 -47.30
CA GLU A 606 -30.92 -6.19 -47.93
C GLU A 606 -30.19 -5.18 -48.83
N LYS A 607 -30.21 -5.41 -50.16
CA LYS A 607 -29.98 -4.33 -51.14
C LYS A 607 -31.28 -3.53 -51.29
N PRO A 608 -31.30 -2.20 -51.05
CA PRO A 608 -32.51 -1.40 -51.20
C PRO A 608 -32.78 -1.14 -52.70
N THR A 609 -33.44 -2.09 -53.37
CA THR A 609 -33.93 -1.89 -54.74
C THR A 609 -35.32 -1.24 -54.72
N THR A 610 -35.34 0.07 -55.02
CA THR A 610 -36.46 0.86 -55.59
C THR A 610 -37.87 0.65 -55.03
N ALA A 611 -38.41 1.69 -54.38
CA ALA A 611 -39.73 1.72 -53.78
C ALA A 611 -40.89 1.37 -54.74
N ALA A 612 -41.62 0.28 -54.43
CA ALA A 612 -43.04 0.09 -54.73
C ALA A 612 -43.64 -1.08 -53.92
N ALA A 613 -44.96 -1.04 -53.71
CA ALA A 613 -45.83 -2.10 -53.17
C ALA A 613 -45.66 -2.50 -51.69
N ALA A 614 -46.48 -1.89 -50.82
CA ALA A 614 -46.75 -2.40 -49.48
C ALA A 614 -47.79 -3.54 -49.52
N ALA A 615 -47.42 -4.72 -49.03
CA ALA A 615 -48.34 -5.79 -48.64
C ALA A 615 -47.70 -6.61 -47.51
N PRO A 616 -48.44 -6.99 -46.45
CA PRO A 616 -47.88 -7.75 -45.34
C PRO A 616 -47.74 -9.23 -45.75
N ARG A 617 -46.58 -9.61 -46.29
CA ARG A 617 -46.21 -11.02 -46.38
C ARG A 617 -45.79 -11.51 -45.00
N GLU A 618 -46.33 -12.66 -44.60
CA GLU A 618 -45.99 -13.34 -43.36
C GLU A 618 -44.47 -13.54 -43.25
N ALA A 619 -43.97 -13.44 -42.02
CA ALA A 619 -42.54 -13.48 -41.74
C ALA A 619 -41.95 -14.86 -42.08
N ALA A 620 -41.40 -15.00 -43.29
CA ALA A 620 -40.44 -16.06 -43.60
C ALA A 620 -39.34 -16.01 -42.53
N ALA A 621 -39.17 -17.11 -41.81
CA ALA A 621 -38.37 -17.14 -40.59
C ALA A 621 -36.90 -16.79 -40.88
N ARG A 622 -36.52 -15.54 -40.61
CA ARG A 622 -35.13 -15.08 -40.68
C ARG A 622 -34.26 -15.96 -39.78
N PRO A 623 -33.02 -16.30 -40.18
CA PRO A 623 -32.19 -17.22 -39.42
C PRO A 623 -31.98 -16.74 -37.97
N ALA A 624 -32.25 -17.64 -37.01
CA ALA A 624 -32.38 -17.33 -35.58
C ALA A 624 -31.07 -16.88 -34.87
N TRP A 625 -29.98 -16.73 -35.61
CA TRP A 625 -28.68 -16.24 -35.11
C TRP A 625 -28.40 -14.77 -35.51
N ASN A 626 -29.26 -14.11 -36.30
CA ASN A 626 -29.07 -12.72 -36.72
C ASN A 626 -29.03 -11.69 -35.57
N THR A 627 -29.58 -12.01 -34.39
CA THR A 627 -29.60 -11.12 -33.20
C THR A 627 -28.61 -11.56 -32.10
N ARG A 628 -27.64 -12.44 -32.39
CA ARG A 628 -26.64 -12.82 -31.37
C ARG A 628 -25.39 -11.92 -31.44
N PRO A 629 -24.93 -11.38 -30.30
CA PRO A 629 -23.59 -10.81 -30.18
C PRO A 629 -22.51 -11.91 -30.19
N GLY A 630 -21.25 -11.51 -30.44
CA GLY A 630 -20.15 -12.42 -30.78
C GLY A 630 -19.47 -13.10 -29.58
N PHE A 631 -18.81 -14.23 -29.84
CA PHE A 631 -18.09 -15.03 -28.84
C PHE A 631 -16.92 -14.27 -28.20
N THR A 632 -16.84 -14.35 -26.88
CA THR A 632 -15.66 -13.90 -26.11
C THR A 632 -14.59 -15.00 -26.03
N PHE A 633 -13.34 -14.60 -25.77
CA PHE A 633 -12.21 -15.49 -25.56
C PHE A 633 -11.60 -15.23 -24.17
N THR A 634 -11.43 -16.29 -23.36
CA THR A 634 -10.91 -16.19 -22.00
C THR A 634 -9.74 -17.13 -21.76
N LEU A 635 -8.64 -16.61 -21.24
CA LEU A 635 -7.46 -17.40 -20.91
C LEU A 635 -7.43 -17.69 -19.40
N HIS A 636 -7.34 -18.96 -19.03
CA HIS A 636 -7.06 -19.35 -17.64
C HIS A 636 -5.55 -19.35 -17.39
N GLY A 637 -5.08 -18.52 -16.46
CA GLY A 637 -3.70 -18.57 -15.98
C GLY A 637 -3.41 -19.86 -15.18
N GLY A 638 -2.13 -20.17 -14.99
CA GLY A 638 -1.64 -21.33 -14.25
C GLY A 638 -1.60 -21.14 -12.73
N ALA A 639 -1.43 -22.25 -12.01
CA ALA A 639 -1.24 -22.26 -10.55
C ALA A 639 0.25 -22.18 -10.12
N SER A 640 1.18 -22.37 -11.06
CA SER A 640 2.64 -22.46 -10.85
C SER A 640 3.36 -21.27 -11.48
N SER A 641 4.42 -20.78 -10.83
CA SER A 641 5.06 -19.48 -11.16
C SER A 641 5.81 -19.40 -12.49
N ARG A 642 6.11 -20.53 -13.15
CA ARG A 642 7.12 -20.60 -14.22
C ARG A 642 6.70 -19.99 -15.57
N THR A 643 5.40 -19.90 -15.84
CA THR A 643 4.85 -19.48 -17.14
C THR A 643 4.00 -18.20 -17.05
N LEU A 644 3.73 -17.69 -15.84
CA LEU A 644 2.71 -16.67 -15.56
C LEU A 644 2.95 -15.32 -16.25
N PHE A 645 4.21 -14.93 -16.51
CA PHE A 645 4.52 -13.71 -17.26
C PHE A 645 4.07 -13.84 -18.72
N GLY A 646 4.43 -14.94 -19.39
CA GLY A 646 4.02 -15.21 -20.77
C GLY A 646 2.50 -15.33 -20.90
N GLU A 647 1.85 -15.98 -19.93
CA GLU A 647 0.38 -16.06 -19.86
C GLU A 647 -0.28 -14.68 -19.70
N SER A 648 0.30 -13.80 -18.86
CA SER A 648 -0.25 -12.46 -18.62
C SER A 648 -0.09 -11.55 -19.84
N VAL A 649 1.05 -11.63 -20.54
CA VAL A 649 1.27 -10.92 -21.82
C VAL A 649 0.36 -11.47 -22.93
N LEU A 650 0.23 -12.79 -23.05
CA LEU A 650 -0.62 -13.44 -24.03
C LEU A 650 -2.11 -13.12 -23.79
N GLY A 651 -2.53 -13.11 -22.51
CA GLY A 651 -3.87 -12.73 -22.09
C GLY A 651 -4.18 -11.27 -22.40
N LEU A 652 -3.26 -10.34 -22.08
CA LEU A 652 -3.37 -8.91 -22.44
C LEU A 652 -3.51 -8.70 -23.97
N LEU A 653 -2.79 -9.50 -24.76
CA LEU A 653 -2.74 -9.38 -26.22
C LEU A 653 -3.92 -10.04 -26.94
N LEU A 654 -4.37 -11.22 -26.51
CA LEU A 654 -5.37 -12.04 -27.21
C LEU A 654 -6.75 -12.10 -26.53
N ALA A 655 -6.80 -12.12 -25.20
CA ALA A 655 -8.02 -12.45 -24.47
C ALA A 655 -8.87 -11.22 -24.14
N ASP A 656 -10.17 -11.44 -24.03
CA ASP A 656 -11.12 -10.44 -23.53
C ASP A 656 -11.13 -10.43 -21.99
N ALA A 657 -10.95 -11.60 -21.40
CA ALA A 657 -10.77 -11.78 -19.97
C ALA A 657 -9.62 -12.77 -19.65
N VAL A 658 -8.91 -12.51 -18.57
CA VAL A 658 -7.83 -13.38 -18.08
C VAL A 658 -8.14 -13.80 -16.65
N VAL A 659 -8.13 -15.11 -16.37
CA VAL A 659 -8.35 -15.64 -15.02
C VAL A 659 -7.00 -15.70 -14.29
N ASN A 660 -6.91 -15.09 -13.11
CA ASN A 660 -5.76 -15.15 -12.19
C ASN A 660 -4.35 -14.79 -12.77
N PRO A 661 -4.17 -13.71 -13.56
CA PRO A 661 -2.84 -13.29 -14.04
C PRO A 661 -2.00 -12.68 -12.90
N SER A 662 -1.27 -13.49 -12.13
CA SER A 662 -0.56 -12.98 -10.93
C SER A 662 0.46 -11.89 -11.26
N THR A 663 1.21 -12.04 -12.36
CA THR A 663 2.25 -11.06 -12.74
C THR A 663 1.67 -9.69 -13.14
N ALA A 664 0.38 -9.61 -13.47
CA ALA A 664 -0.31 -8.33 -13.69
C ALA A 664 -0.54 -7.52 -12.40
N PHE A 665 -0.17 -8.07 -11.23
CA PHE A 665 -0.18 -7.39 -9.94
C PHE A 665 1.22 -7.27 -9.29
N GLU A 666 2.23 -7.88 -9.90
CA GLU A 666 3.64 -7.83 -9.47
C GLU A 666 4.51 -6.99 -10.41
N TRP A 667 4.10 -6.82 -11.67
CA TRP A 667 4.87 -6.15 -12.71
C TRP A 667 4.16 -4.88 -13.19
N SER A 668 4.65 -3.72 -12.73
CA SER A 668 4.05 -2.39 -12.95
C SER A 668 3.70 -2.10 -14.44
N PRO A 669 4.53 -2.46 -15.44
CA PRO A 669 4.16 -2.39 -16.86
C PRO A 669 2.88 -3.16 -17.23
N LEU A 670 2.70 -4.37 -16.70
CA LEU A 670 1.48 -5.15 -16.94
C LEU A 670 0.29 -4.50 -16.23
N THR A 671 0.43 -4.15 -14.95
CA THR A 671 -0.63 -3.47 -14.17
C THR A 671 -1.15 -2.23 -14.90
N TYR A 672 -0.26 -1.37 -15.39
CA TYR A 672 -0.63 -0.14 -16.06
C TYR A 672 -1.23 -0.38 -17.45
N LEU A 673 -0.73 -1.36 -18.22
CA LEU A 673 -1.34 -1.73 -19.52
C LEU A 673 -2.71 -2.41 -19.37
N PHE A 674 -2.93 -3.24 -18.34
CA PHE A 674 -4.26 -3.78 -18.02
C PHE A 674 -5.25 -2.66 -17.63
N MET A 675 -4.78 -1.63 -16.91
CA MET A 675 -5.57 -0.42 -16.62
C MET A 675 -5.90 0.34 -17.91
N LEU A 676 -4.90 0.73 -18.71
CA LEU A 676 -5.09 1.56 -19.90
C LEU A 676 -5.90 0.87 -21.01
N SER A 677 -5.79 -0.45 -21.15
CA SER A 677 -6.55 -1.24 -22.13
C SER A 677 -7.90 -1.75 -21.62
N GLN A 678 -8.23 -1.52 -20.34
CA GLN A 678 -9.43 -2.02 -19.64
C GLN A 678 -9.71 -3.51 -19.92
N ARG A 679 -8.65 -4.34 -19.94
CA ARG A 679 -8.78 -5.80 -20.11
C ARG A 679 -9.30 -6.44 -18.83
N HIS A 680 -10.28 -7.33 -18.97
CA HIS A 680 -10.95 -7.89 -17.81
C HIS A 680 -10.09 -8.93 -17.09
N ILE A 681 -10.02 -8.85 -15.77
CA ILE A 681 -9.35 -9.83 -14.92
C ILE A 681 -10.39 -10.51 -14.03
N ILE A 682 -10.44 -11.84 -14.09
CA ILE A 682 -11.28 -12.67 -13.23
C ILE A 682 -10.40 -13.23 -12.11
N LEU A 683 -10.76 -12.95 -10.86
CA LEU A 683 -10.10 -13.51 -9.68
C LEU A 683 -10.95 -14.62 -9.06
N THR A 684 -10.31 -15.67 -8.54
CA THR A 684 -11.00 -16.80 -7.88
C THR A 684 -10.46 -17.03 -6.45
N PRO A 685 -10.80 -16.18 -5.46
CA PRO A 685 -10.13 -16.13 -4.17
C PRO A 685 -10.09 -17.44 -3.39
N SER A 686 -11.17 -18.23 -3.37
CA SER A 686 -11.20 -19.50 -2.63
C SER A 686 -10.31 -20.55 -3.29
N ARG A 687 -10.36 -20.68 -4.63
CA ARG A 687 -9.50 -21.57 -5.42
C ARG A 687 -8.02 -21.20 -5.35
N ASN A 688 -7.70 -19.90 -5.31
CA ASN A 688 -6.33 -19.38 -5.20
C ASN A 688 -5.65 -19.69 -3.86
N ARG A 689 -6.38 -20.20 -2.85
CA ARG A 689 -5.77 -20.68 -1.60
C ARG A 689 -4.89 -21.91 -1.79
N CYS A 690 -5.10 -22.65 -2.88
CA CYS A 690 -4.35 -23.87 -3.22
C CYS A 690 -3.27 -23.67 -4.30
N SER A 691 -2.98 -22.41 -4.66
CA SER A 691 -1.84 -22.07 -5.52
C SER A 691 -0.52 -22.02 -4.71
N SER A 692 0.60 -22.02 -5.41
CA SER A 692 1.94 -21.85 -4.83
C SER A 692 2.03 -20.60 -3.92
N ALA A 693 2.88 -20.63 -2.89
CA ALA A 693 2.89 -19.60 -1.83
C ALA A 693 3.02 -18.14 -2.34
N ALA A 694 3.83 -17.90 -3.38
CA ALA A 694 3.96 -16.57 -3.99
C ALA A 694 2.66 -16.13 -4.69
N VAL A 695 2.13 -16.95 -5.60
CA VAL A 695 0.87 -16.70 -6.33
C VAL A 695 -0.30 -16.52 -5.36
N ARG A 696 -0.35 -17.33 -4.31
CA ARG A 696 -1.34 -17.28 -3.22
C ARG A 696 -1.29 -15.95 -2.47
N HIS A 697 -0.09 -15.43 -2.18
CA HIS A 697 0.07 -14.12 -1.55
C HIS A 697 -0.40 -13.00 -2.50
N THR A 698 0.11 -12.97 -3.73
CA THR A 698 -0.21 -11.93 -4.71
C THR A 698 -1.71 -11.87 -5.01
N LEU A 699 -2.33 -12.98 -5.41
CA LEU A 699 -3.73 -12.99 -5.84
C LEU A 699 -4.73 -12.76 -4.69
N ASN A 700 -4.43 -13.24 -3.48
CA ASN A 700 -5.37 -13.10 -2.36
C ASN A 700 -5.11 -11.86 -1.49
N THR A 701 -3.87 -11.38 -1.38
CA THR A 701 -3.49 -10.25 -0.51
C THR A 701 -3.36 -8.95 -1.29
N THR A 702 -2.63 -8.95 -2.40
CA THR A 702 -2.22 -7.73 -3.13
C THR A 702 -3.19 -7.34 -4.24
N ALA A 703 -3.64 -8.31 -5.03
CA ALA A 703 -4.38 -8.07 -6.27
C ALA A 703 -5.69 -7.29 -6.07
N VAL A 704 -6.48 -7.65 -5.05
CA VAL A 704 -7.80 -7.03 -4.82
C VAL A 704 -7.70 -5.57 -4.34
N PRO A 705 -6.90 -5.21 -3.31
CA PRO A 705 -6.66 -3.81 -2.96
C PRO A 705 -6.07 -3.00 -4.11
N LEU A 706 -5.06 -3.54 -4.81
CA LEU A 706 -4.42 -2.86 -5.95
C LEU A 706 -5.41 -2.61 -7.08
N ALA A 707 -6.23 -3.60 -7.45
CA ALA A 707 -7.26 -3.46 -8.48
C ALA A 707 -8.27 -2.36 -8.16
N VAL A 708 -8.80 -2.35 -6.94
CA VAL A 708 -9.78 -1.34 -6.49
C VAL A 708 -9.15 0.06 -6.47
N GLN A 709 -7.90 0.18 -6.03
CA GLN A 709 -7.21 1.46 -5.93
C GLN A 709 -6.74 2.00 -7.29
N ALA A 710 -6.11 1.18 -8.12
CA ALA A 710 -5.60 1.56 -9.44
C ALA A 710 -6.71 1.68 -10.52
N GLY A 711 -7.89 1.07 -10.31
CA GLY A 711 -8.98 1.10 -11.27
C GLY A 711 -8.88 0.04 -12.38
N LEU A 712 -8.34 -1.13 -12.04
CA LEU A 712 -8.34 -2.29 -12.94
C LEU A 712 -9.76 -2.82 -13.17
N HIS A 713 -10.02 -3.34 -14.36
CA HIS A 713 -11.31 -3.96 -14.71
C HIS A 713 -11.37 -5.40 -14.15
N VAL A 714 -11.86 -5.56 -12.92
CA VAL A 714 -11.78 -6.84 -12.19
C VAL A 714 -13.14 -7.32 -11.70
N SER A 715 -13.39 -8.63 -11.85
CA SER A 715 -14.49 -9.35 -11.19
C SER A 715 -13.99 -10.56 -10.38
N VAL A 716 -14.93 -11.17 -9.66
CA VAL A 716 -14.73 -12.43 -8.92
C VAL A 716 -15.57 -13.54 -9.57
N ALA A 717 -15.07 -14.77 -9.59
CA ALA A 717 -15.80 -15.97 -10.01
C ALA A 717 -15.33 -17.21 -9.23
N THR A 718 -16.20 -18.22 -9.13
CA THR A 718 -15.99 -19.37 -8.24
C THR A 718 -15.28 -20.55 -8.92
N LEU A 719 -15.56 -20.78 -10.21
CA LEU A 719 -15.12 -21.92 -11.04
C LEU A 719 -15.52 -23.32 -10.54
N ASP A 720 -15.04 -23.73 -9.36
CA ASP A 720 -15.22 -25.10 -8.84
C ASP A 720 -15.83 -25.15 -7.40
N PRO A 721 -17.08 -24.69 -7.19
CA PRO A 721 -17.76 -24.75 -5.88
C PRO A 721 -17.77 -26.11 -5.19
N LEU A 722 -17.68 -27.20 -5.94
CA LEU A 722 -17.57 -28.56 -5.40
C LEU A 722 -16.43 -28.70 -4.37
N PHE A 723 -15.28 -28.08 -4.63
CA PHE A 723 -14.09 -28.22 -3.79
C PHE A 723 -13.93 -27.07 -2.79
N TYR A 724 -14.22 -25.84 -3.23
CA TYR A 724 -13.76 -24.63 -2.55
C TYR A 724 -14.82 -23.93 -1.69
N ASP A 725 -16.11 -24.11 -1.97
CA ASP A 725 -17.19 -23.36 -1.32
C ASP A 725 -18.05 -24.25 -0.41
N THR A 726 -18.84 -23.65 0.50
CA THR A 726 -19.73 -24.41 1.38
C THR A 726 -21.18 -24.42 0.88
N THR A 727 -21.60 -23.39 0.16
CA THR A 727 -22.96 -23.22 -0.34
C THR A 727 -23.07 -23.22 -1.87
N ASN A 728 -24.29 -23.29 -2.39
CA ASN A 728 -24.53 -23.14 -3.84
C ASN A 728 -24.59 -21.65 -4.27
N ASP A 729 -24.77 -20.71 -3.32
CA ASP A 729 -24.60 -19.25 -3.48
C ASP A 729 -23.10 -18.89 -3.37
N ALA A 730 -22.24 -19.66 -4.05
CA ALA A 730 -20.79 -19.60 -3.89
C ALA A 730 -20.21 -18.20 -4.17
N LEU A 731 -20.63 -17.52 -5.24
CA LEU A 731 -20.19 -16.14 -5.51
C LEU A 731 -20.67 -15.16 -4.42
N GLY A 732 -21.88 -15.36 -3.91
CA GLY A 732 -22.39 -14.61 -2.76
C GLY A 732 -21.63 -14.92 -1.46
N GLU A 733 -21.03 -16.10 -1.31
CA GLU A 733 -20.17 -16.48 -0.19
C GLU A 733 -18.79 -15.80 -0.33
N GLU A 734 -18.12 -15.98 -1.48
CA GLU A 734 -16.81 -15.39 -1.78
C GLU A 734 -16.80 -13.87 -1.62
N LEU A 735 -17.75 -13.15 -2.23
CA LEU A 735 -17.78 -11.69 -2.20
C LEU A 735 -18.01 -11.12 -0.79
N LYS A 736 -18.83 -11.79 0.04
CA LYS A 736 -19.07 -11.37 1.44
C LYS A 736 -17.82 -11.57 2.29
N GLU A 737 -17.14 -12.71 2.11
CA GLU A 737 -15.92 -13.01 2.85
C GLU A 737 -14.75 -12.12 2.38
N LEU A 738 -14.63 -11.85 1.08
CA LEU A 738 -13.64 -10.92 0.52
C LEU A 738 -13.83 -9.49 1.08
N ALA A 739 -15.07 -9.00 1.11
CA ALA A 739 -15.39 -7.68 1.66
C ALA A 739 -14.95 -7.55 3.12
N LYS A 740 -15.27 -8.57 3.93
CA LYS A 740 -14.92 -8.66 5.35
C LYS A 740 -13.41 -8.82 5.59
N GLN A 741 -12.72 -9.64 4.81
CA GLN A 741 -11.28 -9.92 4.96
C GLN A 741 -10.39 -8.79 4.44
N ARG A 742 -10.89 -7.91 3.56
CA ARG A 742 -10.10 -6.84 2.92
C ARG A 742 -10.59 -5.42 3.25
N GLY A 743 -11.64 -5.28 4.07
CA GLY A 743 -12.18 -3.97 4.46
C GLY A 743 -12.77 -3.17 3.29
N LEU A 744 -13.28 -3.86 2.27
CA LEU A 744 -13.87 -3.23 1.09
C LEU A 744 -15.20 -2.57 1.46
N ALA A 745 -15.50 -1.43 0.84
CA ALA A 745 -16.83 -0.84 0.92
C ALA A 745 -17.81 -1.64 0.07
N ASN A 746 -19.12 -1.60 0.42
CA ASN A 746 -20.17 -2.17 -0.44
C ASN A 746 -20.04 -1.72 -1.89
N ALA A 747 -19.71 -0.44 -2.10
CA ALA A 747 -19.61 0.14 -3.42
C ALA A 747 -18.35 -0.29 -4.21
N ASP A 748 -17.32 -0.87 -3.55
CA ASP A 748 -16.21 -1.55 -4.22
C ASP A 748 -16.66 -2.95 -4.72
N VAL A 749 -17.45 -3.65 -3.90
CA VAL A 749 -17.98 -5.00 -4.20
C VAL A 749 -19.05 -4.95 -5.29
N THR A 750 -19.93 -3.95 -5.28
CA THR A 750 -20.92 -3.76 -6.35
C THR A 750 -20.26 -3.34 -7.67
N GLU A 751 -19.12 -2.64 -7.64
CA GLU A 751 -18.31 -2.40 -8.86
C GLU A 751 -17.83 -3.72 -9.47
N MET A 752 -17.31 -4.66 -8.66
CA MET A 752 -16.91 -6.01 -9.15
C MET A 752 -18.10 -6.81 -9.69
N CYS A 753 -19.28 -6.71 -9.06
CA CYS A 753 -20.51 -7.32 -9.58
C CYS A 753 -20.86 -6.77 -10.98
N LEU A 754 -20.81 -5.45 -11.15
CA LEU A 754 -21.03 -4.81 -12.43
C LEU A 754 -20.00 -5.24 -13.49
N ARG A 755 -18.71 -5.36 -13.13
CA ARG A 755 -17.65 -5.82 -14.06
C ARG A 755 -17.85 -7.27 -14.50
N SER A 756 -18.32 -8.15 -13.60
CA SER A 756 -18.65 -9.54 -13.94
C SER A 756 -19.67 -9.65 -15.07
N LEU A 757 -20.65 -8.73 -15.12
CA LEU A 757 -21.65 -8.65 -16.18
C LEU A 757 -21.11 -7.98 -17.44
N GLU A 758 -20.25 -6.96 -17.33
CA GLU A 758 -19.59 -6.33 -18.49
C GLU A 758 -18.76 -7.35 -19.28
N ALA A 759 -18.06 -8.26 -18.60
CA ALA A 759 -17.31 -9.35 -19.22
C ALA A 759 -18.19 -10.30 -20.05
N SER A 760 -19.42 -10.52 -19.60
CA SER A 760 -20.45 -11.29 -20.30
C SER A 760 -21.32 -10.44 -21.23
N SER A 761 -21.13 -9.11 -21.31
CA SER A 761 -22.06 -8.21 -22.02
C SER A 761 -22.19 -8.54 -23.51
N GLY A 762 -21.16 -9.14 -24.10
CA GLY A 762 -21.14 -9.71 -25.44
C GLY A 762 -21.98 -10.97 -25.65
N CYS A 763 -22.77 -11.42 -24.67
CA CYS A 763 -23.73 -12.54 -24.83
C CYS A 763 -25.20 -12.14 -24.63
N PHE A 764 -25.47 -10.98 -24.01
CA PHE A 764 -26.81 -10.49 -23.71
C PHE A 764 -27.41 -9.73 -24.90
N THR A 765 -28.69 -9.98 -25.20
CA THR A 765 -29.46 -9.15 -26.14
C THR A 765 -29.56 -7.71 -25.64
N ARG A 766 -29.76 -6.73 -26.54
CA ARG A 766 -29.91 -5.32 -26.14
C ARG A 766 -31.05 -5.08 -25.13
N VAL A 767 -32.06 -5.95 -25.10
CA VAL A 767 -33.15 -5.93 -24.11
C VAL A 767 -32.66 -6.37 -22.72
N GLU A 768 -31.92 -7.47 -22.64
CA GLU A 768 -31.33 -7.96 -21.38
C GLU A 768 -30.27 -7.00 -20.84
N GLN A 769 -29.40 -6.47 -21.72
CA GLN A 769 -28.45 -5.42 -21.37
C GLN A 769 -29.16 -4.20 -20.78
N ARG A 770 -30.26 -3.75 -21.41
CA ARG A 770 -31.03 -2.60 -20.90
C ARG A 770 -31.62 -2.84 -19.51
N HIS A 771 -31.96 -4.09 -19.20
CA HIS A 771 -32.49 -4.48 -17.91
C HIS A 771 -31.42 -4.55 -16.81
N LEU A 772 -30.20 -4.96 -17.16
CA LEU A 772 -29.07 -5.15 -16.23
C LEU A 772 -28.24 -3.87 -16.01
N PHE A 773 -27.96 -3.11 -17.07
CA PHE A 773 -27.04 -1.96 -17.07
C PHE A 773 -27.73 -0.59 -17.20
N GLY A 774 -29.00 -0.55 -17.62
CA GLY A 774 -29.66 0.68 -18.05
C GLY A 774 -29.31 1.03 -19.49
N TYR A 775 -28.94 2.28 -19.80
CA TYR A 775 -28.64 2.69 -21.18
C TYR A 775 -27.15 2.59 -21.54
N ALA A 776 -26.31 1.89 -20.76
CA ALA A 776 -24.86 1.91 -20.92
C ALA A 776 -24.31 0.63 -21.58
N TRP A 777 -23.44 0.79 -22.59
CA TRP A 777 -22.69 -0.28 -23.27
C TRP A 777 -21.45 0.33 -23.97
N PRO A 778 -20.34 -0.40 -24.22
CA PRO A 778 -19.97 -1.71 -23.67
C PRO A 778 -19.55 -1.66 -22.20
N HIS A 779 -19.18 -0.47 -21.70
CA HIS A 779 -18.86 -0.21 -20.30
C HIS A 779 -19.90 0.72 -19.67
N ALA A 780 -20.16 0.53 -18.38
CA ALA A 780 -21.10 1.33 -17.61
C ALA A 780 -20.58 2.75 -17.36
N GLN A 781 -20.84 3.66 -18.29
CA GLN A 781 -20.52 5.07 -18.13
C GLN A 781 -21.45 5.77 -17.13
N ALA A 782 -20.90 6.71 -16.36
CA ALA A 782 -21.64 7.46 -15.35
C ALA A 782 -22.86 8.23 -15.87
N ARG A 783 -22.85 8.67 -17.13
CA ARG A 783 -23.96 9.40 -17.77
C ARG A 783 -25.20 8.53 -18.01
N TYR A 784 -25.01 7.22 -18.22
CA TYR A 784 -26.07 6.29 -18.66
C TYR A 784 -26.38 5.18 -17.64
N SER A 785 -25.52 5.01 -16.63
CA SER A 785 -25.72 4.07 -15.52
C SER A 785 -26.93 4.42 -14.67
N GLN A 786 -27.85 3.46 -14.52
CA GLN A 786 -29.00 3.58 -13.63
C GLN A 786 -28.66 2.93 -12.28
N PHE A 787 -28.46 3.75 -11.24
CA PHE A 787 -28.08 3.27 -9.90
C PHE A 787 -29.04 2.20 -9.34
N SER A 788 -30.34 2.29 -9.65
CA SER A 788 -31.33 1.28 -9.24
C SER A 788 -31.09 -0.10 -9.87
N ALA A 789 -30.51 -0.16 -11.07
CA ALA A 789 -30.16 -1.41 -11.75
C ALA A 789 -28.74 -1.87 -11.37
N THR A 790 -27.74 -0.99 -11.48
CA THR A 790 -26.33 -1.35 -11.29
C THR A 790 -25.89 -1.46 -9.83
N GLN A 791 -26.58 -0.76 -8.90
CA GLN A 791 -26.16 -0.56 -7.51
C GLN A 791 -24.75 0.07 -7.35
N VAL A 792 -24.19 0.67 -8.41
CA VAL A 792 -22.88 1.35 -8.40
C VAL A 792 -23.08 2.85 -8.58
N SER A 793 -22.56 3.64 -7.63
CA SER A 793 -22.69 5.10 -7.67
C SER A 793 -22.12 5.67 -8.98
N PRO A 794 -22.89 6.47 -9.74
CA PRO A 794 -22.38 7.24 -10.87
C PRO A 794 -21.18 8.11 -10.53
N LEU A 795 -20.99 8.53 -9.27
CA LEU A 795 -19.77 9.25 -8.84
C LEU A 795 -18.52 8.38 -9.01
N ARG A 796 -18.60 7.09 -8.64
CA ARG A 796 -17.50 6.11 -8.79
C ARG A 796 -17.16 5.90 -10.25
N LEU A 797 -18.18 5.62 -11.07
CA LEU A 797 -18.02 5.40 -12.51
C LEU A 797 -17.43 6.65 -13.21
N HIS A 798 -17.81 7.85 -12.75
CA HIS A 798 -17.27 9.08 -13.32
C HIS A 798 -15.82 9.33 -12.91
N HIS A 799 -15.45 9.01 -11.66
CA HIS A 799 -14.06 9.02 -11.21
C HIS A 799 -13.20 8.04 -12.01
N ARG A 800 -13.67 6.80 -12.23
CA ARG A 800 -12.97 5.80 -13.06
C ARG A 800 -12.76 6.31 -14.50
N ALA A 801 -13.82 6.82 -15.12
CA ALA A 801 -13.76 7.35 -16.49
C ALA A 801 -12.76 8.51 -16.61
N CYS A 802 -12.85 9.53 -15.73
CA CYS A 802 -11.95 10.68 -15.79
C CYS A 802 -10.51 10.36 -15.35
N ALA A 803 -10.29 9.35 -14.51
CA ALA A 803 -8.93 8.88 -14.21
C ALA A 803 -8.29 8.22 -15.44
N LEU A 804 -9.01 7.32 -16.13
CA LEU A 804 -8.55 6.67 -17.36
C LEU A 804 -8.34 7.69 -18.50
N GLU A 805 -9.29 8.60 -18.70
CA GLU A 805 -9.21 9.69 -19.68
C GLU A 805 -7.98 10.58 -19.43
N HIS A 806 -7.73 10.96 -18.18
CA HIS A 806 -6.56 11.75 -17.78
C HIS A 806 -5.24 11.00 -18.02
N GLU A 807 -5.10 9.74 -17.60
CA GLU A 807 -3.86 8.97 -17.84
C GLU A 807 -3.58 8.80 -19.34
N LEU A 808 -4.61 8.57 -20.15
CA LEU A 808 -4.47 8.51 -21.61
C LEU A 808 -4.05 9.87 -22.18
N ASP A 809 -4.69 10.97 -21.79
CA ASP A 809 -4.32 12.30 -22.28
C ASP A 809 -2.90 12.71 -21.86
N VAL A 810 -2.47 12.36 -20.64
CA VAL A 810 -1.08 12.56 -20.17
C VAL A 810 -0.11 11.72 -21.00
N LEU A 811 -0.41 10.45 -21.28
CA LEU A 811 0.40 9.59 -22.14
C LEU A 811 0.54 10.16 -23.56
N PHE A 812 -0.56 10.60 -24.18
CA PHE A 812 -0.54 11.20 -25.51
C PHE A 812 0.15 12.57 -25.52
N ALA A 813 -0.03 13.41 -24.50
CA ALA A 813 0.64 14.70 -24.38
C ALA A 813 2.16 14.53 -24.23
N ALA A 814 2.61 13.59 -23.39
CA ALA A 814 4.02 13.33 -23.14
C ALA A 814 4.80 12.98 -24.43
N VAL A 815 4.18 12.21 -25.34
CA VAL A 815 4.75 11.88 -26.66
C VAL A 815 4.74 13.08 -27.62
N ARG A 816 3.72 13.95 -27.55
CA ARG A 816 3.65 15.17 -28.39
C ARG A 816 4.69 16.22 -27.99
N GLU A 817 4.93 16.44 -26.71
CA GLU A 817 5.82 17.50 -26.20
C GLU A 817 7.31 17.16 -26.33
N GLY A 818 7.68 15.88 -26.19
CA GLY A 818 9.07 15.41 -26.38
C GLY A 818 9.66 15.65 -27.78
N GLY A 819 8.84 16.10 -28.74
CA GLY A 819 9.28 16.42 -30.10
C GLY A 819 10.14 17.68 -30.24
N SER A 820 10.07 18.65 -29.31
CA SER A 820 10.50 20.03 -29.60
C SER A 820 11.99 20.36 -29.36
N ASN A 821 12.74 19.59 -28.55
CA ASN A 821 13.98 20.15 -27.96
C ASN A 821 15.24 19.25 -27.91
N SER A 822 15.31 18.13 -28.65
CA SER A 822 16.51 17.26 -28.67
C SER A 822 17.16 17.15 -30.07
N GLY A 823 18.24 17.91 -30.26
CA GLY A 823 19.13 17.79 -31.43
C GLY A 823 20.29 16.82 -31.16
N GLY A 824 20.08 15.53 -31.35
CA GLY A 824 21.15 14.53 -31.30
C GLY A 824 20.66 13.08 -31.17
N GLY A 825 21.14 12.17 -32.03
CA GLY A 825 20.91 10.73 -31.88
C GLY A 825 19.60 10.18 -32.49
N ALA A 826 19.32 10.46 -33.76
CA ALA A 826 18.11 9.99 -34.45
C ALA A 826 18.35 8.75 -35.32
N THR A 827 18.02 7.56 -34.81
CA THR A 827 17.76 6.34 -35.63
C THR A 827 16.50 5.60 -35.18
N THR A 828 16.25 5.47 -33.87
CA THR A 828 15.03 4.81 -33.34
C THR A 828 13.86 5.77 -33.17
N THR A 829 14.10 6.99 -32.69
CA THR A 829 13.08 8.01 -32.37
C THR A 829 12.38 8.60 -33.59
N ALA A 830 13.02 8.59 -34.77
CA ALA A 830 12.44 9.14 -35.99
C ALA A 830 11.21 8.36 -36.49
N ARG A 831 11.14 7.05 -36.23
CA ARG A 831 9.97 6.22 -36.60
C ARG A 831 8.78 6.47 -35.67
N LEU A 832 9.03 6.67 -34.37
CA LEU A 832 7.99 6.97 -33.38
C LEU A 832 7.33 8.35 -33.57
N ARG A 833 7.96 9.29 -34.29
CA ARG A 833 7.32 10.57 -34.66
C ARG A 833 6.14 10.42 -35.63
N ALA A 834 6.04 9.31 -36.37
CA ALA A 834 4.92 9.03 -37.25
C ALA A 834 3.70 8.40 -36.53
N VAL A 835 3.81 8.15 -35.23
CA VAL A 835 2.94 7.22 -34.49
C VAL A 835 1.80 7.92 -33.72
N CYS A 836 1.81 9.26 -33.69
CA CYS A 836 0.97 10.06 -32.81
C CYS A 836 0.29 11.22 -33.55
N SER A 837 -0.29 10.96 -34.74
CA SER A 837 -1.27 11.90 -35.29
C SER A 837 -2.57 11.84 -34.47
N ARG A 838 -3.36 12.92 -34.47
CA ARG A 838 -4.69 12.88 -33.83
C ARG A 838 -5.60 11.78 -34.42
N SER A 839 -5.36 11.38 -35.67
CA SER A 839 -6.06 10.27 -36.32
C SER A 839 -5.68 8.92 -35.71
N ASP A 840 -4.40 8.70 -35.37
CA ASP A 840 -3.93 7.45 -34.77
C ASP A 840 -4.39 7.33 -33.32
N GLU A 841 -4.38 8.45 -32.58
CA GLU A 841 -4.96 8.55 -31.24
C GLU A 841 -6.46 8.23 -31.24
N ALA A 842 -7.22 8.85 -32.14
CA ALA A 842 -8.65 8.57 -32.29
C ALA A 842 -8.90 7.12 -32.71
N HIS A 843 -8.09 6.55 -33.61
CA HIS A 843 -8.18 5.15 -34.02
C HIS A 843 -7.87 4.18 -32.87
N LEU A 844 -6.83 4.44 -32.08
CA LEU A 844 -6.45 3.60 -30.95
C LEU A 844 -7.51 3.63 -29.83
N ARG A 845 -8.00 4.83 -29.49
CA ARG A 845 -9.11 5.02 -28.54
C ARG A 845 -10.37 4.31 -29.04
N ALA A 846 -10.66 4.40 -30.34
CA ALA A 846 -11.77 3.71 -30.98
C ALA A 846 -11.67 2.17 -30.90
N VAL A 847 -10.53 1.59 -31.30
CA VAL A 847 -10.33 0.12 -31.33
C VAL A 847 -10.36 -0.49 -29.93
N LEU A 848 -9.86 0.21 -28.92
CA LEU A 848 -9.80 -0.27 -27.53
C LEU A 848 -11.03 0.12 -26.67
N PHE A 849 -12.08 0.71 -27.25
CA PHE A 849 -13.28 1.20 -26.55
C PHE A 849 -13.00 2.20 -25.40
N LEU A 850 -11.94 3.00 -25.56
CA LEU A 850 -11.52 4.01 -24.58
C LEU A 850 -12.29 5.33 -24.76
N PRO A 851 -12.31 6.22 -23.74
CA PRO A 851 -12.90 7.55 -23.88
C PRO A 851 -12.36 8.29 -25.10
N SER A 852 -13.26 8.86 -25.90
CA SER A 852 -12.90 9.70 -27.05
C SER A 852 -12.14 10.95 -26.57
N ALA A 853 -11.16 11.40 -27.36
CA ALA A 853 -10.66 12.76 -27.23
C ALA A 853 -11.84 13.74 -27.34
N ALA A 854 -11.87 14.76 -26.48
CA ALA A 854 -12.97 15.71 -26.40
C ALA A 854 -13.01 16.66 -27.62
N ASP A 855 -13.68 16.23 -28.69
CA ASP A 855 -13.78 16.95 -29.97
C ASP A 855 -15.15 17.63 -30.16
N ASP A 856 -15.60 18.35 -29.12
CA ASP A 856 -16.75 19.25 -29.24
C ASP A 856 -16.33 20.54 -29.96
N GLY A 857 -16.81 20.70 -31.20
CA GLY A 857 -16.66 21.90 -32.03
C GLY A 857 -17.44 23.15 -31.54
N SER A 858 -17.62 23.26 -30.23
CA SER A 858 -18.12 24.45 -29.54
C SER A 858 -17.26 24.66 -28.30
N ASP A 859 -16.96 25.92 -27.97
CA ASP A 859 -16.02 26.28 -26.91
C ASP A 859 -16.68 26.18 -25.51
N PRO A 860 -16.64 24.99 -24.88
CA PRO A 860 -16.19 24.92 -23.50
C PRO A 860 -15.24 23.74 -23.21
N SER A 861 -14.85 22.93 -24.21
CA SER A 861 -13.90 21.82 -24.07
C SER A 861 -12.46 22.27 -23.76
N VAL A 862 -12.13 23.53 -24.07
CA VAL A 862 -10.86 24.19 -23.68
C VAL A 862 -10.70 24.26 -22.14
N THR A 863 -11.78 24.14 -21.37
CA THR A 863 -11.77 24.42 -19.92
C THR A 863 -11.15 23.33 -19.04
N VAL A 864 -10.95 22.11 -19.55
CA VAL A 864 -10.42 20.99 -18.73
C VAL A 864 -8.90 20.93 -18.77
N TYR A 865 -8.28 20.93 -19.95
CA TYR A 865 -6.81 20.85 -20.06
C TYR A 865 -6.08 22.20 -20.03
N ARG A 866 -6.75 23.33 -20.34
CA ARG A 866 -6.09 24.66 -20.34
C ARG A 866 -6.17 25.38 -18.98
N ARG A 867 -6.63 24.73 -17.90
CA ARG A 867 -6.88 25.42 -16.63
C ARG A 867 -5.66 25.65 -15.73
N ALA A 868 -4.48 25.11 -16.07
CA ALA A 868 -3.29 25.29 -15.24
C ALA A 868 -1.92 25.28 -15.94
N ALA A 869 -1.79 24.86 -17.20
CA ALA A 869 -0.50 24.71 -17.92
C ALA A 869 0.33 26.01 -18.12
N SER A 870 -0.13 27.16 -17.62
CA SER A 870 0.64 28.41 -17.52
C SER A 870 0.45 29.13 -16.17
N ALA A 871 -0.02 28.42 -15.14
CA ALA A 871 -0.40 29.01 -13.84
C ALA A 871 -0.16 28.11 -12.61
N SER A 872 -0.09 26.78 -12.74
CA SER A 872 0.20 25.88 -11.61
C SER A 872 1.68 25.56 -11.44
N THR A 873 2.46 25.52 -12.52
CA THR A 873 3.92 25.54 -12.48
C THR A 873 4.40 26.96 -12.22
N ARG A 874 4.22 27.40 -10.97
CA ARG A 874 5.21 28.29 -10.39
C ARG A 874 6.43 27.44 -10.05
N ALA A 875 7.62 27.99 -10.27
CA ALA A 875 8.77 27.57 -9.49
C ALA A 875 8.53 27.91 -8.00
N LEU A 876 9.55 27.80 -7.14
CA LEU A 876 9.53 28.42 -5.81
C LEU A 876 9.33 29.96 -5.82
N GLU A 877 9.06 30.55 -6.99
CA GLU A 877 8.36 31.81 -7.26
C GLU A 877 7.27 32.19 -6.23
N LEU A 878 7.78 32.80 -5.17
CA LEU A 878 7.17 33.91 -4.46
C LEU A 878 6.01 33.55 -3.52
N GLU A 879 6.28 32.64 -2.58
CA GLU A 879 5.84 32.91 -1.19
C GLU A 879 6.54 34.17 -0.65
N HIS A 880 7.84 34.31 -0.95
CA HIS A 880 8.70 35.45 -0.59
C HIS A 880 9.54 35.92 -1.78
N ASP A 881 9.94 37.19 -1.78
CA ASP A 881 10.85 37.73 -2.81
C ASP A 881 12.17 36.92 -2.87
N PRO A 882 12.52 36.26 -4.00
CA PRO A 882 13.75 35.47 -4.08
C PRO A 882 14.98 36.37 -4.00
N ALA A 883 14.87 37.67 -4.30
CA ALA A 883 15.94 38.64 -4.06
C ALA A 883 16.16 38.94 -2.56
N LEU A 884 15.18 38.64 -1.70
CA LEU A 884 15.36 38.60 -0.24
C LEU A 884 15.90 37.24 0.22
N LEU A 885 15.33 36.12 -0.25
CA LEU A 885 15.73 34.78 0.19
C LEU A 885 17.18 34.43 -0.17
N VAL A 886 17.66 34.77 -1.38
CA VAL A 886 19.06 34.52 -1.84
C VAL A 886 20.12 35.26 -1.01
N ARG A 887 19.72 36.09 -0.04
CA ARG A 887 20.62 36.77 0.90
C ARG A 887 20.67 36.09 2.27
N LEU A 888 19.80 35.12 2.52
CA LEU A 888 19.84 34.29 3.72
C LEU A 888 20.97 33.25 3.58
N PRO A 889 21.83 33.07 4.60
CA PRO A 889 22.79 31.97 4.62
C PRO A 889 22.10 30.62 4.37
N GLY A 890 22.67 29.83 3.45
CA GLY A 890 22.15 28.51 3.08
C GLY A 890 21.28 28.51 1.82
N TYR A 891 20.43 29.54 1.64
CA TYR A 891 19.47 29.60 0.54
C TYR A 891 20.15 29.92 -0.80
N GLN A 892 19.89 29.13 -1.84
CA GLN A 892 20.54 29.27 -3.14
C GLN A 892 19.59 29.72 -4.26
N ALA A 893 20.14 30.46 -5.23
CA ALA A 893 19.38 30.94 -6.38
C ALA A 893 18.82 29.83 -7.27
N HIS A 894 19.35 28.60 -7.21
CA HIS A 894 18.77 27.47 -7.95
C HIS A 894 17.50 26.92 -7.26
N GLU A 895 17.41 27.00 -5.93
CA GLU A 895 16.23 26.58 -5.16
C GLU A 895 15.02 27.44 -5.53
N ALA A 896 15.19 28.73 -5.81
CA ALA A 896 14.13 29.61 -6.30
C ALA A 896 13.50 29.16 -7.65
N PHE A 897 14.19 28.31 -8.42
CA PHE A 897 13.69 27.71 -9.67
C PHE A 897 13.14 26.30 -9.50
N MET A 898 13.30 25.69 -8.32
CA MET A 898 12.82 24.33 -8.06
C MET A 898 11.30 24.30 -8.13
N GLN A 899 10.76 23.38 -8.92
CA GLN A 899 9.33 23.15 -9.05
C GLN A 899 8.97 21.94 -8.19
N TYR A 900 7.86 22.01 -7.47
CA TYR A 900 7.27 20.87 -6.77
C TYR A 900 5.77 20.84 -7.04
N PRO A 901 5.15 19.65 -7.14
CA PRO A 901 3.74 19.51 -7.44
C PRO A 901 2.88 20.02 -6.28
N ARG A 902 2.18 21.14 -6.52
CA ARG A 902 1.30 21.77 -5.53
C ARG A 902 -0.03 20.99 -5.38
N ILE A 903 -0.22 20.31 -4.26
CA ILE A 903 -1.40 19.46 -3.98
C ILE A 903 -2.58 20.30 -3.45
N LEU A 904 -3.17 21.08 -4.36
CA LEU A 904 -4.35 21.92 -4.10
C LEU A 904 -5.63 21.07 -4.14
N ILE A 905 -6.08 20.63 -2.97
CA ILE A 905 -7.31 19.84 -2.80
C ILE A 905 -8.40 20.72 -2.21
N SER A 906 -9.09 21.46 -3.08
CA SER A 906 -10.26 22.25 -2.72
C SER A 906 -11.41 21.32 -2.28
N GLY A 907 -11.75 21.42 -0.98
CA GLY A 907 -12.94 20.81 -0.38
C GLY A 907 -14.22 21.11 -1.17
N PRO A 908 -15.32 20.36 -0.98
CA PRO A 908 -16.57 20.73 -1.62
C PRO A 908 -17.07 21.96 -0.88
N ASP A 909 -17.46 23.00 -1.60
CA ASP A 909 -18.13 24.15 -1.00
C ASP A 909 -19.53 23.74 -0.52
N ARG A 910 -19.57 23.06 0.63
CA ARG A 910 -20.78 22.85 1.42
C ARG A 910 -21.11 24.18 2.07
N VAL A 911 -21.72 25.03 1.23
CA VAL A 911 -22.08 26.44 1.43
C VAL A 911 -22.51 26.72 2.87
N GLY A 912 -21.89 27.74 3.47
CA GLY A 912 -22.21 28.24 4.80
C GLY A 912 -21.30 27.74 5.93
N PRO A 913 -21.47 28.28 7.14
CA PRO A 913 -20.59 28.00 8.27
C PRO A 913 -20.85 26.63 8.93
N SER A 914 -19.78 25.93 9.28
CA SER A 914 -19.79 24.68 10.06
C SER A 914 -19.81 24.96 11.57
N ALA A 915 -20.80 24.39 12.27
CA ALA A 915 -20.85 24.43 13.73
C ALA A 915 -19.64 23.73 14.38
N ALA A 916 -19.13 22.65 13.77
CA ALA A 916 -17.94 21.95 14.26
C ALA A 916 -16.67 22.81 14.14
N ALA A 917 -16.50 23.50 13.01
CA ALA A 917 -15.37 24.43 12.83
C ALA A 917 -15.42 25.58 13.85
N LYS A 918 -16.61 26.15 14.11
CA LYS A 918 -16.79 27.19 15.14
C LYS A 918 -16.39 26.71 16.54
N ARG A 919 -16.69 25.46 16.92
CA ARG A 919 -16.30 24.88 18.22
C ARG A 919 -14.79 24.68 18.33
N LEU A 920 -14.14 24.17 17.27
CA LEU A 920 -12.67 24.05 17.21
C LEU A 920 -12.00 25.44 17.32
N MET A 921 -12.53 26.45 16.64
CA MET A 921 -12.01 27.82 16.71
C MET A 921 -12.19 28.48 18.10
N MET A 922 -13.23 28.10 18.85
CA MET A 922 -13.34 28.50 20.26
C MET A 922 -12.22 27.88 21.11
N ALA A 923 -11.91 26.59 20.93
CA ALA A 923 -10.81 25.93 21.63
C ALA A 923 -9.44 26.58 21.34
N MET A 924 -9.19 26.99 20.09
CA MET A 924 -7.98 27.74 19.70
C MET A 924 -7.89 29.10 20.41
N ALA A 925 -8.99 29.85 20.49
CA ALA A 925 -9.05 31.12 21.21
C ALA A 925 -8.88 30.96 22.73
N THR A 926 -9.38 29.86 23.32
CA THR A 926 -9.12 29.54 24.73
C THR A 926 -7.63 29.27 24.97
N ARG A 927 -6.94 28.50 24.12
CA ARG A 927 -5.47 28.30 24.26
C ARG A 927 -4.71 29.63 24.18
N GLU A 928 -5.07 30.52 23.25
CA GLU A 928 -4.45 31.85 23.14
C GLU A 928 -4.48 32.63 24.47
N ALA A 929 -5.65 32.62 25.14
CA ALA A 929 -5.85 33.34 26.40
C ALA A 929 -4.94 32.83 27.54
N TYR A 930 -4.41 31.61 27.46
CA TYR A 930 -3.38 31.09 28.37
C TYR A 930 -1.96 31.36 27.84
N GLN A 931 -1.74 31.16 26.54
CA GLN A 931 -0.41 31.27 25.92
C GLN A 931 0.12 32.72 25.86
N GLN A 932 -0.74 33.74 25.92
CA GLN A 932 -0.32 35.15 26.00
C GLN A 932 0.56 35.47 27.22
N PHE A 933 0.52 34.66 28.29
CA PHE A 933 1.35 34.84 29.49
C PHE A 933 2.72 34.15 29.39
N VAL A 934 2.94 33.31 28.38
CA VAL A 934 4.15 32.51 28.21
C VAL A 934 5.23 33.30 27.48
N ILE A 935 6.29 33.69 28.18
CA ILE A 935 7.45 34.35 27.55
C ILE A 935 8.35 33.32 26.87
N ARG A 936 8.35 33.34 25.53
CA ARG A 936 9.30 32.57 24.70
C ARG A 936 10.75 33.03 24.97
N PRO A 937 11.72 32.11 25.15
CA PRO A 937 13.12 32.47 25.46
C PRO A 937 13.77 33.44 24.46
N GLU A 938 13.35 33.39 23.20
CA GLU A 938 13.83 34.23 22.09
C GLU A 938 13.61 35.73 22.33
N TYR A 939 12.51 36.10 23.00
CA TYR A 939 12.20 37.52 23.29
C TYR A 939 13.17 38.12 24.31
N VAL A 940 13.64 37.32 25.28
CA VAL A 940 14.58 37.79 26.32
C VAL A 940 15.90 38.24 25.69
N GLN A 941 16.39 37.53 24.67
CA GLN A 941 17.61 37.92 23.94
C GLN A 941 17.44 39.22 23.15
N ARG A 942 16.26 39.49 22.57
CA ARG A 942 15.98 40.78 21.90
C ARG A 942 16.01 41.94 22.88
N VAL A 943 15.44 41.78 24.09
CA VAL A 943 15.46 42.80 25.14
C VAL A 943 16.90 43.09 25.63
N GLN A 944 17.71 42.06 25.83
CA GLN A 944 19.13 42.22 26.16
C GLN A 944 19.91 42.96 25.05
N ALA A 945 19.72 42.59 23.78
CA ALA A 945 20.41 43.20 22.64
C ALA A 945 19.98 44.66 22.36
N ALA A 946 18.75 45.03 22.68
CA ALA A 946 18.29 46.42 22.61
C ALA A 946 18.93 47.33 23.68
N SER A 947 19.34 46.74 24.81
CA SER A 947 19.99 47.47 25.93
C SER A 947 21.45 47.85 25.64
N SER A 948 22.14 47.11 24.76
CA SER A 948 23.58 47.28 24.53
C SER A 948 23.98 48.29 23.43
N TYR A 949 23.01 48.87 22.71
CA TYR A 949 23.27 49.86 21.65
C TYR A 949 22.86 51.28 22.05
N GLY A 950 23.78 51.98 22.74
CA GLY A 950 23.66 53.41 23.02
C GLY A 950 24.88 53.99 23.73
N PRO A 951 25.83 54.64 23.03
CA PRO A 951 26.77 55.54 23.67
C PRO A 951 26.04 56.82 24.11
N ASP A 952 26.47 57.40 25.22
CA ASP A 952 26.07 58.70 25.75
C ASP A 952 24.57 58.93 26.06
N LYS A 953 24.18 58.65 27.32
CA LYS A 953 23.64 59.70 28.21
C LYS A 953 23.49 59.27 29.68
N LYS A 954 24.07 60.12 30.54
CA LYS A 954 23.73 60.44 31.94
C LYS A 954 23.31 59.31 32.90
N LYS A 955 24.07 59.25 34.01
CA LYS A 955 23.55 58.94 35.35
C LYS A 955 22.23 59.67 35.57
N ASP A 956 21.13 58.94 35.72
CA ASP A 956 19.93 59.25 36.53
C ASP A 956 18.82 58.25 36.16
N SER A 957 18.81 57.08 36.81
CA SER A 957 17.67 56.17 36.81
C SER A 957 17.54 55.47 38.16
N GLN A 958 16.61 55.97 38.98
CA GLN A 958 16.07 55.20 40.10
C GLN A 958 15.32 54.00 39.52
N SER A 959 15.88 52.79 39.61
CA SER A 959 15.25 51.57 39.14
C SER A 959 15.39 50.45 40.17
N ASN A 960 14.32 50.24 40.93
CA ASN A 960 13.97 49.06 41.73
C ASN A 960 15.15 48.37 42.44
N SER A 961 15.49 48.87 43.65
CA SER A 961 16.29 48.08 44.59
C SER A 961 15.53 46.79 44.95
N PRO A 962 16.13 45.59 44.77
CA PRO A 962 15.44 44.32 45.02
C PRO A 962 15.07 44.10 46.51
N GLU A 963 15.55 44.95 47.42
CA GLU A 963 15.21 44.93 48.85
C GLU A 963 13.79 45.44 49.18
N ALA A 964 13.11 46.09 48.22
CA ALA A 964 11.75 46.59 48.38
C ALA A 964 10.64 45.56 48.07
N LEU A 965 10.98 44.47 47.36
CA LEU A 965 10.02 43.45 46.93
C LEU A 965 9.92 42.33 47.97
N VAL A 966 8.70 41.92 48.31
CA VAL A 966 8.43 40.80 49.23
C VAL A 966 7.69 39.70 48.48
N LEU A 967 8.18 38.47 48.65
CA LEU A 967 7.52 37.26 48.17
C LEU A 967 6.25 36.99 48.97
N LYS A 968 5.16 36.67 48.26
CA LYS A 968 3.88 36.37 48.88
C LYS A 968 3.14 35.30 48.08
N TRP A 969 2.61 34.32 48.81
CA TRP A 969 1.68 33.33 48.28
C TRP A 969 0.26 33.90 48.29
N ARG A 970 -0.49 33.65 47.20
CA ARG A 970 -1.94 33.82 47.13
C ARG A 970 -2.51 32.61 46.39
N ASP A 971 -3.43 31.88 47.01
CA ASP A 971 -4.14 30.73 46.41
C ASP A 971 -3.22 29.70 45.71
N GLY A 972 -2.03 29.45 46.25
CA GLY A 972 -1.05 28.52 45.66
C GLY A 972 -0.20 29.09 44.51
N VAL A 973 -0.22 30.40 44.30
CA VAL A 973 0.64 31.11 43.34
C VAL A 973 1.60 32.04 44.08
N LEU A 974 2.90 31.92 43.79
CA LEU A 974 3.94 32.78 44.33
C LEU A 974 4.24 33.94 43.37
N ASN A 975 4.23 35.16 43.92
CA ASN A 975 4.59 36.38 43.20
C ASN A 975 5.22 37.42 44.15
N VAL A 976 5.70 38.53 43.59
CA VAL A 976 6.23 39.68 44.35
C VAL A 976 5.20 40.79 44.50
N GLU A 977 5.14 41.39 45.69
CA GLU A 977 4.45 42.66 45.96
C GLU A 977 5.47 43.72 46.41
N GLU A 978 5.26 44.99 46.04
CA GLU A 978 6.02 46.11 46.62
C GLU A 978 5.65 46.29 48.09
N ARG A 979 6.64 46.50 48.95
CA ARG A 979 6.41 46.93 50.34
C ARG A 979 5.67 48.27 50.35
N GLN A 980 4.42 48.26 50.82
CA GLN A 980 3.71 49.50 51.12
C GLN A 980 4.55 50.35 52.09
N PRO A 981 4.80 51.63 51.78
CA PRO A 981 5.47 52.52 52.72
C PRO A 981 4.61 52.71 53.96
N LYS A 982 5.23 52.70 55.15
CA LYS A 982 4.51 52.95 56.42
C LYS A 982 3.81 54.31 56.33
N GLN A 983 2.49 54.31 56.47
CA GLN A 983 1.67 55.51 56.29
C GLN A 983 2.09 56.64 57.24
N HIS A 984 2.39 57.79 56.65
CA HIS A 984 2.31 59.08 57.32
C HIS A 984 1.23 59.91 56.62
N ASN A 985 0.36 60.54 57.40
CA ASN A 985 -0.82 61.25 56.91
C ASN A 985 -0.47 62.39 55.96
N SER A 986 -0.97 62.34 54.72
CA SER A 986 -1.47 63.52 53.99
C SER A 986 -2.32 63.13 52.79
N HIS A 987 -3.34 63.94 52.49
CA HIS A 987 -4.26 63.74 51.37
C HIS A 987 -3.61 64.13 50.02
N VAL A 988 -3.36 63.17 49.13
CA VAL A 988 -3.35 63.39 47.67
C VAL A 988 -3.95 62.17 46.97
N GLY A 989 -4.66 62.38 45.86
CA GLY A 989 -5.55 61.44 45.18
C GLY A 989 -5.02 60.02 44.93
N SER A 990 -5.90 59.05 45.14
CA SER A 990 -5.67 57.64 44.84
C SER A 990 -5.62 57.38 43.32
N VAL A 991 -4.41 57.37 42.76
CA VAL A 991 -4.14 56.54 41.58
C VAL A 991 -4.10 55.10 42.07
N SER A 992 -5.05 54.27 41.65
CA SER A 992 -5.06 52.86 42.02
C SER A 992 -3.84 52.17 41.43
N ALA A 993 -2.96 51.67 42.30
CA ALA A 993 -2.01 50.64 41.90
C ALA A 993 -2.82 49.48 41.29
N SER A 994 -2.53 49.16 40.03
CA SER A 994 -3.31 48.22 39.23
C SER A 994 -3.43 46.87 39.95
N SER A 995 -4.66 46.44 40.20
CA SER A 995 -4.94 45.15 40.83
C SER A 995 -4.33 44.00 40.01
N PRO A 996 -3.96 42.85 40.63
CA PRO A 996 -3.44 41.67 39.94
C PRO A 996 -4.55 40.90 39.18
N SER A 997 -5.39 41.59 38.41
CA SER A 997 -6.60 41.07 37.77
C SER A 997 -6.37 40.56 36.34
N ALA A 998 -5.22 39.92 36.08
CA ALA A 998 -4.83 39.52 34.73
C ALA A 998 -4.51 38.02 34.56
N LEU A 999 -4.13 37.29 35.62
CA LEU A 999 -3.74 35.87 35.50
C LEU A 999 -4.95 34.91 35.60
N PRO A 1000 -4.94 33.76 34.90
CA PRO A 1000 -6.03 32.77 35.01
C PRO A 1000 -6.09 32.13 36.40
N THR A 1001 -7.31 31.93 36.91
CA THR A 1001 -7.55 31.22 38.18
C THR A 1001 -7.77 29.72 37.96
N TRP A 1002 -7.56 28.92 39.00
CA TRP A 1002 -7.84 27.48 38.98
C TRP A 1002 -9.30 27.17 38.57
N ALA A 1003 -10.27 27.92 39.10
CA ALA A 1003 -11.69 27.76 38.74
C ALA A 1003 -11.97 28.03 37.26
N GLN A 1004 -11.31 29.03 36.65
CA GLN A 1004 -11.42 29.30 35.22
C GLN A 1004 -10.78 28.18 34.39
N PHE A 1005 -9.62 27.68 34.81
CA PHE A 1005 -8.96 26.55 34.16
C PHE A 1005 -9.79 25.25 34.23
N GLN A 1006 -10.37 24.90 35.39
CA GLN A 1006 -11.26 23.73 35.48
C GLN A 1006 -12.45 23.83 34.51
N LYS A 1007 -13.04 25.01 34.38
CA LYS A 1007 -14.17 25.26 33.48
C LYS A 1007 -13.79 25.06 32.01
N ASP A 1008 -12.67 25.64 31.59
CA ASP A 1008 -12.20 25.60 30.21
C ASP A 1008 -11.69 24.20 29.82
N THR A 1009 -10.95 23.54 30.72
CA THR A 1009 -10.51 22.15 30.53
C THR A 1009 -11.70 21.18 30.44
N ARG A 1010 -12.74 21.32 31.27
CA ARG A 1010 -13.99 20.52 31.10
C ARG A 1010 -14.79 20.85 29.84
N MET A 1011 -14.62 22.03 29.24
CA MET A 1011 -15.17 22.31 27.91
C MET A 1011 -14.41 21.51 26.84
N LEU A 1012 -13.08 21.52 26.89
CA LEU A 1012 -12.22 20.77 25.97
C LEU A 1012 -12.45 19.25 26.07
N ARG A 1013 -12.45 18.69 27.28
CA ARG A 1013 -12.75 17.26 27.52
C ARG A 1013 -14.07 16.86 26.84
N ARG A 1014 -15.16 17.57 27.13
CA ARG A 1014 -16.48 17.32 26.50
C ARG A 1014 -16.48 17.46 24.98
N LEU A 1015 -15.76 18.44 24.43
CA LEU A 1015 -15.60 18.61 22.98
C LEU A 1015 -14.86 17.41 22.35
N ALA A 1016 -13.90 16.84 23.07
CA ALA A 1016 -13.04 15.76 22.58
C ALA A 1016 -13.63 14.35 22.74
N SER A 1017 -14.33 14.08 23.85
CA SER A 1017 -14.83 12.73 24.18
C SER A 1017 -16.33 12.53 23.93
N ALA A 1018 -17.15 13.59 23.92
CA ALA A 1018 -18.62 13.47 23.86
C ALA A 1018 -19.29 14.03 22.58
N ASP A 1019 -18.56 14.74 21.70
CA ASP A 1019 -19.13 15.29 20.45
C ASP A 1019 -18.77 14.45 19.21
N PRO A 1020 -19.61 13.50 18.77
CA PRO A 1020 -19.33 12.68 17.60
C PRO A 1020 -19.32 13.47 16.30
N THR A 1021 -19.93 14.66 16.25
CA THR A 1021 -19.96 15.50 15.05
C THR A 1021 -18.60 16.18 14.85
N VAL A 1022 -18.03 16.72 15.93
CA VAL A 1022 -16.69 17.32 15.90
C VAL A 1022 -15.62 16.24 15.74
N ALA A 1023 -15.77 15.07 16.37
CA ALA A 1023 -14.86 13.94 16.17
C ALA A 1023 -14.85 13.45 14.71
N LYS A 1024 -16.02 13.22 14.08
CA LYS A 1024 -16.13 12.83 12.66
C LYS A 1024 -15.60 13.92 11.73
N TYR A 1025 -15.74 15.20 12.08
CA TYR A 1025 -15.16 16.31 11.33
C TYR A 1025 -13.62 16.30 11.41
N ALA A 1026 -13.06 16.21 12.62
CA ALA A 1026 -11.62 16.21 12.86
C ALA A 1026 -10.92 15.01 12.22
N SER A 1027 -11.46 13.79 12.36
CA SER A 1027 -10.94 12.58 11.70
C SER A 1027 -10.81 12.80 10.20
N LYS A 1028 -11.87 13.28 9.52
CA LYS A 1028 -11.85 13.54 8.08
C LYS A 1028 -10.83 14.60 7.63
N ARG A 1029 -10.39 15.50 8.51
CA ARG A 1029 -9.30 16.45 8.19
C ARG A 1029 -7.94 15.81 8.39
N LEU A 1030 -7.76 15.03 9.45
CA LEU A 1030 -6.55 14.24 9.68
C LEU A 1030 -6.31 13.22 8.55
N ASP A 1031 -7.33 12.48 8.14
CA ASP A 1031 -7.27 11.53 7.01
C ASP A 1031 -6.90 12.24 5.69
N MET A 1032 -7.34 13.49 5.51
CA MET A 1032 -7.02 14.31 4.35
C MET A 1032 -5.56 14.80 4.37
N LEU A 1033 -5.05 15.22 5.53
CA LEU A 1033 -3.64 15.62 5.70
C LEU A 1033 -2.69 14.44 5.43
N GLU A 1034 -3.01 13.26 5.98
CA GLU A 1034 -2.28 12.01 5.72
C GLU A 1034 -2.29 11.63 4.24
N SER A 1035 -3.45 11.76 3.58
CA SER A 1035 -3.59 11.45 2.15
C SER A 1035 -2.85 12.46 1.26
N LYS A 1036 -2.86 13.75 1.61
CA LYS A 1036 -2.04 14.78 0.96
C LYS A 1036 -0.55 14.49 1.08
N TYR A 1037 -0.09 14.10 2.28
CA TYR A 1037 1.31 13.76 2.51
C TYR A 1037 1.74 12.51 1.72
N ARG A 1038 0.92 11.45 1.70
CA ARG A 1038 1.23 10.26 0.88
C ARG A 1038 1.27 10.58 -0.60
N LEU A 1039 0.40 11.47 -1.08
CA LEU A 1039 0.46 11.95 -2.45
C LEU A 1039 1.71 12.79 -2.69
N HIS A 1040 2.11 13.69 -1.79
CA HIS A 1040 3.37 14.46 -1.87
C HIS A 1040 4.57 13.53 -2.00
N ALA A 1041 4.75 12.60 -1.05
CA ALA A 1041 5.84 11.63 -1.10
C ALA A 1041 5.79 10.78 -2.39
N ALA A 1042 4.62 10.33 -2.85
CA ALA A 1042 4.50 9.57 -4.10
C ALA A 1042 4.83 10.36 -5.39
N LEU A 1043 5.06 11.68 -5.29
CA LEU A 1043 5.32 12.62 -6.38
C LEU A 1043 6.62 13.41 -6.22
N THR A 1044 7.34 13.22 -5.11
CA THR A 1044 8.57 13.98 -4.83
C THR A 1044 9.60 13.15 -4.06
N ASN A 1045 9.37 11.87 -3.73
CA ASN A 1045 10.35 11.11 -2.95
C ASN A 1045 11.67 10.97 -3.71
N ASP A 1046 11.62 10.74 -5.02
CA ASP A 1046 12.80 10.68 -5.88
C ASP A 1046 13.51 12.05 -5.91
N ASP A 1047 12.79 13.16 -6.09
CA ASP A 1047 13.32 14.54 -6.01
C ASP A 1047 13.88 14.92 -4.60
N GLU A 1048 13.28 14.38 -3.53
CA GLU A 1048 13.70 14.61 -2.14
C GLU A 1048 14.94 13.78 -1.77
N GLU A 1049 15.10 12.58 -2.34
CA GLU A 1049 16.28 11.71 -2.17
C GLU A 1049 17.46 12.17 -3.05
N ASP A 1050 17.22 12.57 -4.30
CA ASP A 1050 18.24 13.11 -5.23
C ASP A 1050 18.53 14.62 -5.01
N TYR A 1051 17.94 15.25 -3.99
CA TYR A 1051 18.19 16.65 -3.66
C TYR A 1051 19.69 16.90 -3.47
N THR A 1052 20.27 17.87 -4.18
CA THR A 1052 21.72 18.18 -4.15
C THR A 1052 21.98 19.63 -3.76
N ILE A 1053 22.93 19.84 -2.84
CA ILE A 1053 23.42 21.18 -2.51
C ILE A 1053 24.76 21.41 -3.21
N THR A 1054 24.85 22.53 -3.92
CA THR A 1054 26.12 22.97 -4.52
C THR A 1054 26.90 23.80 -3.51
N THR A 1055 27.72 23.18 -2.67
CA THR A 1055 28.55 23.94 -1.72
C THR A 1055 29.73 24.59 -2.45
N ALA A 1056 29.94 25.88 -2.20
CA ALA A 1056 31.18 26.54 -2.58
C ALA A 1056 32.29 25.94 -1.70
N ALA A 1057 33.24 25.23 -2.30
CA ALA A 1057 34.29 24.55 -1.55
C ALA A 1057 35.06 25.55 -0.68
N ALA A 1058 34.85 25.48 0.64
CA ALA A 1058 35.69 26.15 1.62
C ALA A 1058 37.07 25.51 1.54
N THR A 1059 37.93 26.06 0.70
CA THR A 1059 39.30 25.57 0.50
C THR A 1059 40.01 25.50 1.85
N ALA A 1060 40.60 24.34 2.15
CA ALA A 1060 41.37 24.08 3.36
C ALA A 1060 42.66 24.94 3.40
N ALA A 1061 42.47 26.23 3.72
CA ALA A 1061 43.49 27.27 3.68
C ALA A 1061 43.98 27.69 5.09
N GLU A 1062 43.47 27.05 6.15
CA GLU A 1062 43.85 27.37 7.54
C GLU A 1062 45.10 26.62 8.02
N ASN A 1063 45.56 25.58 7.31
CA ASN A 1063 46.74 24.78 7.66
C ASN A 1063 48.02 25.15 6.87
N ALA A 1064 48.12 26.39 6.38
CA ALA A 1064 49.28 26.89 5.63
C ALA A 1064 49.92 28.12 6.30
N GLU A 1065 50.60 27.89 7.41
CA GLU A 1065 51.61 28.81 7.95
C GLU A 1065 52.85 28.79 7.03
N GLY A 1066 52.99 29.79 6.15
CA GLY A 1066 54.14 29.86 5.26
C GLY A 1066 54.17 31.08 4.32
N ASP A 1067 53.14 31.25 3.49
CA ASP A 1067 53.26 32.11 2.30
C ASP A 1067 52.47 33.43 2.30
N SER A 1068 53.01 34.38 1.52
CA SER A 1068 52.64 35.80 1.51
C SER A 1068 51.19 36.11 1.11
N ALA A 1069 50.71 37.29 1.52
CA ALA A 1069 49.33 37.73 1.27
C ALA A 1069 48.94 37.82 -0.21
N GLU A 1070 49.88 38.11 -1.13
CA GLU A 1070 49.60 38.10 -2.58
C GLU A 1070 49.33 36.70 -3.14
N ALA A 1071 49.97 35.66 -2.59
CA ALA A 1071 49.74 34.28 -3.03
C ALA A 1071 48.30 33.82 -2.68
N ARG A 1072 47.82 34.18 -1.49
CA ARG A 1072 46.44 33.91 -1.05
C ARG A 1072 45.40 34.58 -1.96
N ALA A 1073 45.66 35.82 -2.40
CA ALA A 1073 44.76 36.54 -3.30
C ALA A 1073 44.65 35.89 -4.70
N ARG A 1074 45.75 35.38 -5.26
CA ARG A 1074 45.73 34.70 -6.58
C ARG A 1074 45.16 33.28 -6.51
N ALA A 1075 45.38 32.56 -5.41
CA ALA A 1075 44.77 31.25 -5.19
C ALA A 1075 43.23 31.33 -5.13
N ALA A 1076 42.69 32.31 -4.40
CA ALA A 1076 41.24 32.52 -4.27
C ALA A 1076 40.53 32.85 -5.60
N ALA A 1077 41.24 33.42 -6.57
CA ALA A 1077 40.67 33.77 -7.88
C ALA A 1077 40.53 32.59 -8.85
N THR A 1078 41.24 31.47 -8.62
CA THR A 1078 41.50 30.46 -9.68
C THR A 1078 40.87 29.08 -9.40
N SER A 1079 40.20 28.87 -8.26
CA SER A 1079 39.59 27.58 -7.90
C SER A 1079 38.17 27.70 -7.34
N ARG A 1080 37.22 28.13 -8.18
CA ARG A 1080 35.78 27.89 -7.94
C ARG A 1080 35.37 26.49 -8.39
N ARG A 1081 35.93 25.45 -7.77
CA ARG A 1081 35.34 24.10 -7.83
C ARG A 1081 34.14 24.07 -6.88
N CYS A 1082 32.95 24.25 -7.43
CA CYS A 1082 31.73 23.85 -6.74
C CYS A 1082 31.75 22.33 -6.52
N VAL A 1083 31.50 21.90 -5.29
CA VAL A 1083 31.27 20.49 -4.99
C VAL A 1083 29.77 20.32 -4.91
N VAL A 1084 29.22 19.46 -5.77
CA VAL A 1084 27.84 19.00 -5.65
C VAL A 1084 27.87 17.89 -4.60
N GLN A 1085 27.30 18.15 -3.43
CA GLN A 1085 27.06 17.12 -2.42
C GLN A 1085 25.58 16.70 -2.49
N PRO A 1086 25.25 15.40 -2.39
CA PRO A 1086 23.89 15.00 -2.07
C PRO A 1086 23.50 15.68 -0.75
N ALA A 1087 22.35 16.36 -0.77
CA ALA A 1087 21.80 17.04 0.39
C ALA A 1087 21.12 16.07 1.36
N CYS A 1088 20.65 14.94 0.81
CA CYS A 1088 20.13 13.76 1.50
C CYS A 1088 21.03 13.44 2.70
N GLY A 1089 20.57 13.93 3.86
CA GLY A 1089 21.16 13.62 5.14
C GLY A 1089 20.50 12.38 5.71
N ASP A 1090 21.23 11.72 6.59
CA ASP A 1090 20.73 10.60 7.38
C ASP A 1090 20.69 11.00 8.86
N ALA A 1091 20.29 10.06 9.72
CA ALA A 1091 20.32 10.24 11.17
C ALA A 1091 21.74 10.55 11.71
N HIS A 1092 22.82 10.21 11.00
CA HIS A 1092 24.19 10.45 11.45
C HIS A 1092 24.64 11.89 11.19
N ASN A 1093 24.42 12.42 9.99
CA ASN A 1093 24.90 13.74 9.59
C ASN A 1093 24.07 14.90 10.16
N CYS A 1094 22.75 14.74 10.32
CA CYS A 1094 21.90 15.79 10.85
C CYS A 1094 22.19 16.08 12.35
N VAL A 1095 21.85 17.30 12.80
CA VAL A 1095 21.84 17.63 14.23
C VAL A 1095 20.54 17.13 14.85
N LYS A 1096 20.63 16.27 15.88
CA LYS A 1096 19.50 15.76 16.66
C LYS A 1096 19.68 16.01 18.15
N VAL A 1097 18.59 16.30 18.84
CA VAL A 1097 18.54 16.47 20.29
C VAL A 1097 17.62 15.41 20.88
N ASP A 1098 18.13 14.60 21.80
CA ASP A 1098 17.28 13.81 22.67
C ASP A 1098 16.54 14.76 23.64
N VAL A 1099 15.35 15.18 23.23
CA VAL A 1099 14.48 16.09 23.98
C VAL A 1099 13.76 15.40 25.15
N HIS A 1100 13.97 14.10 25.35
CA HIS A 1100 13.25 13.28 26.31
C HIS A 1100 14.15 12.17 26.88
N CYS A 1101 14.99 12.49 27.87
CA CYS A 1101 15.86 11.52 28.55
C CYS A 1101 15.89 11.71 30.07
N HIS A 1102 15.78 10.62 30.83
CA HIS A 1102 15.85 10.62 32.30
C HIS A 1102 17.28 10.32 32.76
N MET A 1103 18.00 11.29 33.34
CA MET A 1103 19.45 11.15 33.54
C MET A 1103 19.85 9.96 34.43
N ALA A 1104 19.00 9.57 35.38
CA ALA A 1104 19.23 8.39 36.24
C ALA A 1104 19.29 7.06 35.47
N SER A 1105 18.84 7.05 34.21
CA SER A 1105 18.85 5.94 33.25
C SER A 1105 19.39 6.37 31.87
N GLY A 1106 19.94 7.58 31.74
CA GLY A 1106 20.47 8.15 30.49
C GLY A 1106 21.86 7.64 30.10
N MET A 1107 22.15 6.39 30.43
CA MET A 1107 23.41 5.68 30.15
C MET A 1107 23.09 4.22 29.84
N THR A 1108 23.86 3.57 28.99
CA THR A 1108 23.57 2.19 28.58
C THR A 1108 23.99 1.18 29.66
N ALA A 1109 23.34 0.03 29.73
CA ALA A 1109 23.67 -1.02 30.72
C ALA A 1109 25.13 -1.51 30.60
N LYS A 1110 25.67 -1.53 29.38
CA LYS A 1110 27.09 -1.80 29.09
C LYS A 1110 28.00 -0.73 29.69
N SER A 1111 27.66 0.56 29.53
CA SER A 1111 28.43 1.69 30.09
C SER A 1111 28.47 1.63 31.62
N LEU A 1112 27.33 1.34 32.27
CA LEU A 1112 27.26 1.19 33.72
C LEU A 1112 28.14 0.03 34.21
N LEU A 1113 28.05 -1.14 33.57
CA LEU A 1113 28.89 -2.30 33.90
C LEU A 1113 30.39 -1.98 33.79
N GLN A 1114 30.81 -1.43 32.64
CA GLN A 1114 32.21 -1.08 32.41
C GLN A 1114 32.72 -0.04 33.40
N PHE A 1115 31.87 0.89 33.84
CA PHE A 1115 32.22 1.86 34.89
C PHE A 1115 32.42 1.17 36.25
N MET A 1116 31.53 0.27 36.64
CA MET A 1116 31.65 -0.50 37.90
C MET A 1116 32.94 -1.35 37.91
N GLN A 1117 33.22 -2.06 36.81
CA GLN A 1117 34.45 -2.83 36.62
C GLN A 1117 35.71 -1.94 36.71
N ARG A 1118 35.69 -0.78 36.03
CA ARG A 1118 36.78 0.20 36.04
C ARG A 1118 37.02 0.75 37.45
N LYS A 1119 35.96 1.10 38.19
CA LYS A 1119 36.09 1.64 39.54
C LYS A 1119 36.63 0.63 40.55
N ILE A 1120 36.21 -0.62 40.50
CA ILE A 1120 36.79 -1.66 41.36
C ILE A 1120 38.27 -1.94 41.06
N ARG A 1121 38.70 -1.83 39.79
CA ARG A 1121 40.11 -2.02 39.41
C ARG A 1121 40.98 -0.81 39.76
N ASP A 1122 40.50 0.39 39.47
CA ASP A 1122 41.32 1.62 39.51
C ASP A 1122 41.17 2.40 40.84
N HIS A 1123 40.09 2.16 41.60
CA HIS A 1123 39.78 2.82 42.88
C HIS A 1123 39.11 1.86 43.91
N PRO A 1124 39.75 0.72 44.25
CA PRO A 1124 39.18 -0.27 45.17
C PRO A 1124 38.90 0.28 46.59
N ASP A 1125 39.71 1.23 47.04
CA ASP A 1125 39.72 1.75 48.41
C ASP A 1125 38.87 3.03 48.60
N ASP A 1126 38.18 3.52 47.56
CA ASP A 1126 37.29 4.69 47.65
C ASP A 1126 36.19 4.40 48.70
N VAL A 1127 36.09 5.23 49.75
CA VAL A 1127 35.10 5.04 50.83
C VAL A 1127 33.70 5.43 50.34
N VAL A 1128 32.80 4.45 50.23
CA VAL A 1128 31.47 4.61 49.64
C VAL A 1128 30.32 4.68 50.64
N GLY A 1129 30.59 4.38 51.91
CA GLY A 1129 29.59 4.40 52.96
C GLY A 1129 30.18 4.22 54.35
N VAL A 1130 29.29 4.00 55.32
CA VAL A 1130 29.63 3.73 56.72
C VAL A 1130 28.78 2.57 57.21
N ASP A 1131 29.36 1.63 57.94
CA ASP A 1131 28.61 0.52 58.54
C ASP A 1131 27.67 1.05 59.63
N SER A 1132 26.38 0.79 59.44
CA SER A 1132 25.30 1.15 60.36
C SER A 1132 25.46 0.64 61.80
N LYS A 1133 26.27 -0.42 62.02
CA LYS A 1133 26.47 -1.05 63.33
C LYS A 1133 27.76 -0.59 64.01
N THR A 1134 28.86 -0.46 63.25
CA THR A 1134 30.19 -0.17 63.80
C THR A 1134 30.62 1.28 63.64
N GLY A 1135 29.99 2.04 62.72
CA GLY A 1135 30.44 3.38 62.36
C GLY A 1135 31.75 3.41 61.57
N ALA A 1136 32.28 2.25 61.16
CA ALA A 1136 33.49 2.15 60.37
C ALA A 1136 33.23 2.55 58.90
N PRO A 1137 34.20 3.21 58.22
CA PRO A 1137 34.10 3.47 56.78
C PRO A 1137 34.09 2.15 55.99
N ILE A 1138 33.23 2.06 54.98
CA ILE A 1138 33.18 0.92 54.05
C ILE A 1138 33.82 1.34 52.72
N THR A 1139 34.85 0.62 52.28
CA THR A 1139 35.49 0.80 50.97
C THR A 1139 34.63 0.26 49.83
N LEU A 1140 34.91 0.66 48.58
CA LEU A 1140 34.21 0.15 47.39
C LEU A 1140 34.28 -1.39 47.30
N VAL A 1141 35.46 -1.96 47.53
CA VAL A 1141 35.65 -3.42 47.54
C VAL A 1141 34.82 -4.09 48.64
N GLU A 1142 34.83 -3.57 49.87
CA GLU A 1142 34.05 -4.15 50.97
C GLU A 1142 32.54 -4.05 50.72
N PHE A 1143 32.07 -2.92 50.19
CA PHE A 1143 30.68 -2.74 49.82
C PHE A 1143 30.24 -3.76 48.76
N PHE A 1144 31.06 -4.03 47.75
CA PHE A 1144 30.76 -5.07 46.75
C PHE A 1144 30.92 -6.49 47.30
N ASP A 1145 31.87 -6.75 48.20
CA ASP A 1145 32.05 -8.04 48.90
C ASP A 1145 30.82 -8.38 49.76
N GLU A 1146 30.27 -7.39 50.48
CA GLU A 1146 28.99 -7.50 51.21
C GLU A 1146 27.81 -7.75 50.25
N VAL A 1147 27.65 -6.88 49.25
CA VAL A 1147 26.53 -6.88 48.28
C VAL A 1147 26.47 -8.16 47.42
N LEU A 1148 27.61 -8.64 46.91
CA LEU A 1148 27.69 -9.85 46.08
C LEU A 1148 27.77 -11.13 46.92
N GLY A 1149 28.37 -11.06 48.12
CA GLY A 1149 28.49 -12.18 49.04
C GLY A 1149 27.14 -12.71 49.54
N GLU A 1150 26.10 -11.88 49.59
CA GLU A 1150 24.73 -12.36 49.88
C GLU A 1150 24.08 -13.14 48.73
N GLN A 1151 24.30 -12.75 47.47
CA GLN A 1151 23.64 -13.40 46.33
C GLN A 1151 24.28 -14.73 45.90
N LEU A 1152 25.53 -14.99 46.30
CA LEU A 1152 26.26 -16.24 45.99
C LEU A 1152 26.14 -17.34 47.06
N LYS A 1153 25.36 -17.13 48.13
CA LYS A 1153 24.97 -18.23 49.03
C LYS A 1153 24.07 -19.22 48.26
N PRO A 1154 24.44 -20.51 48.12
CA PRO A 1154 23.61 -21.46 47.38
C PRO A 1154 22.27 -21.64 48.08
N LYS A 1155 21.16 -21.52 47.32
CA LYS A 1155 19.82 -21.86 47.81
C LYS A 1155 19.80 -23.34 48.24
N PRO A 1156 19.33 -23.68 49.45
CA PRO A 1156 19.34 -25.06 49.93
C PRO A 1156 18.21 -25.86 49.26
N SER A 1157 18.51 -26.52 48.14
CA SER A 1157 17.59 -27.46 47.48
C SER A 1157 18.32 -28.43 46.55
N ALA A 1158 17.90 -29.70 46.60
CA ALA A 1158 18.35 -30.87 45.84
C ALA A 1158 19.68 -31.55 46.28
N VAL A 1159 19.52 -32.63 47.03
CA VAL A 1159 20.54 -33.67 47.27
C VAL A 1159 20.62 -34.59 46.04
N VAL A 1160 21.80 -34.71 45.41
CA VAL A 1160 22.22 -35.89 44.63
C VAL A 1160 23.74 -36.08 44.82
N GLN A 1161 24.20 -37.33 44.93
CA GLN A 1161 25.59 -37.73 45.17
C GLN A 1161 26.39 -37.89 43.85
N GLY A 1162 27.73 -37.82 43.88
CA GLY A 1162 28.56 -38.39 42.80
C GLY A 1162 29.93 -37.73 42.51
N ASP A 1163 30.95 -38.12 43.29
CA ASP A 1163 32.38 -38.30 42.95
C ASP A 1163 33.16 -37.40 41.94
N ASN A 1164 34.16 -36.69 42.50
CA ASN A 1164 35.58 -36.64 42.10
C ASN A 1164 35.99 -36.75 40.61
N ASN A 1165 36.64 -35.70 40.07
CA ASN A 1165 38.12 -35.70 39.99
C ASN A 1165 38.83 -34.36 39.74
N THR A 1166 40.05 -34.32 40.25
CA THR A 1166 41.12 -33.30 40.28
C THR A 1166 41.62 -32.67 38.95
N ALA A 1167 42.07 -31.39 39.00
CA ALA A 1167 43.45 -30.97 38.66
C ALA A 1167 43.70 -29.43 38.80
N VAL A 1168 44.99 -29.04 38.96
CA VAL A 1168 45.57 -27.66 38.96
C VAL A 1168 45.34 -26.80 40.23
N CYS A 1169 46.35 -26.23 40.91
CA CYS A 1169 47.72 -26.69 41.21
C CYS A 1169 48.29 -25.94 42.45
N ARG A 1170 49.32 -26.47 43.12
CA ARG A 1170 49.99 -25.84 44.29
C ARG A 1170 51.30 -25.12 43.90
N VAL A 1171 51.48 -23.86 44.30
CA VAL A 1171 52.74 -23.12 44.56
C VAL A 1171 52.35 -21.91 45.45
N ALA A 1172 52.98 -21.51 46.55
CA ALA A 1172 54.10 -22.02 47.36
C ALA A 1172 53.86 -21.72 48.87
N GLN A 1173 54.69 -22.28 49.76
CA GLN A 1173 54.83 -21.83 51.15
C GLN A 1173 56.28 -21.40 51.41
N GLY A 1174 56.47 -20.36 52.25
CA GLY A 1174 57.73 -20.08 52.94
C GLY A 1174 58.35 -18.71 52.65
N PHE A 1175 58.03 -17.71 53.46
CA PHE A 1175 58.91 -17.14 54.49
C PHE A 1175 58.11 -16.13 55.34
N ALA A 1176 58.45 -15.98 56.62
CA ALA A 1176 57.65 -15.21 57.57
C ALA A 1176 58.09 -13.73 57.66
N ALA A 1177 57.10 -12.83 57.64
CA ALA A 1177 57.19 -11.47 58.17
C ALA A 1177 55.79 -11.05 58.67
N GLU A 1178 55.64 -10.83 59.98
CA GLU A 1178 54.39 -10.31 60.55
C GLU A 1178 54.23 -8.84 60.13
N GLY A 1179 53.31 -8.59 59.20
CA GLY A 1179 53.05 -7.26 58.63
C GLY A 1179 52.18 -7.30 57.36
N ASP A 1180 52.34 -8.34 56.54
CA ASP A 1180 51.65 -8.43 55.24
C ASP A 1180 50.24 -9.05 55.29
N GLU A 1181 49.82 -9.67 56.38
CA GLU A 1181 48.58 -10.47 56.40
C GLU A 1181 47.30 -9.64 56.14
N VAL A 1182 47.25 -8.41 56.64
CA VAL A 1182 46.11 -7.49 56.42
C VAL A 1182 46.07 -6.98 54.98
N VAL A 1183 47.23 -6.66 54.41
CA VAL A 1183 47.36 -6.19 53.01
C VAL A 1183 47.06 -7.32 52.03
N ALA A 1184 47.55 -8.54 52.31
CA ALA A 1184 47.24 -9.73 51.53
C ALA A 1184 45.74 -10.09 51.57
N ALA A 1185 45.09 -9.99 52.74
CA ALA A 1185 43.66 -10.24 52.88
C ALA A 1185 42.81 -9.21 52.12
N ALA A 1186 43.15 -7.92 52.21
CA ALA A 1186 42.48 -6.85 51.47
C ALA A 1186 42.68 -7.02 49.94
N SER A 1187 43.92 -7.28 49.51
CA SER A 1187 44.24 -7.56 48.11
C SER A 1187 43.50 -8.80 47.58
N ALA A 1188 43.32 -9.84 48.39
CA ALA A 1188 42.58 -11.04 48.02
C ALA A 1188 41.06 -10.80 47.89
N LYS A 1189 40.48 -9.92 48.73
CA LYS A 1189 39.10 -9.44 48.56
C LYS A 1189 38.94 -8.64 47.27
N ALA A 1190 39.83 -7.66 47.04
CA ALA A 1190 39.81 -6.83 45.85
C ALA A 1190 39.91 -7.67 44.57
N ALA A 1191 40.83 -8.63 44.52
CA ALA A 1191 40.98 -9.55 43.40
C ALA A 1191 39.72 -10.43 43.18
N ARG A 1192 39.09 -10.92 44.25
CA ARG A 1192 37.83 -11.70 44.18
C ARG A 1192 36.69 -10.88 43.60
N VAL A 1193 36.46 -9.68 44.12
CA VAL A 1193 35.39 -8.77 43.64
C VAL A 1193 35.66 -8.34 42.20
N ALA A 1194 36.90 -8.03 41.85
CA ALA A 1194 37.29 -7.71 40.48
C ALA A 1194 37.02 -8.87 39.51
N HIS A 1195 37.34 -10.11 39.88
CA HIS A 1195 37.04 -11.30 39.07
C HIS A 1195 35.53 -11.51 38.88
N LEU A 1196 34.75 -11.42 39.96
CA LEU A 1196 33.29 -11.56 39.93
C LEU A 1196 32.63 -10.51 39.01
N LEU A 1197 33.10 -9.26 39.05
CA LEU A 1197 32.59 -8.21 38.17
C LEU A 1197 33.11 -8.30 36.73
N ALA A 1198 34.33 -8.81 36.51
CA ALA A 1198 34.90 -8.97 35.17
C ALA A 1198 34.18 -10.06 34.36
N GLU A 1199 33.79 -11.16 34.99
CA GLU A 1199 33.02 -12.24 34.35
C GLU A 1199 31.51 -11.95 34.24
N MET A 1200 31.02 -10.89 34.91
CA MET A 1200 29.61 -10.59 34.97
C MET A 1200 29.07 -10.10 33.60
N PRO A 1201 28.08 -10.78 32.97
CA PRO A 1201 27.46 -10.30 31.74
C PRO A 1201 26.51 -9.13 32.02
N VAL A 1202 26.28 -8.26 31.02
CA VAL A 1202 25.33 -7.12 31.12
C VAL A 1202 23.94 -7.54 31.63
N ALA A 1203 23.47 -8.72 31.24
CA ALA A 1203 22.19 -9.28 31.68
C ALA A 1203 22.07 -9.45 33.22
N ALA A 1204 23.19 -9.68 33.92
CA ALA A 1204 23.20 -9.84 35.38
C ALA A 1204 22.89 -8.55 36.14
N LEU A 1205 23.03 -7.37 35.50
CA LEU A 1205 22.54 -6.11 36.07
C LEU A 1205 21.01 -6.08 36.20
N GLN A 1206 20.26 -6.93 35.48
CA GLN A 1206 18.80 -7.02 35.52
C GLN A 1206 18.05 -5.69 35.29
N VAL A 1207 18.67 -4.72 34.61
CA VAL A 1207 18.10 -3.38 34.33
C VAL A 1207 17.19 -3.34 33.10
N HIS A 1208 17.30 -4.29 32.17
CA HIS A 1208 16.47 -4.29 30.97
C HIS A 1208 15.00 -4.64 31.24
N ALA A 1209 14.10 -3.90 30.60
CA ALA A 1209 12.67 -4.21 30.58
C ALA A 1209 12.36 -5.38 29.61
N GLY A 1210 11.15 -5.93 29.70
CA GLY A 1210 10.73 -7.08 28.90
C GLY A 1210 9.26 -7.44 29.13
N LYS A 1211 8.77 -8.57 28.60
CA LYS A 1211 7.33 -8.91 28.65
C LYS A 1211 6.65 -8.80 30.03
N ALA A 1212 7.42 -8.93 31.12
CA ALA A 1212 6.92 -8.82 32.50
C ALA A 1212 6.68 -7.38 33.01
N THR A 1213 7.14 -6.34 32.30
CA THR A 1213 6.95 -4.91 32.64
C THR A 1213 5.79 -4.25 31.90
N PHE A 1214 5.26 -4.89 30.85
CA PHE A 1214 4.12 -4.38 30.08
C PHE A 1214 2.91 -4.17 31.00
N HIS A 1215 2.36 -2.95 31.03
CA HIS A 1215 1.35 -2.50 31.99
C HIS A 1215 1.66 -2.74 33.49
N ARG A 1216 2.96 -2.84 33.87
CA ARG A 1216 3.40 -3.10 35.25
C ARG A 1216 4.47 -2.09 35.68
N PHE A 1217 4.01 -0.87 35.96
CA PHE A 1217 4.86 0.26 36.36
C PHE A 1217 5.61 0.01 37.68
N ASP A 1218 5.03 -0.80 38.57
CA ASP A 1218 5.70 -1.31 39.77
C ASP A 1218 6.98 -2.09 39.43
N ARG A 1219 6.89 -3.01 38.47
CA ARG A 1219 8.03 -3.81 38.00
C ARG A 1219 9.03 -3.01 37.17
N PHE A 1220 8.54 -2.02 36.42
CA PHE A 1220 9.40 -1.05 35.73
C PHE A 1220 10.24 -0.23 36.72
N ASN A 1221 9.64 0.31 37.79
CA ASN A 1221 10.36 1.08 38.80
C ASN A 1221 11.49 0.30 39.51
N HIS A 1222 11.35 -1.03 39.63
CA HIS A 1222 12.42 -1.91 40.13
C HIS A 1222 13.61 -2.06 39.16
N ARG A 1223 13.43 -1.84 37.86
CA ARG A 1223 14.53 -1.94 36.85
C ARG A 1223 15.58 -0.84 36.96
N PHE A 1224 15.26 0.29 37.59
CA PHE A 1224 16.25 1.32 37.93
C PHE A 1224 17.23 0.90 39.04
N SER A 1225 17.06 -0.26 39.67
CA SER A 1225 17.97 -0.78 40.68
C SER A 1225 18.85 -1.88 40.09
N PRO A 1226 20.15 -1.62 39.82
CA PRO A 1226 21.06 -2.64 39.30
C PRO A 1226 21.11 -3.85 40.25
N MET A 1227 21.07 -5.06 39.68
CA MET A 1227 20.93 -6.35 40.40
C MET A 1227 19.69 -6.45 41.30
N GLY A 1228 18.70 -5.56 41.13
CA GLY A 1228 17.56 -5.39 42.02
C GLY A 1228 17.87 -4.56 43.28
N MET A 1229 19.08 -4.02 43.44
CA MET A 1229 19.58 -3.48 44.70
C MET A 1229 19.51 -1.96 44.76
N THR A 1230 18.80 -1.44 45.76
CA THR A 1230 18.62 0.02 45.98
C THR A 1230 19.90 0.71 46.44
N SER A 1231 20.82 -0.01 47.11
CA SER A 1231 22.14 0.48 47.49
C SER A 1231 23.00 0.83 46.27
N LEU A 1232 23.06 -0.07 45.27
CA LEU A 1232 23.74 0.18 43.99
C LEU A 1232 23.11 1.37 43.24
N ARG A 1233 21.78 1.47 43.21
CA ARG A 1233 21.08 2.64 42.65
C ARG A 1233 21.48 3.95 43.35
N SER A 1234 21.59 3.93 44.66
CA SER A 1234 21.99 5.11 45.46
C SER A 1234 23.44 5.50 45.18
N LEU A 1235 24.36 4.54 45.11
CA LEU A 1235 25.79 4.81 44.87
C LEU A 1235 26.08 5.32 43.45
N PHE A 1236 25.47 4.72 42.42
CA PHE A 1236 25.82 4.99 41.02
C PHE A 1236 24.85 5.92 40.28
N LEU A 1237 23.58 6.01 40.68
CA LEU A 1237 22.50 6.63 39.89
C LEU A 1237 21.74 7.75 40.63
N LYS A 1238 22.36 8.36 41.66
CA LYS A 1238 21.81 9.47 42.45
C LYS A 1238 22.82 10.60 42.62
N THR A 1239 22.30 11.83 42.67
CA THR A 1239 23.04 13.06 42.96
C THR A 1239 23.38 13.21 44.45
N GLU A 1240 22.50 12.69 45.32
CA GLU A 1240 22.64 12.68 46.78
C GLU A 1240 22.96 11.26 47.25
N ASN A 1241 24.17 11.06 47.75
CA ASN A 1241 24.64 9.85 48.45
C ASN A 1241 25.86 10.20 49.32
N PHE A 1242 26.46 9.22 50.00
CA PHE A 1242 27.63 9.41 50.87
C PHE A 1242 28.80 10.10 50.16
N MET A 1243 29.07 9.75 48.90
CA MET A 1243 30.11 10.36 48.07
C MET A 1243 29.63 11.59 47.29
N GLN A 1244 28.56 12.26 47.75
CA GLN A 1244 28.01 13.47 47.14
C GLN A 1244 27.75 13.32 45.63
N GLY A 1245 27.34 12.14 45.17
CA GLY A 1245 26.99 11.87 43.77
C GLY A 1245 28.18 11.82 42.79
N ARG A 1246 29.42 11.69 43.26
CA ARG A 1246 30.65 11.68 42.42
C ARG A 1246 30.59 10.66 41.27
N TYR A 1247 30.26 9.40 41.56
CA TYR A 1247 30.21 8.34 40.53
C TYR A 1247 29.10 8.57 39.49
N PHE A 1248 27.95 9.09 39.91
CA PHE A 1248 26.88 9.46 38.97
C PHE A 1248 27.35 10.58 38.03
N ALA A 1249 28.01 11.61 38.56
CA ALA A 1249 28.59 12.69 37.74
C ALA A 1249 29.70 12.21 36.80
N GLU A 1250 30.56 11.28 37.23
CA GLU A 1250 31.58 10.67 36.37
C GLU A 1250 30.98 9.84 35.24
N LEU A 1251 29.93 9.05 35.50
CA LEU A 1251 29.17 8.32 34.48
C LEU A 1251 28.58 9.25 33.42
N ILE A 1252 27.89 10.32 33.86
CA ILE A 1252 27.27 11.29 32.96
C ILE A 1252 28.31 12.01 32.10
N ARG A 1253 29.45 12.41 32.68
CA ARG A 1253 30.56 13.01 31.92
C ARG A 1253 31.16 12.06 30.88
N GLY A 1254 31.05 10.74 31.08
CA GLY A 1254 31.34 9.73 30.06
C GLY A 1254 30.40 9.85 28.86
N ALA A 1255 29.08 9.86 29.08
CA ALA A 1255 28.08 10.03 28.02
C ALA A 1255 28.20 11.39 27.31
N PHE A 1256 28.48 12.46 28.04
CA PHE A 1256 28.69 13.79 27.46
C PHE A 1256 29.89 13.87 26.51
N LYS A 1257 30.98 13.18 26.84
CA LYS A 1257 32.16 13.03 25.95
C LYS A 1257 31.84 12.16 24.73
N GLN A 1258 31.03 11.12 24.89
CA GLN A 1258 30.60 10.29 23.75
C GLN A 1258 29.80 11.12 22.73
N ASN A 1259 28.79 11.87 23.20
CA ASN A 1259 28.01 12.80 22.35
C ASN A 1259 28.90 13.86 21.67
N GLU A 1260 29.98 14.30 22.35
CA GLU A 1260 30.95 15.26 21.82
C GLU A 1260 31.83 14.67 20.72
N LEU A 1261 32.25 13.41 20.87
CA LEU A 1261 33.08 12.67 19.90
C LEU A 1261 32.28 12.29 18.64
N GLU A 1262 31.00 11.98 18.79
CA GLU A 1262 30.12 11.64 17.67
C GLU A 1262 29.83 12.84 16.76
N GLY A 1263 29.64 14.01 17.36
CA GLY A 1263 29.12 15.17 16.64
C GLY A 1263 27.63 15.04 16.33
N GLY A 1264 26.92 16.17 16.20
CA GLY A 1264 25.49 16.19 15.86
C GLY A 1264 24.52 15.64 16.92
N THR A 1265 24.96 14.90 17.93
CA THR A 1265 24.13 14.35 19.01
C THR A 1265 24.12 15.25 20.25
N PHE A 1266 22.93 15.62 20.71
CA PHE A 1266 22.71 16.51 21.87
C PHE A 1266 21.63 15.94 22.80
N THR A 1267 21.57 16.38 24.06
CA THR A 1267 20.63 15.86 25.06
C THR A 1267 19.98 16.96 25.90
N GLU A 1268 18.72 16.76 26.29
CA GLU A 1268 18.04 17.49 27.36
C GLU A 1268 17.73 16.57 28.54
N ASN A 1269 18.74 16.35 29.37
CA ASN A 1269 18.66 15.38 30.47
C ASN A 1269 17.82 15.89 31.64
N ARG A 1270 16.99 15.01 32.22
CA ARG A 1270 16.13 15.31 33.37
C ARG A 1270 16.77 14.99 34.71
N LEU A 1271 16.70 15.95 35.65
CA LEU A 1271 17.07 15.80 37.07
C LEU A 1271 15.85 15.98 37.96
N SER A 1272 15.71 15.15 39.00
CA SER A 1272 14.57 15.19 39.93
C SER A 1272 14.72 16.26 41.00
N ILE A 1273 13.65 17.03 41.21
CA ILE A 1273 13.34 17.70 42.48
C ILE A 1273 12.03 17.09 42.99
N TYR A 1274 12.01 16.62 44.24
CA TYR A 1274 10.86 15.92 44.82
C TYR A 1274 9.95 16.84 45.63
N GLY A 1275 10.43 18.03 46.01
CA GLY A 1275 9.64 19.01 46.77
C GLY A 1275 9.45 18.63 48.24
N ARG A 1276 10.30 17.76 48.79
CA ARG A 1276 10.23 17.31 50.20
C ARG A 1276 10.74 18.38 51.18
N HIS A 1277 11.76 19.14 50.78
CA HIS A 1277 12.30 20.25 51.56
C HIS A 1277 13.02 21.26 50.68
N LYS A 1278 12.99 22.55 51.05
CA LYS A 1278 13.68 23.66 50.34
C LYS A 1278 15.16 23.39 50.02
N GLY A 1279 15.84 22.59 50.83
CA GLY A 1279 17.26 22.25 50.65
C GLY A 1279 17.61 21.40 49.43
N GLU A 1280 16.64 20.77 48.75
CA GLU A 1280 16.93 19.91 47.57
C GLU A 1280 17.63 20.69 46.45
N TRP A 1281 17.25 21.95 46.24
CA TRP A 1281 17.89 22.82 45.23
C TRP A 1281 19.33 23.20 45.55
N ASP A 1282 19.66 23.39 46.83
CA ASP A 1282 21.03 23.71 47.26
C ASP A 1282 21.93 22.46 47.10
N LEU A 1283 21.44 21.28 47.50
CA LEU A 1283 22.14 20.01 47.26
C LEU A 1283 22.36 19.75 45.76
N LEU A 1284 21.33 19.92 44.93
CA LEU A 1284 21.42 19.68 43.49
C LEU A 1284 22.34 20.68 42.77
N SER A 1285 22.25 21.97 43.12
CA SER A 1285 23.11 22.99 42.51
C SER A 1285 24.57 22.88 42.97
N ARG A 1286 24.83 22.49 44.22
CA ARG A 1286 26.18 22.13 44.69
C ARG A 1286 26.73 20.92 43.94
N TRP A 1287 25.96 19.84 43.79
CA TRP A 1287 26.37 18.67 42.99
C TRP A 1287 26.73 19.07 41.55
N PHE A 1288 25.90 19.91 40.92
CA PHE A 1288 26.11 20.40 39.56
C PHE A 1288 27.43 21.19 39.42
N VAL A 1289 27.72 22.10 40.35
CA VAL A 1289 28.94 22.92 40.35
C VAL A 1289 30.17 22.08 40.71
N LEU A 1290 30.11 21.32 41.79
CA LEU A 1290 31.23 20.55 42.36
C LEU A 1290 31.83 19.56 41.36
N HIS A 1291 30.99 18.86 40.59
CA HIS A 1291 31.45 17.82 39.65
C HIS A 1291 31.59 18.31 38.20
N GLY A 1292 31.39 19.62 37.95
CA GLY A 1292 31.53 20.21 36.61
C GLY A 1292 30.48 19.70 35.62
N MET A 1293 29.20 19.74 36.00
CA MET A 1293 28.09 19.19 35.20
C MET A 1293 27.54 20.14 34.12
N SER A 1294 28.20 21.29 33.91
CA SER A 1294 27.99 22.12 32.72
C SER A 1294 28.68 21.49 31.52
N HIS A 1295 27.96 21.30 30.41
CA HIS A 1295 28.52 20.73 29.18
C HIS A 1295 27.86 21.32 27.93
N ARG A 1296 28.63 21.47 26.84
CA ARG A 1296 28.10 22.07 25.60
C ARG A 1296 27.13 21.18 24.83
N THR A 1297 27.19 19.86 25.06
CA THR A 1297 26.30 18.87 24.43
C THR A 1297 24.97 18.67 25.20
N ASN A 1298 24.80 19.31 26.36
CA ASN A 1298 23.65 19.07 27.23
C ASN A 1298 22.95 20.36 27.71
N SER A 1299 21.63 20.27 27.83
CA SER A 1299 20.75 21.21 28.55
C SER A 1299 20.00 20.43 29.64
N TRP A 1300 19.60 21.06 30.74
CA TRP A 1300 18.97 20.36 31.87
C TRP A 1300 17.48 20.67 31.99
N MET A 1301 16.68 19.65 32.25
CA MET A 1301 15.25 19.76 32.55
C MET A 1301 14.98 19.29 33.99
N ILE A 1302 14.08 19.95 34.70
CA ILE A 1302 13.76 19.61 36.09
C ILE A 1302 12.44 18.83 36.13
N GLN A 1303 12.51 17.55 36.45
CA GLN A 1303 11.33 16.71 36.61
C GLN A 1303 10.83 16.74 38.06
N VAL A 1304 9.52 16.94 38.24
CA VAL A 1304 8.84 16.90 39.53
C VAL A 1304 7.90 15.69 39.57
N PRO A 1305 8.25 14.62 40.33
CA PRO A 1305 7.39 13.46 40.48
C PRO A 1305 6.08 13.76 41.22
N ARG A 1306 4.95 13.21 40.77
CA ARG A 1306 3.61 13.44 41.36
C ARG A 1306 3.36 12.62 42.64
N LEU A 1307 4.34 12.58 43.54
CA LEU A 1307 4.41 11.69 44.70
C LEU A 1307 3.91 12.30 46.02
N PHE A 1308 3.14 13.40 46.00
CA PHE A 1308 2.66 14.08 47.21
C PHE A 1308 2.04 13.11 48.24
N HIS A 1309 1.17 12.20 47.79
CA HIS A 1309 0.50 11.24 48.66
C HIS A 1309 1.46 10.34 49.45
N LEU A 1310 2.66 10.02 48.93
CA LEU A 1310 3.68 9.25 49.66
C LEU A 1310 4.38 10.11 50.72
N TYR A 1311 4.66 11.37 50.41
CA TYR A 1311 5.29 12.31 51.34
C TYR A 1311 4.35 12.75 52.45
N GLN A 1312 3.06 12.88 52.15
CA GLN A 1312 2.00 13.09 53.14
C GLN A 1312 1.89 11.89 54.08
N ARG A 1313 1.76 10.66 53.54
CA ARG A 1313 1.63 9.43 54.35
C ARG A 1313 2.85 9.12 55.21
N SER A 1314 4.05 9.52 54.77
CA SER A 1314 5.29 9.39 55.55
C SER A 1314 5.56 10.57 56.49
N GLY A 1315 4.66 11.55 56.57
CA GLY A 1315 4.79 12.71 57.46
C GLY A 1315 5.86 13.72 57.05
N GLN A 1316 6.41 13.61 55.83
CA GLN A 1316 7.41 14.55 55.29
C GLN A 1316 6.78 15.87 54.82
N LEU A 1317 5.50 15.87 54.42
CA LEU A 1317 4.75 17.05 53.99
C LEU A 1317 3.35 17.07 54.63
N ARG A 1318 2.83 18.26 54.95
CA ARG A 1318 1.52 18.46 55.59
C ARG A 1318 0.42 18.83 54.60
N SER A 1319 0.76 19.62 53.57
CA SER A 1319 -0.18 20.06 52.54
C SER A 1319 0.49 20.19 51.18
N PHE A 1320 -0.30 20.20 50.11
CA PHE A 1320 0.24 20.37 48.76
C PHE A 1320 0.94 21.72 48.57
N GLN A 1321 0.50 22.77 49.28
CA GLN A 1321 1.22 24.04 49.36
C GLN A 1321 2.67 23.86 49.83
N GLU A 1322 2.95 22.99 50.80
CA GLU A 1322 4.31 22.78 51.29
C GLU A 1322 5.22 22.20 50.19
N MET A 1323 4.69 21.30 49.35
CA MET A 1323 5.38 20.79 48.16
C MET A 1323 5.70 21.92 47.16
N LEU A 1324 4.69 22.73 46.80
CA LEU A 1324 4.88 23.90 45.91
C LEU A 1324 5.88 24.90 46.49
N THR A 1325 5.86 25.10 47.81
CA THR A 1325 6.74 26.01 48.55
C THR A 1325 8.19 25.53 48.52
N ASN A 1326 8.41 24.22 48.68
CA ASN A 1326 9.74 23.60 48.55
C ASN A 1326 10.29 23.67 47.12
N ILE A 1327 9.43 23.62 46.10
CA ILE A 1327 9.81 23.70 44.69
C ILE A 1327 10.12 25.14 44.27
N PHE A 1328 9.20 26.09 44.47
CA PHE A 1328 9.24 27.40 43.82
C PHE A 1328 9.91 28.51 44.63
N GLU A 1329 9.83 28.48 45.97
CA GLU A 1329 10.39 29.57 46.79
C GLU A 1329 11.93 29.69 46.65
N PRO A 1330 12.73 28.60 46.63
CA PRO A 1330 14.17 28.68 46.39
C PRO A 1330 14.54 29.30 45.03
N LEU A 1331 13.74 29.04 44.00
CA LEU A 1331 13.92 29.60 42.65
C LEU A 1331 13.70 31.11 42.62
N TRP A 1332 12.68 31.57 43.35
CA TRP A 1332 12.41 33.00 43.55
C TRP A 1332 13.52 33.68 44.33
N HIS A 1333 14.01 33.07 45.42
CA HIS A 1333 15.15 33.60 46.19
C HIS A 1333 16.42 33.75 45.34
N ALA A 1334 16.77 32.75 44.52
CA ALA A 1334 17.91 32.84 43.58
C ALA A 1334 17.67 33.79 42.38
N SER A 1335 16.42 34.15 42.10
CA SER A 1335 16.04 35.12 41.06
C SER A 1335 15.96 36.56 41.60
N LEU A 1336 15.68 36.74 42.90
CA LEU A 1336 15.71 38.03 43.60
C LEU A 1336 17.14 38.41 43.99
N HIS A 1337 17.88 37.47 44.59
CA HIS A 1337 19.20 37.69 45.17
C HIS A 1337 20.24 36.70 44.61
N PRO A 1338 20.63 36.85 43.32
CA PRO A 1338 21.60 35.94 42.69
C PRO A 1338 22.92 35.85 43.46
N ASP A 1339 23.36 36.96 44.06
CA ASP A 1339 24.61 37.04 44.83
C ASP A 1339 24.58 36.23 46.13
N LYS A 1340 23.40 35.98 46.70
CA LYS A 1340 23.20 35.15 47.91
C LYS A 1340 23.08 33.66 47.60
N TYR A 1341 22.73 33.31 46.36
CA TYR A 1341 22.51 31.93 45.92
C TYR A 1341 23.29 31.64 44.62
N PRO A 1342 24.62 31.86 44.57
CA PRO A 1342 25.39 31.86 43.34
C PRO A 1342 25.36 30.50 42.62
N TYR A 1343 25.48 29.38 43.35
CA TYR A 1343 25.44 28.04 42.76
C TYR A 1343 24.07 27.73 42.13
N LEU A 1344 22.97 28.04 42.84
CA LEU A 1344 21.63 27.84 42.32
C LEU A 1344 21.35 28.77 41.13
N HIS A 1345 21.74 30.04 41.21
CA HIS A 1345 21.60 30.96 40.08
C HIS A 1345 22.37 30.47 38.84
N PHE A 1346 23.62 30.03 39.01
CA PHE A 1346 24.43 29.47 37.93
C PHE A 1346 23.82 28.19 37.34
N PHE A 1347 23.39 27.24 38.19
CA PHE A 1347 22.69 26.04 37.75
C PHE A 1347 21.44 26.38 36.94
N LEU A 1348 20.63 27.35 37.37
CA LEU A 1348 19.42 27.77 36.65
C LEU A 1348 19.71 28.35 35.27
N THR A 1349 20.91 28.88 34.98
CA THR A 1349 21.28 29.28 33.60
C THR A 1349 21.49 28.10 32.64
N HIS A 1350 21.57 26.88 33.18
CA HIS A 1350 21.70 25.62 32.44
C HIS A 1350 20.39 24.82 32.38
N VAL A 1351 19.33 25.30 33.06
CA VAL A 1351 18.00 24.68 33.07
C VAL A 1351 17.13 25.30 31.98
N SER A 1352 16.60 24.48 31.09
CA SER A 1352 15.70 24.92 30.01
C SER A 1352 14.21 24.88 30.37
N GLY A 1353 13.81 24.08 31.36
CA GLY A 1353 12.40 23.90 31.68
C GLY A 1353 12.10 22.91 32.78
N PHE A 1354 10.80 22.68 32.97
CA PHE A 1354 10.22 21.77 33.94
C PHE A 1354 9.35 20.71 33.28
N ASP A 1355 9.32 19.55 33.91
CA ASP A 1355 8.53 18.38 33.57
C ASP A 1355 7.79 17.89 34.83
N SER A 1356 6.68 17.19 34.66
CA SER A 1356 5.97 16.49 35.74
C SER A 1356 5.76 15.05 35.32
N VAL A 1357 6.19 14.12 36.17
CA VAL A 1357 6.30 12.69 35.86
C VAL A 1357 5.62 11.85 36.93
N ASP A 1358 4.94 10.77 36.55
CA ASP A 1358 4.57 9.62 37.40
C ASP A 1358 3.79 8.59 36.57
N ASN A 1359 3.37 7.49 37.19
CA ASN A 1359 2.35 6.61 36.64
C ASN A 1359 1.10 7.39 36.18
N GLU A 1360 0.81 7.39 34.88
CA GLU A 1360 -0.44 7.93 34.32
C GLU A 1360 -1.57 6.90 34.29
N SER A 1361 -1.31 5.61 34.53
CA SER A 1361 -2.26 4.52 34.32
C SER A 1361 -3.53 4.61 35.18
N ASP A 1362 -3.47 5.32 36.30
CA ASP A 1362 -4.55 5.41 37.28
C ASP A 1362 -5.62 6.41 36.79
N ARG A 1363 -6.89 5.95 36.73
CA ARG A 1363 -8.00 6.82 36.31
C ARG A 1363 -8.44 7.75 37.44
N GLU A 1364 -8.35 9.05 37.17
CA GLU A 1364 -8.85 10.09 38.06
C GLU A 1364 -10.32 10.44 37.77
N PRO A 1365 -11.16 10.67 38.78
CA PRO A 1365 -12.54 11.05 38.57
C PRO A 1365 -12.67 12.54 38.16
N ASP A 1366 -13.49 12.86 37.15
CA ASP A 1366 -13.76 14.25 36.76
C ASP A 1366 -14.65 14.96 37.80
N GLN A 1367 -14.01 15.51 38.84
CA GLN A 1367 -14.65 16.24 39.93
C GLN A 1367 -14.19 17.70 39.98
N THR A 1368 -15.10 18.59 40.40
CA THR A 1368 -14.78 20.00 40.66
C THR A 1368 -14.10 20.13 42.01
N ILE A 1369 -13.05 20.96 42.09
CA ILE A 1369 -12.18 21.04 43.26
C ILE A 1369 -12.04 22.50 43.63
N ASP A 1370 -12.80 22.94 44.61
CA ASP A 1370 -12.81 24.34 45.06
C ASP A 1370 -11.81 24.58 46.21
N ILE A 1371 -10.91 23.61 46.47
CA ILE A 1371 -9.96 23.60 47.57
C ILE A 1371 -8.58 24.13 47.09
N PRO A 1372 -8.01 25.18 47.70
CA PRO A 1372 -6.67 25.69 47.36
C PRO A 1372 -5.55 24.81 47.93
N PRO A 1373 -4.31 24.89 47.41
CA PRO A 1373 -3.19 24.01 47.81
C PRO A 1373 -2.86 23.99 49.30
N GLU A 1374 -3.12 25.10 50.01
CA GLU A 1374 -2.94 25.22 51.46
C GLU A 1374 -3.85 24.27 52.25
N GLN A 1375 -5.05 24.01 51.72
CA GLN A 1375 -6.08 23.19 52.34
C GLN A 1375 -6.06 21.74 51.84
N TRP A 1376 -5.28 21.41 50.80
CA TRP A 1376 -5.07 20.03 50.37
C TRP A 1376 -4.12 19.29 51.32
N THR A 1377 -4.68 18.74 52.39
CA THR A 1377 -3.97 17.95 53.43
C THR A 1377 -4.28 16.45 53.36
N SER A 1378 -5.09 16.01 52.39
CA SER A 1378 -5.51 14.61 52.21
C SER A 1378 -4.34 13.67 51.92
N ALA A 1379 -4.50 12.39 52.30
CA ALA A 1379 -3.60 11.30 51.94
C ALA A 1379 -3.85 10.73 50.52
N GLU A 1380 -4.79 11.33 49.79
CA GLU A 1380 -5.03 11.13 48.36
C GLU A 1380 -4.18 12.09 47.52
N ASN A 1381 -3.77 11.63 46.34
CA ASN A 1381 -2.94 12.42 45.44
C ASN A 1381 -3.80 13.50 44.75
N PRO A 1382 -3.32 14.75 44.63
CA PRO A 1382 -3.97 15.75 43.77
C PRO A 1382 -4.08 15.24 42.33
N PRO A 1383 -5.20 15.50 41.63
CA PRO A 1383 -5.35 15.11 40.23
C PRO A 1383 -4.26 15.70 39.31
N PHE A 1384 -3.98 15.02 38.22
CA PHE A 1384 -3.09 15.41 37.13
C PHE A 1384 -3.30 16.87 36.72
N ALA A 1385 -4.54 17.26 36.40
CA ALA A 1385 -4.88 18.64 36.03
C ALA A 1385 -4.52 19.68 37.12
N TYR A 1386 -4.61 19.30 38.41
CA TYR A 1386 -4.27 20.16 39.55
C TYR A 1386 -2.75 20.38 39.61
N TYR A 1387 -1.95 19.30 39.46
CA TYR A 1387 -0.50 19.40 39.30
C TYR A 1387 -0.12 20.28 38.11
N MET A 1388 -0.70 20.05 36.94
CA MET A 1388 -0.35 20.79 35.71
C MET A 1388 -0.59 22.29 35.87
N PHE A 1389 -1.75 22.70 36.42
CA PHE A 1389 -2.07 24.10 36.63
C PHE A 1389 -1.11 24.78 37.62
N TYR A 1390 -0.91 24.20 38.80
CA TYR A 1390 -0.09 24.82 39.84
C TYR A 1390 1.41 24.81 39.52
N MET A 1391 1.89 23.83 38.74
CA MET A 1391 3.22 23.89 38.14
C MET A 1391 3.30 25.03 37.11
N TRP A 1392 2.42 25.04 36.12
CA TRP A 1392 2.43 26.02 35.03
C TRP A 1392 2.34 27.47 35.53
N ILE A 1393 1.43 27.79 36.44
CA ILE A 1393 1.21 29.18 36.88
C ILE A 1393 2.41 29.73 37.67
N ASN A 1394 3.04 28.90 38.52
CA ASN A 1394 4.22 29.31 39.28
C ASN A 1394 5.49 29.39 38.41
N ILE A 1395 5.62 28.54 37.39
CA ILE A 1395 6.64 28.69 36.34
C ILE A 1395 6.41 29.99 35.57
N THR A 1396 5.16 30.31 35.24
CA THR A 1396 4.76 31.50 34.48
C THR A 1396 5.05 32.79 35.25
N THR A 1397 4.64 32.92 36.51
CA THR A 1397 4.95 34.12 37.33
C THR A 1397 6.46 34.30 37.53
N LEU A 1398 7.19 33.22 37.77
CA LEU A 1398 8.65 33.25 37.86
C LEU A 1398 9.31 33.66 36.54
N ASN A 1399 8.82 33.16 35.39
CA ASN A 1399 9.30 33.51 34.06
C ASN A 1399 9.08 34.99 33.73
N LEU A 1400 7.89 35.54 34.04
CA LEU A 1400 7.59 36.96 33.86
C LEU A 1400 8.64 37.83 34.59
N TYR A 1401 8.94 37.50 35.85
CA TYR A 1401 9.94 38.21 36.63
C TYR A 1401 11.38 38.00 36.13
N ARG A 1402 11.76 36.77 35.80
CA ARG A 1402 13.10 36.44 35.28
C ARG A 1402 13.38 37.12 33.93
N ALA A 1403 12.42 37.10 33.01
CA ALA A 1403 12.52 37.79 31.73
C ALA A 1403 12.68 39.31 31.90
N ALA A 1404 11.93 39.93 32.81
CA ALA A 1404 12.06 41.36 33.12
C ALA A 1404 13.45 41.72 33.70
N ARG A 1405 14.15 40.77 34.32
CA ARG A 1405 15.56 40.90 34.74
C ARG A 1405 16.59 40.51 33.69
N GLY A 1406 16.16 40.05 32.51
CA GLY A 1406 17.05 39.49 31.49
C GLY A 1406 17.68 38.15 31.86
N PHE A 1407 17.05 37.36 32.74
CA PHE A 1407 17.45 35.98 33.02
C PHE A 1407 16.71 34.99 32.11
N ASN A 1408 17.25 33.78 31.93
CA ASN A 1408 16.59 32.73 31.14
C ASN A 1408 15.26 32.31 31.77
N THR A 1409 14.29 31.99 30.91
CA THR A 1409 12.98 31.43 31.25
C THR A 1409 12.97 29.92 31.11
N PHE A 1410 11.94 29.28 31.67
CA PHE A 1410 11.78 27.83 31.75
C PHE A 1410 10.52 27.40 30.98
N GLN A 1411 10.66 26.50 30.01
CA GLN A 1411 9.51 25.88 29.33
C GLN A 1411 8.80 24.89 30.25
N PHE A 1412 7.48 24.71 30.09
CA PHE A 1412 6.72 23.66 30.76
C PHE A 1412 6.39 22.53 29.78
N ARG A 1413 7.09 21.40 29.92
CA ARG A 1413 6.98 20.23 29.05
C ARG A 1413 6.69 18.94 29.84
N PRO A 1414 5.47 18.76 30.36
CA PRO A 1414 5.11 17.60 31.17
C PRO A 1414 5.03 16.30 30.35
N HIS A 1415 5.22 15.15 31.01
CA HIS A 1415 4.69 13.88 30.52
C HIS A 1415 3.16 13.94 30.54
N ALA A 1416 2.55 13.59 29.41
CA ALA A 1416 1.11 13.49 29.29
C ALA A 1416 0.72 12.54 28.15
N GLY A 1417 -0.23 11.65 28.42
CA GLY A 1417 -0.83 10.79 27.40
C GLY A 1417 0.10 9.69 26.93
N GLU A 1418 1.04 9.25 27.77
CA GLU A 1418 1.75 7.99 27.56
C GLU A 1418 0.80 6.81 27.84
N SER A 1419 0.07 6.91 28.96
CA SER A 1419 -0.92 5.93 29.38
C SER A 1419 -2.11 6.64 30.03
N GLY A 1420 -2.94 5.93 30.80
CA GLY A 1420 -4.07 6.56 31.50
C GLY A 1420 -5.22 7.03 30.61
N ASP A 1421 -5.90 8.07 31.08
CA ASP A 1421 -7.04 8.69 30.39
C ASP A 1421 -6.56 9.56 29.21
N PRO A 1422 -7.05 9.33 27.97
CA PRO A 1422 -6.76 10.22 26.85
C PRO A 1422 -7.23 11.66 27.04
N ASP A 1423 -8.17 11.92 27.97
CA ASP A 1423 -8.64 13.27 28.29
C ASP A 1423 -7.56 14.10 29.02
N HIS A 1424 -6.48 13.50 29.55
CA HIS A 1424 -5.29 14.24 30.03
C HIS A 1424 -4.69 15.16 28.95
N MET A 1425 -4.81 14.79 27.66
CA MET A 1425 -4.34 15.63 26.55
C MET A 1425 -5.08 16.96 26.44
N ALA A 1426 -6.31 17.06 26.96
CA ALA A 1426 -7.07 18.30 27.05
C ALA A 1426 -6.57 19.20 28.20
N ASP A 1427 -6.16 18.60 29.32
CA ASP A 1427 -5.69 19.31 30.51
C ASP A 1427 -4.39 20.09 30.23
N VAL A 1428 -3.45 19.46 29.53
CA VAL A 1428 -2.18 20.10 29.15
C VAL A 1428 -2.28 20.95 27.88
N PHE A 1429 -3.32 20.79 27.06
CA PHE A 1429 -3.48 21.55 25.80
C PHE A 1429 -3.53 23.05 25.98
N LEU A 1430 -4.00 23.57 27.12
CA LEU A 1430 -4.00 25.02 27.37
C LEU A 1430 -2.63 25.52 27.88
N LEU A 1431 -1.91 24.68 28.60
CA LEU A 1431 -0.78 25.07 29.46
C LEU A 1431 0.59 24.81 28.84
N ALA A 1432 0.76 23.66 28.17
CA ALA A 1432 2.08 23.14 27.82
C ALA A 1432 2.72 23.84 26.61
N ASP A 1433 4.05 23.94 26.68
CA ASP A 1433 4.96 24.34 25.60
C ASP A 1433 5.35 23.16 24.68
N GLY A 1434 5.20 21.94 25.16
CA GLY A 1434 5.49 20.67 24.51
C GLY A 1434 5.13 19.50 25.44
N ILE A 1435 5.07 18.27 24.95
CA ILE A 1435 4.59 17.10 25.70
C ILE A 1435 5.58 15.93 25.59
N GLY A 1436 5.80 15.22 26.70
CA GLY A 1436 6.38 13.88 26.69
C GLY A 1436 5.35 12.82 26.28
N HIS A 1437 5.68 12.02 25.27
CA HIS A 1437 4.88 10.97 24.63
C HIS A 1437 3.64 11.45 23.85
N GLY A 1438 2.51 11.76 24.51
CA GLY A 1438 1.26 12.15 23.82
C GLY A 1438 0.61 11.08 22.93
N ILE A 1439 1.02 9.80 23.00
CA ILE A 1439 0.53 8.73 22.13
C ILE A 1439 -0.99 8.48 22.25
N ASN A 1440 -1.60 8.83 23.39
CA ASN A 1440 -3.05 8.81 23.59
C ASN A 1440 -3.84 9.77 22.67
N LEU A 1441 -3.20 10.72 21.98
CA LEU A 1441 -3.85 11.56 20.97
C LEU A 1441 -4.52 10.74 19.87
N ASP A 1442 -4.00 9.55 19.55
CA ASP A 1442 -4.59 8.64 18.56
C ASP A 1442 -6.02 8.19 18.95
N LYS A 1443 -6.33 8.17 20.24
CA LYS A 1443 -7.66 7.84 20.80
C LYS A 1443 -8.61 9.06 20.86
N ARG A 1444 -8.17 10.24 20.41
CA ARG A 1444 -8.91 11.52 20.46
C ARG A 1444 -8.65 12.37 19.20
N PRO A 1445 -9.33 12.09 18.07
CA PRO A 1445 -9.14 12.83 16.81
C PRO A 1445 -9.31 14.35 16.94
N VAL A 1446 -10.22 14.80 17.81
CA VAL A 1446 -10.41 16.24 18.11
C VAL A 1446 -9.15 16.85 18.70
N MET A 1447 -8.54 16.19 19.69
CA MET A 1447 -7.29 16.68 20.30
C MET A 1447 -6.13 16.57 19.32
N GLN A 1448 -5.98 15.44 18.61
CA GLN A 1448 -4.92 15.28 17.62
C GLN A 1448 -4.94 16.41 16.57
N TYR A 1449 -6.13 16.80 16.10
CA TYR A 1449 -6.29 17.91 15.16
C TYR A 1449 -5.99 19.28 15.80
N LEU A 1450 -6.37 19.51 17.06
CA LEU A 1450 -5.98 20.73 17.78
C LEU A 1450 -4.47 20.83 18.04
N TYR A 1451 -3.79 19.70 18.27
CA TYR A 1451 -2.32 19.63 18.40
C TYR A 1451 -1.62 19.87 17.06
N TYR A 1452 -2.18 19.39 15.94
CA TYR A 1452 -1.74 19.77 14.59
C TYR A 1452 -1.86 21.29 14.36
N LEU A 1453 -3.02 21.89 14.64
CA LEU A 1453 -3.26 23.31 14.40
C LEU A 1453 -2.37 24.24 15.25
N THR A 1454 -2.00 23.80 16.46
CA THR A 1454 -1.15 24.56 17.38
C THR A 1454 0.34 24.22 17.27
N GLN A 1455 0.70 23.14 16.55
CA GLN A 1455 2.05 22.58 16.44
C GLN A 1455 2.74 22.37 17.81
N ILE A 1456 1.99 22.00 18.85
CA ILE A 1456 2.57 21.64 20.15
C ILE A 1456 3.54 20.47 19.94
N PRO A 1457 4.83 20.59 20.32
CA PRO A 1457 5.81 19.53 20.21
C PRO A 1457 5.41 18.27 20.97
N LEU A 1458 5.60 17.11 20.36
CA LEU A 1458 5.47 15.79 20.97
C LEU A 1458 6.84 15.10 20.95
N ALA A 1459 7.43 14.88 22.12
CA ALA A 1459 8.68 14.16 22.30
C ALA A 1459 8.37 12.68 22.58
N ILE A 1460 8.47 11.87 21.53
CA ILE A 1460 7.98 10.49 21.47
C ILE A 1460 9.13 9.50 21.61
N THR A 1461 8.90 8.37 22.28
CA THR A 1461 9.94 7.40 22.67
C THR A 1461 9.52 5.95 22.32
N PRO A 1462 9.55 5.58 21.02
CA PRO A 1462 8.91 4.36 20.53
C PRO A 1462 9.34 3.04 21.20
N MET A 1463 10.63 2.82 21.49
CA MET A 1463 11.09 1.59 22.16
C MET A 1463 10.64 1.49 23.62
N SER A 1464 10.57 2.61 24.35
CA SER A 1464 9.96 2.66 25.68
C SER A 1464 8.47 2.31 25.60
N ASN A 1465 7.73 3.01 24.74
CA ASN A 1465 6.29 2.81 24.60
C ASN A 1465 5.96 1.39 24.10
N ASN A 1466 6.78 0.79 23.22
CA ASN A 1466 6.69 -0.62 22.80
C ASN A 1466 6.88 -1.62 23.95
N THR A 1467 7.65 -1.26 24.97
CA THR A 1467 7.97 -2.15 26.09
C THR A 1467 6.98 -2.03 27.26
N LEU A 1468 6.25 -0.91 27.33
CA LEU A 1468 5.34 -0.60 28.45
C LEU A 1468 3.85 -0.59 28.07
N PHE A 1469 3.46 -0.05 26.91
CA PHE A 1469 2.08 0.39 26.67
C PHE A 1469 1.47 0.07 25.28
N CYS A 1470 2.25 0.01 24.22
CA CYS A 1470 1.81 -0.33 22.86
C CYS A 1470 2.75 -1.34 22.19
N ARG A 1471 2.55 -1.70 20.93
CA ARG A 1471 3.53 -2.45 20.13
C ARG A 1471 4.14 -1.52 19.08
N TYR A 1472 5.42 -1.65 18.77
CA TYR A 1472 6.14 -0.76 17.85
C TYR A 1472 5.44 -0.64 16.48
N LYS A 1473 4.97 -1.77 15.92
CA LYS A 1473 4.22 -1.77 14.65
C LYS A 1473 2.83 -1.11 14.69
N ASP A 1474 2.26 -0.92 15.89
CA ASP A 1474 0.95 -0.27 16.11
C ASP A 1474 1.14 1.13 16.73
N HIS A 1475 2.37 1.66 16.74
CA HIS A 1475 2.71 2.94 17.36
C HIS A 1475 2.27 4.10 16.45
N PRO A 1476 1.70 5.20 16.99
CA PRO A 1476 1.07 6.23 16.16
C PRO A 1476 2.03 7.25 15.51
N LEU A 1477 3.34 7.19 15.78
CA LEU A 1477 4.33 8.17 15.29
C LEU A 1477 4.31 8.36 13.76
N PRO A 1478 4.28 7.31 12.91
CA PRO A 1478 4.21 7.50 11.45
C PRO A 1478 2.96 8.29 11.05
N ASN A 1479 1.80 7.95 11.61
CA ASN A 1479 0.56 8.67 11.33
C ASN A 1479 0.62 10.13 11.81
N PHE A 1480 1.24 10.40 12.96
CA PHE A 1480 1.42 11.78 13.45
C PHE A 1480 2.34 12.59 12.52
N LEU A 1481 3.43 12.00 12.03
CA LEU A 1481 4.33 12.60 11.04
C LEU A 1481 3.60 12.85 9.71
N TYR A 1482 2.90 11.86 9.17
CA TYR A 1482 2.17 11.99 7.89
C TYR A 1482 1.07 13.05 7.98
N ARG A 1483 0.41 13.18 9.14
CA ARG A 1483 -0.59 14.23 9.43
C ARG A 1483 0.01 15.60 9.74
N GLY A 1484 1.33 15.73 9.81
CA GLY A 1484 2.04 17.00 10.04
C GLY A 1484 2.00 17.50 11.49
N LEU A 1485 1.82 16.61 12.48
CA LEU A 1485 2.03 16.98 13.88
C LEU A 1485 3.52 17.22 14.14
N ASN A 1486 3.81 18.13 15.06
CA ASN A 1486 5.18 18.48 15.44
C ASN A 1486 5.80 17.39 16.34
N VAL A 1487 6.26 16.30 15.73
CA VAL A 1487 6.88 15.17 16.43
C VAL A 1487 8.42 15.22 16.42
N ALA A 1488 9.03 14.74 17.50
CA ALA A 1488 10.46 14.52 17.66
C ALA A 1488 10.70 13.20 18.41
N ILE A 1489 11.82 12.53 18.15
CA ILE A 1489 12.21 11.27 18.80
C ILE A 1489 13.13 11.55 20.01
N GLY A 1490 12.95 10.80 21.10
CA GLY A 1490 13.85 10.75 22.26
C GLY A 1490 13.94 9.34 22.85
N THR A 1491 14.82 9.12 23.84
CA THR A 1491 15.19 7.77 24.31
C THR A 1491 14.54 7.31 25.62
N ASP A 1492 13.98 8.23 26.41
CA ASP A 1492 13.43 8.00 27.75
C ASP A 1492 14.48 7.41 28.74
N CYS A 1493 14.65 6.09 28.75
CA CYS A 1493 15.57 5.38 29.64
C CYS A 1493 16.51 4.45 28.85
N PRO A 1494 17.61 4.96 28.25
CA PRO A 1494 18.66 4.17 27.61
C PRO A 1494 19.12 2.92 28.39
N LEU A 1495 19.24 3.02 29.72
CA LEU A 1495 19.64 1.93 30.62
C LEU A 1495 18.70 0.71 30.54
N ILE A 1496 17.43 0.96 30.25
CA ILE A 1496 16.34 -0.02 30.36
C ILE A 1496 15.94 -0.56 28.98
N PHE A 1497 15.84 0.33 27.98
CA PHE A 1497 15.24 -0.01 26.68
C PHE A 1497 16.25 -0.29 25.55
N HIS A 1498 17.43 0.35 25.59
CA HIS A 1498 18.37 0.38 24.47
C HIS A 1498 19.51 -0.64 24.65
N ARG A 1499 20.14 -1.06 23.54
CA ARG A 1499 21.19 -2.09 23.55
C ARG A 1499 22.51 -1.65 22.93
N THR A 1500 22.49 -0.64 22.06
CA THR A 1500 23.68 -0.05 21.45
C THR A 1500 24.40 0.87 22.43
N GLU A 1501 25.53 1.45 22.01
CA GLU A 1501 26.18 2.57 22.71
C GLU A 1501 25.60 3.94 22.31
N GLN A 1502 24.77 3.99 21.26
CA GLN A 1502 24.24 5.20 20.64
C GLN A 1502 22.70 5.19 20.67
N PRO A 1503 22.08 5.31 21.85
CA PRO A 1503 20.66 5.01 22.04
C PRO A 1503 19.74 5.84 21.14
N LEU A 1504 20.05 7.13 20.93
CA LEU A 1504 19.24 7.97 20.05
C LEU A 1504 19.30 7.49 18.58
N LEU A 1505 20.47 7.09 18.08
CA LEU A 1505 20.61 6.55 16.73
C LEU A 1505 19.95 5.17 16.57
N GLU A 1506 19.95 4.33 17.62
CA GLU A 1506 19.19 3.08 17.65
C GLU A 1506 17.68 3.33 17.51
N GLU A 1507 17.15 4.38 18.15
CA GLU A 1507 15.75 4.77 18.05
C GLU A 1507 15.39 5.27 16.63
N TYR A 1508 16.21 6.13 16.01
CA TYR A 1508 16.01 6.60 14.63
C TYR A 1508 16.13 5.46 13.60
N GLY A 1509 17.20 4.65 13.65
CA GLY A 1509 17.42 3.57 12.69
C GLY A 1509 16.38 2.44 12.81
N THR A 1510 15.83 2.20 14.00
CA THR A 1510 14.71 1.27 14.18
C THR A 1510 13.41 1.84 13.60
N ALA A 1511 13.16 3.14 13.75
CA ALA A 1511 12.00 3.81 13.19
C ALA A 1511 12.03 3.83 11.65
N GLU A 1512 13.18 4.17 11.08
CA GLU A 1512 13.48 4.13 9.63
C GLU A 1512 13.17 2.75 9.04
N ALA A 1513 13.81 1.70 9.58
CA ALA A 1513 13.73 0.35 9.05
C ALA A 1513 12.37 -0.36 9.26
N LEU A 1514 11.61 -0.04 10.32
CA LEU A 1514 10.34 -0.72 10.60
C LEU A 1514 9.12 -0.04 9.97
N TRP A 1515 9.19 1.27 9.72
CA TRP A 1515 8.07 2.04 9.14
C TRP A 1515 8.34 2.51 7.70
N ASN A 1516 9.52 2.22 7.14
CA ASN A 1516 10.00 2.72 5.84
C ASN A 1516 9.90 4.26 5.77
N LEU A 1517 10.46 4.95 6.76
CA LEU A 1517 10.58 6.41 6.73
C LEU A 1517 11.68 6.81 5.75
N SER A 1518 11.46 7.86 4.97
CA SER A 1518 12.47 8.38 4.03
C SER A 1518 13.61 9.12 4.76
N ALA A 1519 14.73 9.37 4.08
CA ALA A 1519 15.80 10.22 4.60
C ALA A 1519 15.30 11.63 4.99
N ALA A 1520 14.38 12.20 4.19
CA ALA A 1520 13.73 13.47 4.46
C ALA A 1520 12.84 13.43 5.73
N ASP A 1521 12.20 12.29 6.03
CA ASP A 1521 11.39 12.08 7.25
C ASP A 1521 12.27 12.08 8.50
N ILE A 1522 13.40 11.38 8.43
CA ILE A 1522 14.40 11.29 9.50
C ILE A 1522 15.02 12.67 9.77
N CYS A 1523 15.37 13.41 8.72
CA CYS A 1523 15.86 14.79 8.85
C CYS A 1523 14.78 15.75 9.37
N GLU A 1524 13.51 15.59 8.97
CA GLU A 1524 12.40 16.39 9.50
C GLU A 1524 12.21 16.16 11.01
N LEU A 1525 12.23 14.90 11.46
CA LEU A 1525 12.18 14.53 12.88
C LEU A 1525 13.37 15.09 13.67
N ALA A 1526 14.58 15.00 13.13
CA ALA A 1526 15.79 15.54 13.74
C ALA A 1526 15.74 17.07 13.86
N ALA A 1527 15.39 17.79 12.78
CA ALA A 1527 15.23 19.24 12.80
C ALA A 1527 14.11 19.69 13.76
N ASN A 1528 13.01 18.94 13.87
CA ASN A 1528 11.96 19.19 14.86
C ASN A 1528 12.44 18.98 16.29
N SER A 1529 13.34 18.01 16.56
CA SER A 1529 13.96 17.84 17.87
C SER A 1529 14.79 19.08 18.28
N VAL A 1530 15.56 19.65 17.34
CA VAL A 1530 16.34 20.86 17.57
C VAL A 1530 15.43 22.07 17.83
N ARG A 1531 14.38 22.27 17.01
CA ARG A 1531 13.40 23.35 17.21
C ARG A 1531 12.70 23.24 18.58
N THR A 1532 12.32 22.02 18.97
CA THR A 1532 11.65 21.69 20.24
C THR A 1532 12.54 21.86 21.46
N SER A 1533 13.85 21.64 21.31
CA SER A 1533 14.79 21.68 22.42
C SER A 1533 14.83 23.02 23.15
N GLY A 1534 15.28 23.00 24.40
CA GLY A 1534 15.50 24.18 25.23
C GLY A 1534 16.85 24.85 25.06
N PHE A 1535 17.66 24.45 24.07
CA PHE A 1535 18.96 25.08 23.82
C PHE A 1535 18.81 26.57 23.43
N PRO A 1536 19.81 27.42 23.76
CA PRO A 1536 19.78 28.84 23.43
C PRO A 1536 19.57 29.11 21.94
N ALA A 1537 18.84 30.18 21.61
CA ALA A 1537 18.54 30.56 20.22
C ALA A 1537 19.78 30.89 19.37
N SER A 1538 20.96 31.09 19.97
CA SER A 1538 22.24 31.15 19.25
C SER A 1538 22.65 29.78 18.68
N ARG A 1539 22.54 28.71 19.49
CA ARG A 1539 22.82 27.31 19.09
C ARG A 1539 21.82 26.83 18.04
N LYS A 1540 20.53 27.13 18.21
CA LYS A 1540 19.52 26.80 17.19
C LYS A 1540 19.79 27.49 15.84
N ARG A 1541 20.27 28.74 15.87
CA ARG A 1541 20.70 29.46 14.64
C ARG A 1541 21.96 28.86 14.01
N GLU A 1542 22.89 28.36 14.82
CA GLU A 1542 24.06 27.59 14.37
C GLU A 1542 23.66 26.27 13.69
N TRP A 1543 22.61 25.59 14.20
CA TRP A 1543 22.21 24.25 13.76
C TRP A 1543 21.15 24.19 12.65
N LEU A 1544 20.32 25.22 12.48
CA LEU A 1544 19.20 25.22 11.53
C LEU A 1544 19.12 26.50 10.66
N GLY A 1545 20.01 27.46 10.87
CA GLY A 1545 20.00 28.75 10.15
C GLY A 1545 19.33 29.89 10.93
N PRO A 1546 19.49 31.15 10.48
CA PRO A 1546 19.13 32.35 11.24
C PRO A 1546 17.64 32.49 11.54
N LEU A 1547 16.79 31.91 10.69
CA LEU A 1547 15.32 31.99 10.75
C LEU A 1547 14.65 30.67 11.20
N TYR A 1548 15.37 29.78 11.92
CA TYR A 1548 14.92 28.43 12.30
C TYR A 1548 13.50 28.31 12.91
N TYR A 1549 12.96 29.42 13.44
CA TYR A 1549 11.65 29.51 14.08
C TYR A 1549 10.49 29.61 13.08
N LEU A 1550 10.78 29.96 11.82
CA LEU A 1550 9.84 29.81 10.71
C LEU A 1550 9.80 28.33 10.27
N ARG A 1551 8.64 27.87 9.82
CA ARG A 1551 8.43 26.49 9.31
C ARG A 1551 8.27 26.42 7.79
N SER A 1552 8.19 27.57 7.12
CA SER A 1552 8.27 27.68 5.66
C SER A 1552 9.71 27.47 5.17
N VAL A 1553 9.85 27.50 3.85
CA VAL A 1553 11.12 27.51 3.12
C VAL A 1553 12.09 28.59 3.65
N ALA A 1554 11.60 29.75 4.06
CA ALA A 1554 12.42 30.85 4.58
C ALA A 1554 13.10 30.52 5.93
N GLY A 1555 12.57 29.54 6.68
CA GLY A 1555 13.12 29.08 7.95
C GLY A 1555 14.06 27.88 7.86
N ASN A 1556 14.44 27.46 6.65
CA ASN A 1556 15.12 26.20 6.40
C ASN A 1556 16.43 26.40 5.61
N ASP A 1557 17.56 26.24 6.29
CA ASP A 1557 18.89 26.11 5.68
C ASP A 1557 19.16 24.61 5.44
N VAL A 1558 18.91 24.13 4.21
CA VAL A 1558 19.04 22.70 3.84
C VAL A 1558 20.44 22.16 4.15
N ALA A 1559 21.48 22.99 4.02
CA ALA A 1559 22.86 22.61 4.30
C ALA A 1559 23.17 22.37 5.78
N ARG A 1560 22.19 22.59 6.68
CA ARG A 1560 22.27 22.27 8.10
C ARG A 1560 21.13 21.36 8.57
N SER A 1561 19.91 21.58 8.06
CA SER A 1561 18.73 20.80 8.45
C SER A 1561 18.65 19.45 7.74
N HIS A 1562 19.24 19.33 6.54
CA HIS A 1562 19.07 18.22 5.60
C HIS A 1562 17.61 17.95 5.20
N VAL A 1563 16.68 18.88 5.47
CA VAL A 1563 15.28 18.78 5.06
C VAL A 1563 15.11 19.47 3.70
N PRO A 1564 14.65 18.77 2.65
CA PRO A 1564 14.38 19.37 1.34
C PRO A 1564 13.45 20.58 1.41
N GLN A 1565 13.69 21.62 0.59
CA GLN A 1565 12.81 22.80 0.56
C GLN A 1565 11.37 22.45 0.14
N THR A 1566 11.21 21.46 -0.74
CA THR A 1566 9.92 20.92 -1.19
C THR A 1566 9.09 20.39 -0.01
N ARG A 1567 9.72 19.68 0.93
CA ARG A 1567 9.10 19.22 2.19
C ARG A 1567 8.62 20.39 3.04
N CYS A 1568 9.48 21.39 3.27
CA CYS A 1568 9.13 22.57 4.07
C CYS A 1568 7.98 23.38 3.44
N ALA A 1569 8.00 23.55 2.11
CA ALA A 1569 6.93 24.19 1.37
C ALA A 1569 5.59 23.43 1.53
N PHE A 1570 5.58 22.12 1.27
CA PHE A 1570 4.38 21.28 1.45
C PHE A 1570 3.79 21.40 2.87
N ARG A 1571 4.63 21.31 3.92
CA ARG A 1571 4.17 21.42 5.31
C ARG A 1571 3.53 22.77 5.60
N TYR A 1572 4.14 23.84 5.12
CA TYR A 1572 3.65 25.21 5.31
C TYR A 1572 2.33 25.45 4.55
N GLU A 1573 2.26 25.04 3.28
CA GLU A 1573 1.08 25.19 2.44
C GLU A 1573 -0.11 24.37 2.95
N ALA A 1574 0.11 23.09 3.30
CA ALA A 1574 -0.93 22.24 3.85
C ALA A 1574 -1.50 22.80 5.17
N TYR A 1575 -0.64 23.44 5.98
CA TYR A 1575 -1.06 24.16 7.19
C TYR A 1575 -1.87 25.41 6.85
N MET A 1576 -1.39 26.27 5.96
CA MET A 1576 -2.07 27.52 5.58
C MET A 1576 -3.42 27.29 4.88
N GLU A 1577 -3.51 26.29 4.01
CA GLU A 1577 -4.78 25.87 3.41
C GLU A 1577 -5.78 25.40 4.47
N GLU A 1578 -5.33 24.63 5.47
CA GLU A 1578 -6.22 24.07 6.49
C GLU A 1578 -6.67 25.13 7.51
N VAL A 1579 -5.80 26.09 7.86
CA VAL A 1579 -6.16 27.29 8.61
C VAL A 1579 -7.17 28.13 7.83
N THR A 1580 -6.93 28.40 6.55
CA THR A 1580 -7.84 29.16 5.67
C THR A 1580 -9.20 28.48 5.53
N TYR A 1581 -9.22 27.16 5.32
CA TYR A 1581 -10.44 26.36 5.26
C TYR A 1581 -11.21 26.43 6.58
N LEU A 1582 -10.55 26.31 7.73
CA LEU A 1582 -11.19 26.47 9.03
C LEU A 1582 -11.74 27.88 9.26
N GLN A 1583 -11.00 28.93 8.89
CA GLN A 1583 -11.45 30.32 9.02
C GLN A 1583 -12.72 30.55 8.19
N ASN A 1584 -12.72 30.14 6.93
CA ASN A 1584 -13.86 30.23 6.02
C ASN A 1584 -15.06 29.43 6.54
N ARG A 1585 -14.83 28.19 7.00
CA ARG A 1585 -15.90 27.34 7.54
C ARG A 1585 -16.40 27.79 8.91
N ALA A 1586 -15.61 28.50 9.71
CA ALA A 1586 -16.06 29.10 10.95
C ALA A 1586 -16.70 30.49 10.77
N ALA A 1587 -16.39 31.17 9.66
CA ALA A 1587 -16.61 32.60 9.45
C ALA A 1587 -15.97 33.46 10.56
N ARG A 1588 -14.71 33.15 10.91
CA ARG A 1588 -13.92 33.83 11.96
C ARG A 1588 -12.43 33.61 11.72
N GLU A 1589 -11.59 34.62 11.99
CA GLU A 1589 -10.13 34.44 11.93
C GLU A 1589 -9.58 33.55 13.05
N MET A 1590 -8.49 32.84 12.75
CA MET A 1590 -7.76 32.03 13.71
C MET A 1590 -6.65 32.90 14.31
N SER A 1591 -6.72 33.12 15.61
CA SER A 1591 -5.82 34.03 16.32
C SER A 1591 -4.54 33.32 16.77
N CYS A 1592 -4.66 32.16 17.42
CA CYS A 1592 -3.53 31.28 17.77
C CYS A 1592 -3.06 30.43 16.58
N ARG A 1593 -2.43 31.06 15.56
CA ARG A 1593 -1.76 30.35 14.45
C ARG A 1593 -0.34 29.96 14.87
N ALA A 1594 0.07 28.75 14.49
CA ALA A 1594 1.39 28.21 14.80
C ALA A 1594 2.49 28.66 13.82
N MET A 1595 2.11 28.86 12.55
CA MET A 1595 2.96 29.38 11.48
C MET A 1595 2.51 30.80 11.11
N ARG A 1596 3.44 31.63 10.63
CA ARG A 1596 3.19 33.01 10.20
C ARG A 1596 2.72 33.04 8.75
N THR A 1597 1.89 34.02 8.40
CA THR A 1597 1.48 34.28 7.01
C THR A 1597 2.67 34.81 6.18
N PRO A 1598 2.63 34.73 4.83
CA PRO A 1598 3.76 35.16 4.00
C PRO A 1598 4.17 36.62 4.26
N LEU A 1599 3.20 37.51 4.45
CA LEU A 1599 3.44 38.92 4.82
C LEU A 1599 4.09 39.12 6.20
N GLU A 1600 3.83 38.24 7.16
CA GLU A 1600 4.43 38.28 8.50
C GLU A 1600 5.86 37.69 8.49
N GLU A 1601 6.14 36.76 7.59
CA GLU A 1601 7.48 36.19 7.37
C GLU A 1601 8.37 37.11 6.52
N GLU A 1602 7.86 37.79 5.49
CA GLU A 1602 8.60 38.84 4.77
C GLU A 1602 9.22 39.85 5.75
N VAL A 1603 8.49 40.26 6.79
CA VAL A 1603 8.99 41.18 7.82
C VAL A 1603 10.15 40.56 8.62
N ASP A 1604 10.05 39.30 9.05
CA ASP A 1604 11.13 38.62 9.77
C ASP A 1604 12.38 38.41 8.88
N ILE A 1605 12.18 38.12 7.59
CA ILE A 1605 13.25 38.00 6.58
C ILE A 1605 13.96 39.35 6.40
N MET A 1606 13.19 40.44 6.27
CA MET A 1606 13.73 41.79 6.13
C MET A 1606 14.54 42.24 7.35
N ASP A 1607 14.08 41.92 8.57
CA ASP A 1607 14.81 42.17 9.81
C ASP A 1607 16.14 41.38 9.86
N ALA A 1608 16.13 40.12 9.42
CA ALA A 1608 17.31 39.26 9.38
C ALA A 1608 18.36 39.73 8.35
N VAL A 1609 17.91 40.10 7.15
CA VAL A 1609 18.76 40.64 6.06
C VAL A 1609 19.16 42.12 6.33
N GLY A 1610 18.47 42.80 7.25
CA GLY A 1610 18.78 44.17 7.67
C GLY A 1610 18.35 45.25 6.69
N ILE A 1611 17.26 45.01 5.94
CA ILE A 1611 16.69 45.95 4.95
C ILE A 1611 15.41 46.56 5.51
N SER A 1612 15.30 47.89 5.56
CA SER A 1612 14.07 48.54 6.03
C SER A 1612 12.94 48.48 5.00
N ARG A 1613 11.67 48.53 5.45
CA ARG A 1613 10.50 48.54 4.55
C ARG A 1613 10.51 49.68 3.54
N GLY A 1614 10.99 50.86 3.93
CA GLY A 1614 11.21 51.99 3.03
C GLY A 1614 12.27 51.68 1.98
N GLU A 1615 13.43 51.16 2.39
CA GLU A 1615 14.54 50.83 1.50
C GLU A 1615 14.21 49.70 0.51
N LEU A 1616 13.38 48.72 0.89
CA LEU A 1616 12.88 47.69 -0.04
C LEU A 1616 11.95 48.30 -1.11
N LEU A 1617 10.99 49.13 -0.69
CA LEU A 1617 10.05 49.79 -1.60
C LEU A 1617 10.77 50.77 -2.55
N GLU A 1618 11.71 51.54 -2.05
CA GLU A 1618 12.53 52.47 -2.82
C GLU A 1618 13.42 51.72 -3.84
N ARG A 1619 14.04 50.61 -3.45
CA ARG A 1619 14.78 49.74 -4.39
C ARG A 1619 13.88 49.10 -5.44
N ARG A 1620 12.65 48.66 -5.08
CA ARG A 1620 11.63 48.17 -6.03
C ARG A 1620 11.25 49.26 -7.05
N CYS A 1621 10.99 50.49 -6.61
CA CYS A 1621 10.66 51.60 -7.51
C CYS A 1621 11.82 51.95 -8.48
N ASN A 1622 13.07 51.75 -8.06
CA ASN A 1622 14.25 52.13 -8.82
C ASN A 1622 14.88 50.98 -9.65
N GLY A 1623 14.34 49.76 -9.59
CA GLY A 1623 14.86 48.59 -10.32
C GLY A 1623 16.31 48.19 -9.96
N ALA A 1624 16.81 48.64 -8.81
CA ALA A 1624 18.21 48.48 -8.42
C ALA A 1624 18.48 47.09 -7.81
N LYS A 1625 19.61 46.46 -8.19
CA LYS A 1625 20.07 45.23 -7.54
C LYS A 1625 20.22 45.45 -6.04
N ILE A 1626 19.67 44.53 -5.24
CA ILE A 1626 19.81 44.58 -3.80
C ILE A 1626 21.27 44.20 -3.46
N GLU A 1627 22.11 45.17 -3.12
CA GLU A 1627 23.46 44.93 -2.59
C GLU A 1627 23.47 44.86 -1.05
N GLU A 1628 24.43 44.11 -0.49
CA GLU A 1628 24.48 43.80 0.93
C GLU A 1628 25.08 44.99 1.67
N LYS A 1629 24.33 45.58 2.60
CA LYS A 1629 24.95 46.53 3.53
C LYS A 1629 25.96 45.73 4.33
N GLN A 1630 27.25 46.03 4.14
CA GLN A 1630 28.31 45.60 5.04
C GLN A 1630 27.99 46.16 6.44
N ARG A 1631 27.16 45.44 7.20
CA ARG A 1631 27.20 45.54 8.65
C ARG A 1631 28.63 45.21 9.02
N CYS A 1632 29.21 46.05 9.87
CA CYS A 1632 30.56 45.89 10.39
C CYS A 1632 30.79 44.42 10.70
N ARG A 1633 31.97 43.89 10.33
CA ARG A 1633 32.46 42.59 10.81
C ARG A 1633 31.95 42.42 12.25
N PRO A 1634 31.21 41.34 12.59
CA PRO A 1634 31.29 40.91 13.97
C PRO A 1634 32.79 40.73 14.21
N LEU A 1635 33.36 41.57 15.08
CA LEU A 1635 34.63 41.25 15.69
C LEU A 1635 34.39 39.88 16.28
N LEU A 1636 34.93 38.84 15.63
CA LEU A 1636 34.94 37.47 16.15
C LEU A 1636 35.50 37.61 17.57
N PRO A 1637 34.67 37.48 18.61
CA PRO A 1637 35.20 37.50 19.95
C PRO A 1637 35.87 36.14 20.05
N ALA A 1638 37.20 36.13 20.11
CA ALA A 1638 37.93 34.96 20.54
C ALA A 1638 37.29 34.50 21.86
N SER A 1639 36.82 33.24 21.89
CA SER A 1639 35.99 32.68 22.96
C SER A 1639 34.72 33.49 23.32
N VAL A 1640 33.63 33.34 22.55
CA VAL A 1640 32.28 33.62 23.09
C VAL A 1640 31.81 32.44 23.94
N ASP A 1641 32.43 32.32 25.11
CA ASP A 1641 31.88 31.53 26.23
C ASP A 1641 31.28 32.49 27.27
N GLU A 1642 30.54 33.50 26.80
CA GLU A 1642 29.85 34.48 27.65
C GLU A 1642 28.55 33.91 28.26
N ARG A 1643 28.69 32.82 29.01
CA ARG A 1643 28.00 32.69 30.30
C ARG A 1643 28.88 33.41 31.33
N PRO A 1644 28.33 34.05 32.37
CA PRO A 1644 29.11 34.94 33.23
C PRO A 1644 30.24 34.20 33.97
N ALA A 1645 31.46 34.33 33.44
CA ALA A 1645 32.72 33.88 34.05
C ALA A 1645 33.09 34.76 35.26
N ARG A 1646 32.23 34.72 36.30
CA ARG A 1646 32.38 35.45 37.57
C ARG A 1646 32.30 34.56 38.81
N VAL A 1647 32.66 33.28 38.68
CA VAL A 1647 32.98 32.39 39.81
C VAL A 1647 34.27 31.58 39.53
N ALA A 1648 35.26 32.21 38.87
CA ALA A 1648 36.53 31.58 38.47
C ALA A 1648 37.77 32.21 39.15
N LYS A 1649 37.60 32.93 40.26
CA LYS A 1649 38.70 33.51 41.06
C LYS A 1649 38.85 32.90 42.47
N THR A 1650 38.21 31.77 42.71
CA THR A 1650 38.29 31.01 43.97
C THR A 1650 38.21 29.52 43.67
N HIS A 1651 39.34 28.94 43.23
CA HIS A 1651 39.76 27.52 43.39
C HIS A 1651 40.90 27.22 42.41
N ASP A 1652 42.10 27.69 42.74
CA ASP A 1652 43.36 27.16 42.19
C ASP A 1652 44.34 26.96 43.35
N ALA A 1653 43.95 26.06 44.24
CA ALA A 1653 44.61 25.73 45.49
C ALA A 1653 44.26 24.28 45.90
N SER A 1654 44.56 23.32 45.03
CA SER A 1654 44.61 21.89 45.37
C SER A 1654 46.05 21.40 45.24
N HIS A 1655 46.92 22.05 46.00
CA HIS A 1655 48.21 21.53 46.44
C HIS A 1655 48.20 21.54 47.98
N LEU A 1656 47.19 20.89 48.57
CA LEU A 1656 46.98 20.61 49.99
C LEU A 1656 45.88 19.55 50.15
#